data_AF-A0A5A9PH21-F1
#
_entry.id   AF-A0A5A9PH21-F1
#
_cell.length_a   1.000
_cell.length_b   1.000
_cell.length_c   1.000
_cell.angle_alpha   90.00
_cell.angle_beta   90.00
_cell.angle_gamma   90.00
#
_symmetry.space_group_name_H-M   'P 1'
#
loop_
_entity.id
_entity.type
_entity.pdbx_description
1 polymer ?
#
loop_
_entity_poly.entity_id
_entity_poly.type
_entity_poly.pdbx_seq_one_letter_code
_entity_poly.pdbx_strand_id
1 'polypeptide(L)'
;MSAPLRWVAVDKSSSIQGFTKKCKMKGNLLGMFLLFKCCICENVRSLDGDIKNFVVSNNSLFVLTNNHLNQMRHNLTMEKIKDYIGTQANPVTLLVPFQANGTLITCGPSDGGYCEVLDLNDIANSIYLESRSSLSEQNEKSVAFIVDTSKSGAYILVGMKEGSGNPPFCIVTLWNTLHSQTGSIFSKIGAGSSPCIQTNREVEFIDGFQITSRRLSYLFLNAKTETGWQAYVLTLINSKSKKNDIIKDFKGSRLECCKDAARPVLLASALIPSDKAVLWTGVFSAQKKSDPENTALAVYDISKVDGKVGGICSSIANPQCSEELQSEERIQPLEVVFKYKSMSSVTAVRDGSWIVLFIGTEDGQLIKLVLDEKFSPGCPIVLYRSDVDQEVFPKMQLDPVDSKYIYIALKNQIRRVPMVQCDKYNSLGDCRASLDPFCGWCTNVCSSKNECLNSSWVSFPKDSIQKRLLSFQVTKTSSGKINLHLSLSLESTQTPAFTCAFKAGGVNLCDTPDPAAVFPNCSCSITDNRLSTGGLEVLATVTIEDQKITDTLMLKNCSSITDNSPNASYTQCVQCITVGCHWSSSEKRCDWLRGPEAQFHVQDVCKDDYKEPKITSIEPNTVSFHGRNNVLLNGSNLESVTKIRIYQGDLGCISKQSPVFDRSSDSLRFHIPPSGNKGIANVCAVTQDGRCHGTSIITYSSQPSCTDKQPKVTWKSGGRMIYIQGTNMEFVESTSLESSNKELKTPCNTSSGGIWLRTQPYDGSGPQNLTLKVGNSTLNCANLMYHPDPVFTKITSSKLSGNLQVTIEMNAENLNLSRNEVKVFGLKDEESYVCFLVDVKSTIITCEIKGTERTVDSVTINFGDFSKTLEITPNNSNLLYLYILAALILLIILGSVVGVVFHRRSQKQMNEKMNNELEKLEMGIRRDIRQGFVDLQTEKSDLIENVGAIPFLDYKHFASRIFFPEGGQQASKDMIKDIGQDSELTMMDEKCQAFATLIRNKQFLTCFVHALEEHKDFSIKDKCSVASLLTLALHGDLIYLTEIMEDLLQSLMDQSSNTNPKLMLRRTESIVEKLLTNWMSICLYGFLRESVGQPLFLLVSALTQQISKGPVDSVTEKALYTLNEDWLLCQAQDFEAVKLKVLFAVGTDGEVSEVLEVNALTCDSIHQVKEKILQTFQRKFGFQYTQNIRDIEIEYEKAGSFIMLQEVDDTSEVRGHVTMLNTLKHYQVTDGACIKVLTKRFHAPLRSQSSVKGRQGLLCQVLPSGSRH
;
A
#
# COMPACT_ATOMS: atom_id res chain seq x y z
N MET A 1 -2.99 33.84 22.69
CA MET A 1 -1.58 33.62 22.28
C MET A 1 -1.45 33.47 20.77
N SER A 2 -0.41 34.05 20.16
CA SER A 2 0.07 33.74 18.81
C SER A 2 1.33 32.88 18.89
N ALA A 3 1.16 31.58 19.16
CA ALA A 3 2.28 30.65 19.22
C ALA A 3 2.68 30.20 17.81
N PRO A 4 3.98 30.19 17.45
CA PRO A 4 4.42 29.54 16.22
C PRO A 4 4.25 28.02 16.37
N LEU A 5 3.47 27.42 15.48
CA LEU A 5 3.35 25.96 15.38
C LEU A 5 4.71 25.36 14.99
N ARG A 6 5.51 24.98 16.00
CA ARG A 6 6.63 24.06 15.81
C ARG A 6 6.04 22.72 15.38
N TRP A 7 6.24 22.37 14.12
CA TRP A 7 5.96 21.04 13.60
C TRP A 7 6.82 20.02 14.36
N VAL A 8 6.18 19.23 15.23
CA VAL A 8 6.76 17.98 15.72
C VAL A 8 6.70 17.00 14.56
N ALA A 9 7.85 16.72 13.96
CA ALA A 9 7.97 15.73 12.90
C ALA A 9 7.68 14.34 13.50
N VAL A 10 6.48 13.82 13.23
CA VAL A 10 6.19 12.39 13.41
C VAL A 10 6.77 11.67 12.20
N ASP A 11 7.91 11.03 12.37
CA ASP A 11 8.55 10.24 11.31
C ASP A 11 7.64 9.09 10.86
N LYS A 12 7.00 9.29 9.70
CA LYS A 12 6.38 8.24 8.88
C LYS A 12 6.92 8.35 7.45
N SER A 13 8.12 7.82 7.25
CA SER A 13 8.70 7.59 5.93
C SER A 13 8.04 6.39 5.23
N SER A 14 6.78 6.55 4.81
CA SER A 14 6.15 5.66 3.81
C SER A 14 6.16 6.36 2.46
N SER A 15 7.08 5.96 1.59
CA SER A 15 7.30 6.56 0.28
C SER A 15 6.09 6.42 -0.65
N ILE A 16 5.43 7.54 -0.95
CA ILE A 16 4.48 7.64 -2.06
C ILE A 16 5.23 8.19 -3.28
N GLN A 17 5.69 7.28 -4.13
CA GLN A 17 6.00 7.55 -5.53
C GLN A 17 5.36 6.44 -6.39
N GLY A 18 4.48 6.75 -7.35
CA GLY A 18 3.97 8.09 -7.64
C GLY A 18 2.71 8.09 -8.51
N PHE A 19 2.08 9.26 -8.55
CA PHE A 19 1.06 9.61 -9.53
C PHE A 19 1.29 11.06 -9.97
N THR A 20 2.08 11.23 -11.04
CA THR A 20 2.24 12.51 -11.72
C THR A 20 1.50 12.47 -13.05
N LYS A 21 0.33 13.11 -13.13
CA LYS A 21 0.02 14.00 -14.26
C LYS A 21 -1.18 14.93 -13.98
N LYS A 22 -1.01 16.17 -14.42
CA LYS A 22 -1.97 17.28 -14.40
C LYS A 22 -3.30 16.87 -15.03
N CYS A 23 -4.43 17.16 -14.37
CA CYS A 23 -5.71 17.34 -15.06
C CYS A 23 -6.22 18.76 -14.78
N LYS A 24 -6.43 19.52 -15.86
CA LYS A 24 -6.82 20.94 -15.85
C LYS A 24 -8.29 20.97 -16.21
N MET A 25 -9.19 21.36 -15.30
CA MET A 25 -10.61 21.52 -15.63
C MET A 25 -11.15 22.90 -15.22
N LYS A 26 -11.97 23.47 -16.10
CA LYS A 26 -12.50 24.84 -16.00
C LYS A 26 -13.70 24.91 -15.06
N GLY A 27 -13.94 26.13 -14.57
CA GLY A 27 -15.01 26.59 -13.69
C GLY A 27 -16.36 25.88 -13.66
N ASN A 28 -16.94 25.96 -12.45
CA ASN A 28 -18.37 25.88 -12.11
C ASN A 28 -19.04 24.50 -12.08
N LEU A 29 -18.78 23.72 -11.01
CA LEU A 29 -19.84 23.00 -10.30
C LEU A 29 -19.51 22.73 -8.81
N LEU A 30 -19.14 23.77 -8.05
CA LEU A 30 -18.61 23.65 -6.68
C LEU A 30 -19.66 23.31 -5.58
N GLY A 31 -20.92 23.03 -5.95
CA GLY A 31 -22.02 22.78 -5.01
C GLY A 31 -22.23 21.33 -4.59
N MET A 32 -21.66 20.34 -5.30
CA MET A 32 -21.99 18.91 -5.13
C MET A 32 -20.94 18.09 -4.35
N PHE A 33 -19.75 18.62 -4.09
CA PHE A 33 -18.65 17.83 -3.51
C PHE A 33 -18.70 17.65 -1.98
N LEU A 34 -19.50 18.45 -1.26
CA LEU A 34 -19.56 18.43 0.20
C LEU A 34 -20.37 17.26 0.82
N LEU A 35 -21.01 16.41 0.01
CA LEU A 35 -21.69 15.20 0.48
C LEU A 35 -20.88 13.90 0.29
N PHE A 36 -19.77 13.92 -0.44
CA PHE A 36 -19.06 12.69 -0.82
C PHE A 36 -17.88 12.27 0.09
N LYS A 37 -17.46 13.11 1.05
CA LYS A 37 -16.30 12.81 1.92
C LYS A 37 -16.54 11.77 3.03
N CYS A 38 -17.78 11.29 3.21
CA CYS A 38 -18.07 10.10 4.02
C CYS A 38 -18.07 8.78 3.21
N CYS A 39 -17.71 8.79 1.93
CA CYS A 39 -17.78 7.61 1.05
C CYS A 39 -16.47 7.34 0.29
N ILE A 40 -15.32 7.36 0.99
CA ILE A 40 -14.11 6.72 0.46
C ILE A 40 -14.23 5.21 0.73
N CYS A 41 -14.59 4.45 -0.31
CA CYS A 41 -14.69 2.99 -0.23
C CYS A 41 -13.31 2.35 0.04
N GLU A 42 -13.15 1.68 1.18
CA GLU A 42 -12.01 0.81 1.43
C GLU A 42 -12.10 -0.40 0.48
N ASN A 43 -11.34 -0.42 -0.62
CA ASN A 43 -11.32 -1.57 -1.55
C ASN A 43 -10.58 -2.81 -1.00
N VAL A 44 -10.14 -2.77 0.26
CA VAL A 44 -9.46 -3.85 0.98
C VAL A 44 -9.93 -3.85 2.44
N ARG A 45 -10.30 -5.01 2.98
CA ARG A 45 -10.62 -5.18 4.40
C ARG A 45 -9.84 -6.37 4.98
N SER A 46 -9.02 -6.09 5.99
CA SER A 46 -8.40 -7.13 6.83
C SER A 46 -9.38 -7.57 7.92
N LEU A 47 -9.42 -8.86 8.20
CA LEU A 47 -10.29 -9.48 9.18
C LEU A 47 -9.48 -10.22 10.25
N ASP A 48 -10.13 -10.49 11.39
CA ASP A 48 -9.58 -11.39 12.40
C ASP A 48 -9.88 -12.85 12.04
N GLY A 49 -8.85 -13.68 12.14
CA GLY A 49 -8.83 -15.06 11.62
C GLY A 49 -8.70 -15.17 10.09
N ASP A 50 -8.32 -16.36 9.64
CA ASP A 50 -8.24 -16.66 8.20
C ASP A 50 -9.64 -16.85 7.60
N ILE A 51 -9.85 -16.39 6.36
CA ILE A 51 -11.11 -16.54 5.63
C ILE A 51 -11.30 -18.01 5.24
N LYS A 52 -12.49 -18.55 5.56
CA LYS A 52 -12.90 -19.93 5.27
C LYS A 52 -13.95 -20.04 4.17
N ASN A 53 -14.80 -19.03 3.99
CA ASN A 53 -15.75 -18.94 2.89
C ASN A 53 -16.25 -17.49 2.75
N PHE A 54 -16.84 -17.15 1.61
CA PHE A 54 -17.63 -15.91 1.48
C PHE A 54 -18.73 -16.04 0.42
N VAL A 55 -19.78 -15.24 0.55
CA VAL A 55 -20.90 -15.15 -0.41
C VAL A 55 -21.35 -13.70 -0.58
N VAL A 56 -21.71 -13.35 -1.80
CA VAL A 56 -22.25 -12.02 -2.16
C VAL A 56 -23.76 -12.14 -2.40
N SER A 57 -24.55 -11.26 -1.80
CA SER A 57 -25.99 -11.10 -2.08
C SER A 57 -26.24 -9.77 -2.78
N ASN A 58 -27.50 -9.43 -3.11
CA ASN A 58 -27.79 -8.12 -3.70
C ASN A 58 -27.49 -6.95 -2.74
N ASN A 59 -27.63 -7.15 -1.43
CA ASN A 59 -27.54 -6.05 -0.45
C ASN A 59 -26.20 -6.03 0.31
N SER A 60 -25.70 -7.21 0.69
CA SER A 60 -24.56 -7.37 1.58
C SER A 60 -23.64 -8.52 1.14
N LEU A 61 -22.39 -8.42 1.57
CA LEU A 61 -21.30 -9.38 1.45
C LEU A 61 -21.12 -10.08 2.80
N PHE A 62 -21.05 -11.41 2.81
CA PHE A 62 -20.86 -12.20 4.02
C PHE A 62 -19.53 -12.95 3.97
N VAL A 63 -18.68 -12.75 4.97
CA VAL A 63 -17.34 -13.33 5.05
C VAL A 63 -17.18 -14.12 6.34
N LEU A 64 -16.85 -15.39 6.18
CA LEU A 64 -16.67 -16.35 7.25
C LEU A 64 -15.17 -16.48 7.56
N THR A 65 -14.75 -16.23 8.81
CA THR A 65 -13.37 -16.46 9.26
C THR A 65 -13.28 -17.60 10.28
N ASN A 66 -12.08 -17.94 10.76
CA ASN A 66 -11.89 -18.89 11.85
C ASN A 66 -12.70 -18.55 13.13
N ASN A 67 -13.03 -17.27 13.35
CA ASN A 67 -13.57 -16.76 14.60
C ASN A 67 -15.01 -16.22 14.49
N HIS A 68 -15.37 -15.61 13.34
CA HIS A 68 -16.63 -14.86 13.20
C HIS A 68 -17.28 -15.01 11.81
N LEU A 69 -18.60 -14.83 11.77
CA LEU A 69 -19.34 -14.47 10.56
C LEU A 69 -19.45 -12.94 10.47
N ASN A 70 -19.01 -12.36 9.37
CA ASN A 70 -18.97 -10.92 9.15
C ASN A 70 -19.96 -10.53 8.05
N GLN A 71 -20.85 -9.56 8.32
CA GLN A 71 -21.70 -8.91 7.31
C GLN A 71 -21.13 -7.53 6.98
N MET A 72 -21.00 -7.25 5.69
CA MET A 72 -20.47 -6.00 5.15
C MET A 72 -21.34 -5.51 4.00
N ARG A 73 -21.24 -4.23 3.66
CA ARG A 73 -21.70 -3.71 2.37
C ARG A 73 -20.73 -4.07 1.26
N HIS A 74 -21.16 -3.90 0.01
CA HIS A 74 -20.33 -4.09 -1.19
C HIS A 74 -19.04 -3.26 -1.17
N ASN A 75 -19.07 -2.02 -0.67
CA ASN A 75 -17.86 -1.20 -0.48
C ASN A 75 -16.97 -1.64 0.70
N LEU A 76 -17.10 -2.88 1.18
CA LEU A 76 -16.40 -3.52 2.30
C LEU A 76 -16.54 -2.83 3.67
N THR A 77 -17.48 -1.89 3.83
CA THR A 77 -17.78 -1.33 5.16
C THR A 77 -18.51 -2.37 6.00
N MET A 78 -17.94 -2.68 7.17
CA MET A 78 -18.46 -3.64 8.12
C MET A 78 -19.76 -3.15 8.77
N GLU A 79 -20.79 -3.99 8.79
CA GLU A 79 -22.10 -3.68 9.38
C GLU A 79 -22.35 -4.48 10.66
N LYS A 80 -22.10 -5.79 10.64
CA LYS A 80 -22.32 -6.70 11.77
C LYS A 80 -21.22 -7.77 11.83
N ILE A 81 -20.96 -8.24 13.04
CA ILE A 81 -20.12 -9.40 13.34
C ILE A 81 -20.96 -10.32 14.24
N LYS A 82 -20.95 -11.62 13.96
CA LYS A 82 -21.56 -12.65 14.81
C LYS A 82 -20.53 -13.70 15.19
N ASP A 83 -20.45 -13.96 16.49
CA ASP A 83 -19.63 -15.03 17.06
C ASP A 83 -20.31 -16.40 16.88
N TYR A 84 -19.51 -17.47 16.82
CA TYR A 84 -20.05 -18.82 16.72
C TYR A 84 -20.72 -19.29 18.01
N ILE A 85 -21.74 -20.13 17.84
CA ILE A 85 -22.44 -20.80 18.95
C ILE A 85 -21.58 -21.96 19.43
N GLY A 86 -20.62 -21.70 20.33
CA GLY A 86 -19.79 -22.74 20.96
C GLY A 86 -18.45 -22.24 21.52
N THR A 87 -17.86 -22.99 22.46
CA THR A 87 -16.62 -22.63 23.18
C THR A 87 -15.33 -23.08 22.49
N GLN A 88 -15.40 -23.60 21.27
CA GLN A 88 -14.24 -23.98 20.45
C GLN A 88 -14.39 -23.44 19.03
N ALA A 89 -13.28 -23.00 18.44
CA ALA A 89 -13.22 -22.40 17.11
C ALA A 89 -13.52 -23.44 16.01
N ASN A 90 -14.81 -23.64 15.73
CA ASN A 90 -15.30 -24.62 14.77
C ASN A 90 -15.74 -23.94 13.47
N PRO A 91 -15.10 -24.25 12.31
CA PRO A 91 -15.41 -23.59 11.05
C PRO A 91 -16.77 -24.06 10.51
N VAL A 92 -17.68 -23.13 10.25
CA VAL A 92 -18.89 -23.36 9.45
C VAL A 92 -18.50 -23.94 8.09
N THR A 93 -19.05 -25.09 7.73
CA THR A 93 -18.76 -25.82 6.49
C THR A 93 -19.63 -25.35 5.33
N LEU A 94 -20.90 -25.02 5.59
CA LEU A 94 -21.84 -24.56 4.56
C LEU A 94 -22.28 -23.11 4.81
N LEU A 95 -22.22 -22.28 3.76
CA LEU A 95 -22.65 -20.88 3.77
C LEU A 95 -23.46 -20.60 2.48
N VAL A 96 -24.78 -20.53 2.59
CA VAL A 96 -25.72 -20.52 1.45
C VAL A 96 -26.71 -19.36 1.56
N PRO A 97 -26.65 -18.33 0.70
CA PRO A 97 -27.65 -17.26 0.65
C PRO A 97 -28.90 -17.75 -0.08
N PHE A 98 -30.09 -17.61 0.54
CA PHE A 98 -31.38 -17.87 -0.11
C PHE A 98 -32.14 -16.56 -0.35
N GLN A 99 -31.71 -15.86 -1.39
CA GLN A 99 -32.14 -14.51 -1.72
C GLN A 99 -33.66 -14.35 -1.90
N ALA A 100 -34.34 -15.31 -2.55
CA ALA A 100 -35.79 -15.24 -2.77
C ALA A 100 -36.62 -15.35 -1.46
N ASN A 101 -36.01 -15.87 -0.39
CA ASN A 101 -36.63 -16.00 0.94
C ASN A 101 -36.06 -14.99 1.95
N GLY A 102 -35.08 -14.16 1.56
CA GLY A 102 -34.46 -13.18 2.45
C GLY A 102 -33.64 -13.80 3.60
N THR A 103 -33.13 -15.02 3.46
CA THR A 103 -32.39 -15.72 4.53
C THR A 103 -30.97 -16.12 4.13
N LEU A 104 -30.08 -16.26 5.13
CA LEU A 104 -28.74 -16.82 5.00
C LEU A 104 -28.65 -18.12 5.82
N ILE A 105 -28.16 -19.20 5.22
CA ILE A 105 -28.08 -20.51 5.87
C ILE A 105 -26.62 -20.83 6.18
N THR A 106 -26.35 -21.22 7.42
CA THR A 106 -25.02 -21.60 7.92
C THR A 106 -25.07 -22.93 8.65
N CYS A 107 -24.21 -23.89 8.29
CA CYS A 107 -24.08 -25.16 9.02
C CYS A 107 -22.61 -25.43 9.37
N GLY A 108 -22.35 -26.03 10.54
CA GLY A 108 -21.00 -26.36 10.99
C GLY A 108 -20.92 -27.54 11.96
N PRO A 109 -19.71 -28.10 12.19
CA PRO A 109 -19.47 -29.19 13.11
C PRO A 109 -19.20 -28.64 14.53
N SER A 110 -20.16 -28.76 15.44
CA SER A 110 -20.00 -28.45 16.87
C SER A 110 -20.72 -29.51 17.71
N ASP A 111 -20.04 -30.24 18.60
CA ASP A 111 -20.61 -31.26 19.53
C ASP A 111 -21.94 -31.89 19.10
N GLY A 112 -21.93 -32.60 17.97
CA GLY A 112 -23.13 -33.16 17.35
C GLY A 112 -23.77 -32.29 16.25
N GLY A 113 -23.02 -31.38 15.63
CA GLY A 113 -23.35 -30.57 14.44
C GLY A 113 -24.47 -29.53 14.62
N TYR A 114 -24.48 -28.47 13.81
CA TYR A 114 -25.59 -27.51 13.77
C TYR A 114 -25.89 -26.98 12.36
N CYS A 115 -27.14 -26.58 12.15
CA CYS A 115 -27.58 -25.77 11.02
C CYS A 115 -28.48 -24.64 11.50
N GLU A 116 -28.19 -23.43 11.05
CA GLU A 116 -28.85 -22.18 11.43
C GLU A 116 -29.36 -21.43 10.19
N VAL A 117 -30.54 -20.80 10.31
CA VAL A 117 -31.13 -19.87 9.35
C VAL A 117 -31.12 -18.48 9.96
N LEU A 118 -30.46 -17.54 9.29
CA LEU A 118 -30.33 -16.14 9.68
C LEU A 118 -31.16 -15.24 8.76
N ASP A 119 -31.54 -14.07 9.25
CA ASP A 119 -32.00 -12.97 8.40
C ASP A 119 -30.84 -12.50 7.50
N LEU A 120 -31.08 -12.33 6.20
CA LEU A 120 -30.07 -11.85 5.26
C LEU A 120 -29.74 -10.36 5.46
N ASN A 121 -30.59 -9.58 6.14
CA ASN A 121 -30.36 -8.16 6.39
C ASN A 121 -29.70 -7.88 7.75
N ASP A 122 -29.84 -8.79 8.73
CA ASP A 122 -29.16 -8.69 10.03
C ASP A 122 -28.78 -10.08 10.55
N ILE A 123 -27.52 -10.49 10.33
CA ILE A 123 -27.03 -11.82 10.73
C ILE A 123 -27.11 -12.10 12.24
N ALA A 124 -27.31 -11.08 13.08
CA ALA A 124 -27.56 -11.26 14.51
C ALA A 124 -28.92 -11.93 14.79
N ASN A 125 -29.89 -11.83 13.86
CA ASN A 125 -31.22 -12.41 14.01
C ASN A 125 -31.24 -13.87 13.53
N SER A 126 -31.30 -14.80 14.48
CA SER A 126 -31.48 -16.24 14.22
C SER A 126 -32.96 -16.59 14.11
N ILE A 127 -33.36 -17.09 12.94
CA ILE A 127 -34.77 -17.43 12.62
C ILE A 127 -35.06 -18.89 12.99
N TYR A 128 -34.10 -19.80 12.79
CA TYR A 128 -34.24 -21.22 13.06
C TYR A 128 -32.87 -21.85 13.32
N LEU A 129 -32.78 -22.75 14.29
CA LEU A 129 -31.56 -23.48 14.65
C LEU A 129 -31.93 -24.94 14.97
N GLU A 130 -31.20 -25.90 14.41
CA GLU A 130 -31.27 -27.31 14.81
C GLU A 130 -29.87 -27.93 14.98
N SER A 131 -29.74 -28.83 15.95
CA SER A 131 -28.55 -29.66 16.14
C SER A 131 -28.64 -30.95 15.31
N ARG A 132 -27.51 -31.41 14.75
CA ARG A 132 -27.50 -32.43 13.69
C ARG A 132 -26.27 -33.33 13.72
N SER A 133 -26.41 -34.52 14.32
CA SER A 133 -25.34 -35.51 14.57
C SER A 133 -24.75 -36.21 13.34
N SER A 134 -24.82 -35.61 12.16
CA SER A 134 -24.41 -36.19 10.86
C SER A 134 -23.70 -35.20 9.91
N LEU A 135 -23.25 -34.05 10.41
CA LEU A 135 -22.27 -33.23 9.70
C LEU A 135 -20.87 -33.84 9.92
N SER A 136 -20.12 -34.00 8.83
CA SER A 136 -18.85 -34.74 8.80
C SER A 136 -17.68 -33.99 9.47
N GLU A 137 -16.52 -34.65 9.54
CA GLU A 137 -15.32 -34.18 10.22
C GLU A 137 -14.75 -32.85 9.68
N GLN A 138 -13.90 -32.21 10.50
CA GLN A 138 -13.20 -30.99 10.10
C GLN A 138 -12.36 -31.23 8.82
N ASN A 139 -12.48 -30.31 7.86
CA ASN A 139 -11.76 -30.22 6.57
C ASN A 139 -12.30 -31.01 5.35
N GLU A 140 -13.47 -31.65 5.40
CA GLU A 140 -14.06 -32.22 4.16
C GLU A 140 -14.61 -31.12 3.22
N LYS A 141 -14.16 -31.12 1.95
CA LYS A 141 -14.65 -30.18 0.93
C LYS A 141 -16.11 -30.47 0.59
N SER A 142 -16.95 -29.44 0.68
CA SER A 142 -18.39 -29.52 0.46
C SER A 142 -18.91 -28.37 -0.38
N VAL A 143 -20.03 -28.60 -1.06
CA VAL A 143 -20.76 -27.60 -1.84
C VAL A 143 -22.25 -27.64 -1.48
N ALA A 144 -22.87 -26.48 -1.37
CA ALA A 144 -24.32 -26.40 -1.18
C ALA A 144 -24.88 -25.18 -1.90
N PHE A 145 -26.03 -25.35 -2.56
CA PHE A 145 -26.76 -24.28 -3.23
C PHE A 145 -28.26 -24.54 -3.24
N ILE A 146 -29.04 -23.48 -3.41
CA ILE A 146 -30.50 -23.57 -3.52
C ILE A 146 -30.89 -24.10 -4.89
N VAL A 147 -31.83 -25.04 -4.90
CA VAL A 147 -32.40 -25.66 -6.09
C VAL A 147 -33.90 -25.46 -6.13
N ASP A 148 -34.37 -24.71 -7.13
CA ASP A 148 -35.78 -24.50 -7.40
C ASP A 148 -36.40 -25.67 -8.17
N THR A 149 -37.65 -26.02 -7.85
CA THR A 149 -38.39 -27.16 -8.44
C THR A 149 -39.76 -26.74 -8.94
N SER A 150 -40.29 -27.46 -9.93
CA SER A 150 -41.47 -27.01 -10.68
C SER A 150 -42.78 -26.86 -9.88
N LYS A 151 -42.91 -27.53 -8.71
CA LYS A 151 -44.18 -27.62 -7.95
C LYS A 151 -44.05 -27.77 -6.41
N SER A 152 -42.85 -27.89 -5.83
CA SER A 152 -42.66 -28.36 -4.44
C SER A 152 -41.94 -27.38 -3.50
N GLY A 153 -41.72 -26.15 -3.96
CA GLY A 153 -40.79 -25.20 -3.34
C GLY A 153 -39.33 -25.58 -3.62
N ALA A 154 -38.42 -24.81 -3.01
CA ALA A 154 -36.99 -25.01 -3.17
C ALA A 154 -36.44 -26.09 -2.22
N TYR A 155 -35.33 -26.71 -2.62
CA TYR A 155 -34.50 -27.57 -1.76
C TYR A 155 -33.09 -27.00 -1.67
N ILE A 156 -32.34 -27.37 -0.63
CA ILE A 156 -30.88 -27.19 -0.63
C ILE A 156 -30.29 -28.50 -1.17
N LEU A 157 -29.52 -28.39 -2.26
CA LEU A 157 -28.76 -29.52 -2.78
C LEU A 157 -27.37 -29.44 -2.18
N VAL A 158 -26.99 -30.49 -1.45
CA VAL A 158 -25.73 -30.55 -0.69
C VAL A 158 -24.88 -31.69 -1.22
N GLY A 159 -23.69 -31.36 -1.74
CA GLY A 159 -22.62 -32.29 -2.03
C GLY A 159 -21.63 -32.29 -0.86
N MET A 160 -21.68 -33.33 -0.03
CA MET A 160 -20.73 -33.57 1.06
C MET A 160 -20.73 -35.06 1.38
N LYS A 161 -19.59 -35.61 1.79
CA LYS A 161 -19.51 -36.99 2.27
C LYS A 161 -20.19 -37.09 3.65
N GLU A 162 -21.07 -38.08 3.82
CA GLU A 162 -21.82 -38.27 5.06
C GLU A 162 -21.42 -39.58 5.77
N GLY A 163 -20.83 -39.45 6.95
CA GLY A 163 -20.60 -40.55 7.90
C GLY A 163 -19.23 -41.23 7.82
N SER A 164 -18.82 -41.81 8.96
CA SER A 164 -17.56 -42.54 9.17
C SER A 164 -17.71 -44.08 9.14
N GLY A 165 -18.82 -44.58 8.59
CA GLY A 165 -19.13 -46.01 8.49
C GLY A 165 -18.44 -46.73 7.33
N ASN A 166 -18.84 -47.99 7.11
CA ASN A 166 -18.42 -48.73 5.91
C ASN A 166 -19.16 -48.20 4.65
N PRO A 167 -18.50 -48.18 3.47
CA PRO A 167 -19.13 -47.79 2.21
C PRO A 167 -20.32 -48.71 1.83
N PRO A 168 -21.29 -48.23 1.02
CA PRO A 168 -21.31 -46.96 0.31
C PRO A 168 -21.64 -45.73 1.18
N PHE A 169 -20.90 -44.64 0.97
CA PHE A 169 -21.15 -43.34 1.60
C PHE A 169 -22.20 -42.55 0.82
N CYS A 170 -23.18 -41.92 1.48
CA CYS A 170 -23.99 -40.88 0.84
C CYS A 170 -23.12 -39.63 0.59
N ILE A 171 -23.16 -39.09 -0.63
CA ILE A 171 -22.35 -37.95 -1.06
C ILE A 171 -23.16 -36.77 -1.63
N VAL A 172 -24.40 -37.00 -2.08
CA VAL A 172 -25.31 -35.91 -2.50
C VAL A 172 -26.69 -36.13 -1.90
N THR A 173 -27.23 -35.12 -1.22
CA THR A 173 -28.56 -35.15 -0.59
C THR A 173 -29.38 -33.89 -0.87
N LEU A 174 -30.72 -33.99 -0.76
CA LEU A 174 -31.67 -32.88 -0.94
C LEU A 174 -32.38 -32.55 0.37
N TRP A 175 -32.15 -31.35 0.89
CA TRP A 175 -32.63 -30.90 2.19
C TRP A 175 -33.82 -29.94 2.02
N ASN A 176 -34.80 -30.00 2.93
CA ASN A 176 -35.93 -29.06 2.95
C ASN A 176 -35.47 -27.61 3.24
N THR A 177 -36.18 -26.64 2.66
CA THR A 177 -36.04 -25.20 2.98
C THR A 177 -37.24 -24.66 3.77
N LEU A 178 -38.38 -25.34 3.75
CA LEU A 178 -39.65 -24.86 4.33
C LEU A 178 -40.28 -25.90 5.27
N HIS A 179 -40.99 -25.43 6.31
CA HIS A 179 -41.80 -26.27 7.22
C HIS A 179 -42.97 -26.98 6.52
N SER A 180 -43.42 -26.50 5.36
CA SER A 180 -44.50 -27.11 4.58
C SER A 180 -44.07 -28.37 3.82
N GLN A 181 -42.76 -28.63 3.73
CA GLN A 181 -42.19 -29.83 3.13
C GLN A 181 -42.09 -30.93 4.19
N THR A 182 -42.27 -32.20 3.82
CA THR A 182 -42.32 -33.32 4.78
C THR A 182 -41.04 -33.42 5.65
N GLY A 183 -41.19 -33.23 6.96
CA GLY A 183 -40.11 -33.20 7.96
C GLY A 183 -39.84 -31.79 8.49
N SER A 184 -38.72 -31.58 9.17
CA SER A 184 -38.23 -30.25 9.57
C SER A 184 -37.63 -29.49 8.37
N ILE A 185 -37.24 -28.23 8.58
CA ILE A 185 -36.22 -27.58 7.74
C ILE A 185 -34.96 -28.45 7.77
N PHE A 186 -34.19 -28.48 6.69
CA PHE A 186 -33.02 -29.34 6.50
C PHE A 186 -33.25 -30.87 6.49
N SER A 187 -34.48 -31.35 6.68
CA SER A 187 -34.83 -32.77 6.56
C SER A 187 -34.43 -33.35 5.19
N LYS A 188 -33.75 -34.50 5.21
CA LYS A 188 -33.38 -35.30 4.03
C LYS A 188 -34.49 -36.27 3.60
N ILE A 189 -35.44 -36.56 4.49
CA ILE A 189 -36.48 -37.57 4.30
C ILE A 189 -37.40 -37.14 3.13
N GLY A 190 -37.75 -38.11 2.29
CA GLY A 190 -38.72 -38.00 1.20
C GLY A 190 -39.95 -38.87 1.46
N ALA A 191 -40.38 -39.64 0.46
CA ALA A 191 -41.55 -40.52 0.57
C ALA A 191 -41.23 -41.83 1.33
N GLY A 192 -40.88 -41.72 2.61
CA GLY A 192 -40.57 -42.86 3.49
C GLY A 192 -39.10 -43.33 3.48
N SER A 193 -38.22 -42.68 2.72
CA SER A 193 -36.79 -42.96 2.70
C SER A 193 -35.96 -41.67 2.59
N SER A 194 -34.64 -41.74 2.85
CA SER A 194 -33.70 -40.64 2.65
C SER A 194 -32.91 -40.87 1.34
N PRO A 195 -33.36 -40.35 0.18
CA PRO A 195 -32.68 -40.55 -1.09
C PRO A 195 -31.33 -39.84 -1.12
N CYS A 196 -30.28 -40.53 -1.54
CA CYS A 196 -28.96 -39.94 -1.77
C CYS A 196 -28.29 -40.51 -3.03
N ILE A 197 -27.37 -39.76 -3.61
CA ILE A 197 -26.33 -40.33 -4.48
C ILE A 197 -25.24 -40.85 -3.55
N GLN A 198 -24.78 -42.08 -3.78
CA GLN A 198 -23.83 -42.78 -2.92
C GLN A 198 -22.63 -43.31 -3.73
N THR A 199 -21.53 -43.60 -3.05
CA THR A 199 -20.30 -44.12 -3.66
C THR A 199 -19.46 -44.95 -2.70
N ASN A 200 -18.63 -45.84 -3.25
CA ASN A 200 -17.59 -46.55 -2.50
C ASN A 200 -16.23 -45.82 -2.52
N ARG A 201 -16.13 -44.68 -3.23
CA ARG A 201 -14.88 -43.93 -3.47
C ARG A 201 -14.73 -42.76 -2.50
N GLU A 202 -13.48 -42.36 -2.26
CA GLU A 202 -13.16 -41.07 -1.63
C GLU A 202 -13.48 -39.94 -2.62
N VAL A 203 -14.16 -38.88 -2.18
CA VAL A 203 -14.60 -37.78 -3.05
C VAL A 203 -14.34 -36.41 -2.44
N GLU A 204 -14.08 -35.42 -3.31
CA GLU A 204 -13.98 -34.01 -2.97
C GLU A 204 -14.90 -33.19 -3.87
N PHE A 205 -15.87 -32.47 -3.29
CA PHE A 205 -16.67 -31.52 -4.07
C PHE A 205 -15.91 -30.22 -4.31
N ILE A 206 -16.03 -29.67 -5.52
CA ILE A 206 -15.33 -28.46 -5.94
C ILE A 206 -16.31 -27.30 -6.18
N ASP A 207 -17.41 -27.56 -6.89
CA ASP A 207 -18.35 -26.52 -7.32
C ASP A 207 -19.73 -27.13 -7.67
N GLY A 208 -20.73 -26.27 -7.82
CA GLY A 208 -22.07 -26.67 -8.23
C GLY A 208 -23.02 -25.48 -8.35
N PHE A 209 -23.92 -25.55 -9.33
CA PHE A 209 -24.87 -24.48 -9.65
C PHE A 209 -26.15 -25.04 -10.30
N GLN A 210 -27.22 -24.25 -10.29
CA GLN A 210 -28.45 -24.53 -11.05
C GLN A 210 -28.58 -23.58 -12.25
N ILE A 211 -28.93 -24.11 -13.41
CA ILE A 211 -29.42 -23.33 -14.56
C ILE A 211 -30.94 -23.28 -14.48
N THR A 212 -31.47 -22.23 -13.86
CA THR A 212 -32.91 -22.07 -13.56
C THR A 212 -33.80 -22.20 -14.80
N SER A 213 -33.38 -21.64 -15.94
CA SER A 213 -34.12 -21.69 -17.21
C SER A 213 -34.30 -23.11 -17.77
N ARG A 214 -33.35 -24.01 -17.52
CA ARG A 214 -33.40 -25.42 -17.95
C ARG A 214 -33.82 -26.36 -16.81
N ARG A 215 -33.89 -25.87 -15.56
CA ARG A 215 -34.10 -26.63 -14.32
C ARG A 215 -33.13 -27.82 -14.17
N LEU A 216 -31.86 -27.60 -14.53
CA LEU A 216 -30.77 -28.56 -14.37
C LEU A 216 -29.81 -28.08 -13.28
N SER A 217 -29.47 -28.95 -12.33
CA SER A 217 -28.36 -28.73 -11.40
C SER A 217 -27.12 -29.48 -11.87
N TYR A 218 -25.97 -28.85 -11.75
CA TYR A 218 -24.66 -29.42 -12.01
C TYR A 218 -23.85 -29.48 -10.71
N LEU A 219 -23.09 -30.56 -10.53
CA LEU A 219 -22.14 -30.77 -9.44
C LEU A 219 -20.81 -31.23 -10.01
N PHE A 220 -19.71 -30.69 -9.48
CA PHE A 220 -18.35 -31.04 -9.88
C PHE A 220 -17.60 -31.61 -8.68
N LEU A 221 -17.02 -32.80 -8.87
CA LEU A 221 -16.24 -33.47 -7.84
C LEU A 221 -15.01 -34.16 -8.43
N ASN A 222 -13.99 -34.34 -7.59
CA ASN A 222 -12.96 -35.34 -7.80
C ASN A 222 -13.38 -36.63 -7.08
N ALA A 223 -13.17 -37.79 -7.71
CA ALA A 223 -13.31 -39.09 -7.07
C ALA A 223 -12.02 -39.90 -7.23
N LYS A 224 -11.63 -40.62 -6.19
CA LYS A 224 -10.41 -41.43 -6.15
C LYS A 224 -10.67 -42.80 -6.74
N THR A 225 -9.87 -43.18 -7.73
CA THR A 225 -9.90 -44.48 -8.41
C THR A 225 -8.60 -45.23 -8.18
N GLU A 226 -8.51 -46.50 -8.59
CA GLU A 226 -7.24 -47.26 -8.59
C GLU A 226 -6.12 -46.53 -9.35
N THR A 227 -6.47 -45.80 -10.41
CA THR A 227 -5.53 -45.01 -11.24
C THR A 227 -5.20 -43.62 -10.66
N GLY A 228 -5.69 -43.30 -9.45
CA GLY A 228 -5.59 -41.98 -8.83
C GLY A 228 -6.90 -41.18 -8.91
N TRP A 229 -6.82 -39.90 -8.55
CA TRP A 229 -7.96 -38.97 -8.60
C TRP A 229 -8.41 -38.70 -10.04
N GLN A 230 -9.71 -38.55 -10.25
CA GLN A 230 -10.33 -38.20 -11.53
C GLN A 230 -11.51 -37.22 -11.31
N ALA A 231 -11.64 -36.23 -12.19
CA ALA A 231 -12.72 -35.25 -12.16
C ALA A 231 -14.00 -35.75 -12.87
N TYR A 232 -15.15 -35.47 -12.28
CA TYR A 232 -16.47 -35.86 -12.77
C TYR A 232 -17.47 -34.70 -12.68
N VAL A 233 -18.40 -34.66 -13.64
CA VAL A 233 -19.60 -33.81 -13.58
C VAL A 233 -20.83 -34.69 -13.37
N LEU A 234 -21.69 -34.33 -12.41
CA LEU A 234 -23.01 -34.92 -12.21
C LEU A 234 -24.08 -33.89 -12.59
N THR A 235 -25.17 -34.34 -13.23
CA THR A 235 -26.31 -33.50 -13.62
C THR A 235 -27.61 -34.08 -13.07
N LEU A 236 -28.44 -33.23 -12.47
CA LEU A 236 -29.74 -33.59 -11.90
C LEU A 236 -30.88 -32.80 -12.57
N ILE A 237 -32.00 -33.48 -12.83
CA ILE A 237 -33.17 -32.90 -13.51
C ILE A 237 -34.22 -32.49 -12.46
N ASN A 238 -34.29 -31.18 -12.17
CA ASN A 238 -35.11 -30.60 -11.10
C ASN A 238 -36.53 -30.22 -11.56
N SER A 239 -36.93 -30.64 -12.77
CA SER A 239 -38.31 -30.47 -13.26
C SER A 239 -39.31 -31.32 -12.47
N LYS A 240 -38.84 -32.35 -11.76
CA LYS A 240 -39.65 -33.27 -10.95
C LYS A 240 -39.93 -32.70 -9.54
N SER A 241 -41.00 -33.18 -8.92
CA SER A 241 -41.52 -32.65 -7.65
C SER A 241 -41.08 -33.43 -6.39
N LYS A 242 -40.50 -34.63 -6.51
CA LYS A 242 -40.10 -35.46 -5.35
C LYS A 242 -38.59 -35.67 -5.32
N LYS A 243 -37.98 -35.57 -4.14
CA LYS A 243 -36.54 -35.84 -3.92
C LYS A 243 -36.09 -37.17 -4.54
N ASN A 244 -36.87 -38.23 -4.32
CA ASN A 244 -36.59 -39.57 -4.85
C ASN A 244 -36.44 -39.56 -6.37
N ASP A 245 -37.31 -38.87 -7.09
CA ASP A 245 -37.31 -38.88 -8.56
C ASP A 245 -36.20 -38.01 -9.16
N ILE A 246 -35.73 -36.98 -8.43
CA ILE A 246 -34.59 -36.13 -8.80
C ILE A 246 -33.27 -36.91 -8.60
N ILE A 247 -33.12 -37.56 -7.45
CA ILE A 247 -31.92 -38.35 -7.09
C ILE A 247 -31.81 -39.67 -7.89
N LYS A 248 -32.94 -40.25 -8.33
CA LYS A 248 -32.94 -41.49 -9.12
C LYS A 248 -32.39 -41.31 -10.54
N ASP A 249 -32.67 -40.17 -11.16
CA ASP A 249 -32.41 -39.93 -12.58
C ASP A 249 -31.19 -39.03 -12.82
N PHE A 250 -30.28 -38.94 -11.84
CA PHE A 250 -29.02 -38.23 -12.03
C PHE A 250 -28.21 -38.88 -13.16
N LYS A 251 -27.46 -38.03 -13.87
CA LYS A 251 -26.52 -38.40 -14.93
C LYS A 251 -25.11 -37.99 -14.53
N GLY A 252 -24.10 -38.59 -15.15
CA GLY A 252 -22.75 -38.12 -14.95
C GLY A 252 -21.75 -38.67 -15.96
N SER A 253 -20.71 -37.89 -16.20
CA SER A 253 -19.67 -38.16 -17.19
C SER A 253 -18.31 -37.72 -16.62
N ARG A 254 -17.24 -38.37 -17.07
CA ARG A 254 -15.87 -38.04 -16.68
C ARG A 254 -15.36 -36.82 -17.44
N LEU A 255 -14.70 -35.91 -16.74
CA LEU A 255 -14.00 -34.78 -17.34
C LEU A 255 -12.54 -35.19 -17.58
N GLU A 256 -12.07 -35.10 -18.83
CA GLU A 256 -10.66 -35.34 -19.16
C GLU A 256 -9.94 -34.01 -19.42
N CYS A 257 -8.75 -33.86 -18.83
CA CYS A 257 -7.75 -32.89 -19.26
C CYS A 257 -6.34 -33.50 -19.04
N CYS A 258 -5.34 -33.24 -19.88
CA CYS A 258 -5.35 -32.52 -21.14
C CYS A 258 -4.53 -33.34 -22.17
N LYS A 259 -4.63 -33.05 -23.47
CA LYS A 259 -4.01 -33.89 -24.53
C LYS A 259 -2.48 -33.94 -24.47
N ASP A 260 -1.84 -32.89 -23.95
CA ASP A 260 -0.39 -32.76 -23.78
C ASP A 260 0.13 -33.52 -22.54
N ALA A 261 -0.58 -33.40 -21.41
CA ALA A 261 -0.25 -34.04 -20.15
C ALA A 261 -1.53 -34.26 -19.33
N ALA A 262 -1.61 -35.42 -18.67
CA ALA A 262 -2.71 -35.78 -17.80
C ALA A 262 -2.76 -34.85 -16.57
N ARG A 263 -3.88 -34.14 -16.43
CA ARG A 263 -4.20 -33.23 -15.32
C ARG A 263 -5.57 -33.63 -14.77
N PRO A 264 -5.67 -34.70 -13.96
CA PRO A 264 -6.95 -35.35 -13.70
C PRO A 264 -7.71 -34.79 -12.50
N VAL A 265 -7.14 -33.83 -11.77
CA VAL A 265 -7.74 -33.21 -10.57
C VAL A 265 -8.26 -31.81 -10.90
N LEU A 266 -9.55 -31.59 -10.67
CA LEU A 266 -10.19 -30.27 -10.74
C LEU A 266 -9.92 -29.49 -9.44
N LEU A 267 -9.47 -28.24 -9.55
CA LEU A 267 -9.19 -27.36 -8.40
C LEU A 267 -10.30 -26.32 -8.18
N ALA A 268 -10.80 -25.73 -9.26
CA ALA A 268 -11.86 -24.72 -9.26
C ALA A 268 -12.58 -24.70 -10.61
N SER A 269 -13.76 -24.09 -10.67
CA SER A 269 -14.52 -23.94 -11.91
C SER A 269 -15.45 -22.74 -11.94
N ALA A 270 -15.98 -22.46 -13.13
CA ALA A 270 -16.96 -21.40 -13.37
C ALA A 270 -17.90 -21.73 -14.54
N LEU A 271 -19.17 -21.35 -14.41
CA LEU A 271 -20.13 -21.30 -15.51
C LEU A 271 -19.81 -20.10 -16.42
N ILE A 272 -19.73 -20.33 -17.74
CA ILE A 272 -19.60 -19.25 -18.73
C ILE A 272 -21.01 -18.87 -19.21
N PRO A 273 -21.48 -17.61 -19.04
CA PRO A 273 -22.80 -17.19 -19.50
C PRO A 273 -23.03 -17.45 -21.00
N SER A 274 -24.13 -18.08 -21.37
CA SER A 274 -24.38 -18.53 -22.75
C SER A 274 -25.83 -18.97 -22.97
N ASP A 275 -26.48 -18.44 -24.01
CA ASP A 275 -27.89 -18.76 -24.33
C ASP A 275 -28.04 -20.11 -25.05
N LYS A 276 -27.08 -20.44 -25.93
CA LYS A 276 -27.16 -21.59 -26.85
C LYS A 276 -26.73 -22.90 -26.17
N ALA A 277 -25.48 -22.95 -25.70
CA ALA A 277 -24.85 -24.11 -25.06
C ALA A 277 -24.52 -23.80 -23.60
N VAL A 278 -24.45 -24.82 -22.74
CA VAL A 278 -23.93 -24.70 -21.37
C VAL A 278 -22.41 -24.77 -21.42
N LEU A 279 -21.78 -23.61 -21.57
CA LEU A 279 -20.32 -23.50 -21.55
C LEU A 279 -19.81 -23.42 -20.10
N TRP A 280 -18.75 -24.16 -19.82
CA TRP A 280 -18.15 -24.25 -18.49
C TRP A 280 -16.63 -24.24 -18.60
N THR A 281 -15.94 -23.77 -17.57
CA THR A 281 -14.48 -23.84 -17.49
C THR A 281 -14.01 -24.36 -16.15
N GLY A 282 -12.94 -25.16 -16.18
CA GLY A 282 -12.32 -25.77 -15.01
C GLY A 282 -10.81 -25.61 -15.02
N VAL A 283 -10.24 -25.45 -13.82
CA VAL A 283 -8.80 -25.45 -13.56
C VAL A 283 -8.38 -26.85 -13.16
N PHE A 284 -7.55 -27.49 -13.96
CA PHE A 284 -7.08 -28.87 -13.79
C PHE A 284 -5.60 -28.92 -13.40
N SER A 285 -5.19 -29.90 -12.59
CA SER A 285 -3.83 -30.04 -12.06
C SER A 285 -3.21 -31.42 -12.32
N ALA A 286 -1.92 -31.43 -12.66
CA ALA A 286 -1.07 -32.63 -12.77
C ALA A 286 -0.60 -33.18 -11.40
N GLN A 287 -0.84 -32.45 -10.31
CA GLN A 287 -0.31 -32.72 -8.97
C GLN A 287 1.24 -32.73 -8.89
N LYS A 288 1.93 -32.07 -9.82
CA LYS A 288 3.40 -31.99 -9.91
C LYS A 288 3.86 -30.55 -9.66
N LYS A 289 3.98 -30.13 -8.39
CA LYS A 289 4.31 -28.72 -8.03
C LYS A 289 5.64 -28.17 -8.60
N SER A 290 6.53 -29.02 -9.09
CA SER A 290 7.78 -28.62 -9.79
C SER A 290 7.59 -28.29 -11.27
N ASP A 291 6.47 -28.68 -11.88
CA ASP A 291 6.17 -28.47 -13.29
C ASP A 291 5.67 -27.02 -13.51
N PRO A 292 6.31 -26.21 -14.38
CA PRO A 292 5.86 -24.85 -14.69
C PRO A 292 4.46 -24.80 -15.34
N GLU A 293 3.99 -25.89 -15.95
CA GLU A 293 2.66 -26.03 -16.55
C GLU A 293 1.76 -27.04 -15.80
N ASN A 294 2.02 -27.22 -14.50
CA ASN A 294 1.29 -28.13 -13.62
C ASN A 294 -0.23 -27.91 -13.65
N THR A 295 -0.71 -26.67 -13.80
CA THR A 295 -2.14 -26.35 -13.91
C THR A 295 -2.52 -25.88 -15.31
N ALA A 296 -3.70 -26.29 -15.79
CA ALA A 296 -4.28 -25.88 -17.07
C ALA A 296 -5.74 -25.46 -16.90
N LEU A 297 -6.14 -24.41 -17.61
CA LEU A 297 -7.50 -23.90 -17.68
C LEU A 297 -8.11 -24.34 -19.01
N ALA A 298 -9.24 -25.03 -18.94
CA ALA A 298 -9.87 -25.61 -20.11
C ALA A 298 -11.37 -25.29 -20.18
N VAL A 299 -11.90 -25.16 -21.40
CA VAL A 299 -13.31 -24.81 -21.67
C VAL A 299 -14.03 -26.03 -22.23
N TYR A 300 -15.27 -26.27 -21.80
CA TYR A 300 -16.09 -27.43 -22.14
C TYR A 300 -17.51 -27.00 -22.53
N ASP A 301 -18.17 -27.78 -23.38
CA ASP A 301 -19.64 -27.77 -23.51
C ASP A 301 -20.21 -28.94 -22.69
N ILE A 302 -20.97 -28.63 -21.64
CA ILE A 302 -21.64 -29.59 -20.76
C ILE A 302 -23.16 -29.60 -20.96
N SER A 303 -23.64 -29.18 -22.14
CA SER A 303 -25.06 -29.19 -22.51
C SER A 303 -25.67 -30.60 -22.52
N LYS A 304 -24.83 -31.63 -22.72
CA LYS A 304 -25.21 -33.04 -22.74
C LYS A 304 -24.33 -33.80 -21.77
N VAL A 305 -24.94 -34.26 -20.68
CA VAL A 305 -24.38 -35.16 -19.68
C VAL A 305 -25.43 -36.25 -19.53
N ASP A 306 -25.29 -37.37 -20.23
CA ASP A 306 -26.30 -38.43 -20.27
C ASP A 306 -25.78 -39.83 -19.90
N GLY A 307 -24.48 -39.96 -19.70
CA GLY A 307 -23.81 -41.17 -19.21
C GLY A 307 -24.10 -41.56 -17.75
N LYS A 308 -23.35 -42.57 -17.31
CA LYS A 308 -23.27 -43.08 -15.94
C LYS A 308 -21.80 -43.11 -15.51
N VAL A 309 -21.56 -42.99 -14.21
CA VAL A 309 -20.22 -43.03 -13.59
C VAL A 309 -20.04 -44.34 -12.83
N GLY A 310 -18.90 -45.00 -12.98
CA GLY A 310 -18.58 -46.22 -12.24
C GLY A 310 -18.40 -45.93 -10.75
N GLY A 311 -18.95 -46.79 -9.89
CA GLY A 311 -18.84 -46.63 -8.43
C GLY A 311 -19.59 -45.43 -7.84
N ILE A 312 -20.39 -44.67 -8.62
CA ILE A 312 -21.31 -43.64 -8.13
C ILE A 312 -22.73 -44.00 -8.58
N CYS A 313 -23.67 -44.13 -7.64
CA CYS A 313 -25.01 -44.64 -7.94
C CYS A 313 -26.09 -43.98 -7.06
N SER A 314 -27.36 -44.16 -7.43
CA SER A 314 -28.50 -43.70 -6.62
C SER A 314 -28.88 -44.79 -5.62
N SER A 315 -29.04 -44.44 -4.33
CA SER A 315 -29.41 -45.40 -3.27
C SER A 315 -30.77 -46.07 -3.50
N ILE A 316 -31.64 -45.48 -4.33
CA ILE A 316 -32.92 -46.06 -4.75
C ILE A 316 -32.76 -47.06 -5.91
N ALA A 317 -31.83 -46.81 -6.83
CA ALA A 317 -31.72 -47.57 -8.09
C ALA A 317 -30.71 -48.72 -8.03
N ASN A 318 -29.61 -48.55 -7.29
CA ASN A 318 -28.61 -49.59 -7.06
C ASN A 318 -28.07 -49.47 -5.63
N PRO A 319 -28.69 -50.16 -4.65
CA PRO A 319 -28.31 -50.04 -3.24
C PRO A 319 -26.86 -50.49 -2.93
N GLN A 320 -26.26 -51.37 -3.74
CA GLN A 320 -24.91 -51.91 -3.50
C GLN A 320 -23.79 -51.22 -4.30
N CYS A 321 -24.12 -50.30 -5.22
CA CYS A 321 -23.12 -49.50 -5.95
C CYS A 321 -22.02 -50.30 -6.66
N SER A 322 -22.42 -51.39 -7.34
CA SER A 322 -21.54 -52.24 -8.15
C SER A 322 -20.68 -51.45 -9.16
N GLU A 323 -19.38 -51.75 -9.24
CA GLU A 323 -18.42 -50.99 -10.06
C GLU A 323 -18.44 -51.33 -11.57
N GLU A 324 -19.08 -52.43 -11.98
CA GLU A 324 -19.06 -52.89 -13.37
C GLU A 324 -19.82 -51.94 -14.32
N LEU A 325 -19.05 -51.16 -15.09
CA LEU A 325 -19.56 -50.32 -16.17
C LEU A 325 -18.72 -50.53 -17.44
N GLN A 326 -19.37 -50.98 -18.52
CA GLN A 326 -18.70 -51.37 -19.77
C GLN A 326 -18.02 -50.18 -20.50
N SER A 327 -18.48 -48.96 -20.26
CA SER A 327 -17.78 -47.72 -20.63
C SER A 327 -18.32 -46.53 -19.83
N GLU A 328 -17.44 -45.67 -19.33
CA GLU A 328 -17.80 -44.34 -18.81
C GLU A 328 -17.80 -43.33 -19.97
N GLU A 329 -18.81 -42.46 -20.02
CA GLU A 329 -18.84 -41.33 -20.96
C GLU A 329 -17.78 -40.29 -20.56
N ARG A 330 -17.01 -39.78 -21.54
CA ARG A 330 -15.90 -38.85 -21.33
C ARG A 330 -16.13 -37.57 -22.11
N ILE A 331 -16.06 -36.43 -21.43
CA ILE A 331 -16.15 -35.10 -22.05
C ILE A 331 -14.74 -34.55 -22.20
N GLN A 332 -14.36 -34.26 -23.44
CA GLN A 332 -13.11 -33.58 -23.80
C GLN A 332 -13.29 -32.06 -23.74
N PRO A 333 -12.23 -31.28 -23.48
CA PRO A 333 -12.30 -29.84 -23.60
C PRO A 333 -12.47 -29.43 -25.06
N LEU A 334 -13.22 -28.35 -25.28
CA LEU A 334 -13.24 -27.62 -26.54
C LEU A 334 -11.86 -27.05 -26.84
N GLU A 335 -11.24 -26.40 -25.84
CA GLU A 335 -9.91 -25.81 -25.94
C GLU A 335 -9.21 -25.71 -24.57
N VAL A 336 -7.87 -25.77 -24.55
CA VAL A 336 -7.04 -25.55 -23.35
C VAL A 336 -6.42 -24.16 -23.47
N VAL A 337 -7.04 -23.19 -22.82
CA VAL A 337 -6.85 -21.77 -23.12
C VAL A 337 -5.73 -21.09 -22.32
N PHE A 338 -5.28 -21.69 -21.22
CA PHE A 338 -4.18 -21.16 -20.42
C PHE A 338 -3.48 -22.26 -19.62
N LYS A 339 -2.19 -22.13 -19.42
CA LYS A 339 -1.40 -22.99 -18.52
C LYS A 339 -0.57 -22.13 -17.58
N TYR A 340 -0.40 -22.62 -16.35
CA TYR A 340 0.33 -21.91 -15.31
C TYR A 340 0.85 -22.89 -14.26
N LYS A 341 1.77 -22.44 -13.41
CA LYS A 341 2.34 -23.27 -12.34
C LYS A 341 1.31 -23.68 -11.28
N SER A 342 0.45 -22.74 -10.89
CA SER A 342 -0.43 -22.91 -9.73
C SER A 342 -1.64 -21.96 -9.75
N MET A 343 -2.63 -22.26 -10.59
CA MET A 343 -3.97 -21.65 -10.53
C MET A 343 -4.79 -22.24 -9.37
N SER A 344 -5.47 -21.39 -8.60
CA SER A 344 -6.28 -21.77 -7.44
C SER A 344 -7.78 -21.51 -7.63
N SER A 345 -8.17 -20.50 -8.41
CA SER A 345 -9.59 -20.14 -8.65
C SER A 345 -9.85 -19.65 -10.06
N VAL A 346 -11.12 -19.71 -10.49
CA VAL A 346 -11.58 -19.10 -11.75
C VAL A 346 -12.98 -18.51 -11.60
N THR A 347 -13.27 -17.42 -12.32
CA THR A 347 -14.63 -16.96 -12.62
C THR A 347 -14.71 -16.43 -14.05
N ALA A 348 -15.91 -16.34 -14.63
CA ALA A 348 -16.11 -16.03 -16.04
C ALA A 348 -17.21 -14.97 -16.27
N VAL A 349 -16.94 -14.07 -17.22
CA VAL A 349 -17.88 -13.07 -17.75
C VAL A 349 -17.92 -13.21 -19.27
N ARG A 350 -19.04 -12.83 -19.89
CA ARG A 350 -19.18 -12.76 -21.34
C ARG A 350 -19.62 -11.38 -21.77
N ASP A 351 -18.95 -10.82 -22.78
CA ASP A 351 -19.33 -9.56 -23.42
C ASP A 351 -19.47 -9.76 -24.93
N GLY A 352 -20.72 -9.96 -25.37
CA GLY A 352 -21.03 -10.37 -26.74
C GLY A 352 -20.37 -11.69 -27.14
N SER A 353 -19.44 -11.63 -28.10
CA SER A 353 -18.66 -12.78 -28.58
C SER A 353 -17.45 -13.10 -27.68
N TRP A 354 -16.98 -12.14 -26.88
CA TRP A 354 -15.79 -12.31 -26.03
C TRP A 354 -16.13 -13.06 -24.74
N ILE A 355 -15.25 -13.98 -24.35
CA ILE A 355 -15.28 -14.61 -23.02
C ILE A 355 -14.10 -14.05 -22.23
N VAL A 356 -14.36 -13.55 -21.02
CA VAL A 356 -13.34 -13.00 -20.11
C VAL A 356 -13.27 -13.88 -18.89
N LEU A 357 -12.12 -14.53 -18.71
CA LEU A 357 -11.83 -15.40 -17.58
C LEU A 357 -10.95 -14.65 -16.58
N PHE A 358 -11.32 -14.70 -15.30
CA PHE A 358 -10.52 -14.18 -14.19
C PHE A 358 -10.01 -15.37 -13.39
N ILE A 359 -8.71 -15.39 -13.11
CA ILE A 359 -7.97 -16.55 -12.63
C ILE A 359 -7.18 -16.12 -11.40
N GLY A 360 -7.44 -16.76 -10.26
CA GLY A 360 -6.64 -16.61 -9.05
C GLY A 360 -5.52 -17.65 -9.01
N THR A 361 -4.42 -17.34 -8.33
CA THR A 361 -3.25 -18.22 -8.23
C THR A 361 -2.77 -18.45 -6.78
N GLU A 362 -2.09 -19.58 -6.53
CA GLU A 362 -1.46 -19.88 -5.23
C GLU A 362 -0.38 -18.84 -4.86
N ASP A 363 0.26 -18.20 -5.84
CA ASP A 363 1.22 -17.10 -5.64
C ASP A 363 0.57 -15.71 -5.57
N GLY A 364 -0.75 -15.60 -5.49
CA GLY A 364 -1.43 -14.36 -5.13
C GLY A 364 -1.58 -13.35 -6.27
N GLN A 365 -1.80 -13.81 -7.49
CA GLN A 365 -2.19 -12.97 -8.63
C GLN A 365 -3.67 -13.15 -8.97
N LEU A 366 -4.30 -12.06 -9.40
CA LEU A 366 -5.55 -12.08 -10.16
C LEU A 366 -5.20 -11.77 -11.62
N ILE A 367 -5.29 -12.79 -12.48
CA ILE A 367 -5.02 -12.71 -13.91
C ILE A 367 -6.36 -12.63 -14.65
N LYS A 368 -6.47 -11.72 -15.61
CA LYS A 368 -7.58 -11.61 -16.55
C LYS A 368 -7.10 -12.11 -17.92
N LEU A 369 -7.88 -12.99 -18.53
CA LEU A 369 -7.62 -13.56 -19.85
C LEU A 369 -8.85 -13.37 -20.73
N VAL A 370 -8.64 -12.92 -21.97
CA VAL A 370 -9.71 -12.68 -22.94
C VAL A 370 -9.61 -13.75 -24.02
N LEU A 371 -10.74 -14.36 -24.37
CA LEU A 371 -10.86 -15.36 -25.43
C LEU A 371 -11.75 -14.82 -26.56
N ASP A 372 -11.37 -15.07 -27.81
CA ASP A 372 -12.22 -14.82 -28.98
C ASP A 372 -13.34 -15.87 -29.16
N GLU A 373 -14.15 -15.73 -30.22
CA GLU A 373 -15.26 -16.66 -30.51
C GLU A 373 -14.80 -18.10 -30.81
N LYS A 374 -13.52 -18.31 -31.13
CA LYS A 374 -12.89 -19.62 -31.33
C LYS A 374 -12.17 -20.14 -30.08
N PHE A 375 -12.37 -19.47 -28.94
CA PHE A 375 -11.67 -19.71 -27.68
C PHE A 375 -10.16 -19.43 -27.72
N SER A 376 -9.66 -18.74 -28.75
CA SER A 376 -8.24 -18.40 -28.85
C SER A 376 -7.86 -17.39 -27.75
N PRO A 377 -6.87 -17.69 -26.89
CA PRO A 377 -6.51 -16.79 -25.80
C PRO A 377 -5.73 -15.58 -26.29
N GLY A 378 -6.03 -14.43 -25.69
CA GLY A 378 -5.22 -13.22 -25.77
C GLY A 378 -4.15 -13.15 -24.68
N CYS A 379 -3.59 -11.95 -24.52
CA CYS A 379 -2.55 -11.70 -23.55
C CYS A 379 -3.09 -11.74 -22.10
N PRO A 380 -2.47 -12.46 -21.17
CA PRO A 380 -2.87 -12.44 -19.76
C PRO A 380 -2.54 -11.09 -19.12
N ILE A 381 -3.54 -10.46 -18.51
CA ILE A 381 -3.45 -9.15 -17.86
C ILE A 381 -3.51 -9.34 -16.34
N VAL A 382 -2.47 -8.97 -15.60
CA VAL A 382 -2.50 -9.01 -14.14
C VAL A 382 -3.27 -7.80 -13.61
N LEU A 383 -4.42 -8.03 -12.96
CA LEU A 383 -5.24 -7.00 -12.32
C LEU A 383 -4.81 -6.71 -10.88
N TYR A 384 -4.33 -7.75 -10.19
CA TYR A 384 -3.79 -7.66 -8.84
C TYR A 384 -2.64 -8.66 -8.67
N ARG A 385 -1.67 -8.29 -7.84
CA ARG A 385 -0.53 -9.12 -7.45
C ARG A 385 -0.17 -8.81 -5.99
N SER A 386 -0.04 -9.84 -5.15
CA SER A 386 0.60 -9.72 -3.84
C SER A 386 2.13 -9.72 -3.98
N ASP A 387 2.86 -8.96 -3.16
CA ASP A 387 4.33 -8.93 -3.21
C ASP A 387 4.98 -10.22 -2.69
N VAL A 388 4.30 -10.87 -1.75
CA VAL A 388 4.65 -12.20 -1.22
C VAL A 388 3.70 -13.27 -1.76
N ASP A 389 4.02 -14.55 -1.53
CA ASP A 389 3.15 -15.67 -1.88
C ASP A 389 1.95 -15.72 -0.91
N GLN A 390 0.76 -15.41 -1.43
CA GLN A 390 -0.51 -15.41 -0.70
C GLN A 390 -1.61 -15.92 -1.62
N GLU A 391 -2.02 -17.18 -1.45
CA GLU A 391 -3.03 -17.81 -2.30
C GLU A 391 -4.31 -16.97 -2.43
N VAL A 392 -4.76 -16.78 -3.67
CA VAL A 392 -6.12 -16.32 -3.94
C VAL A 392 -7.07 -17.48 -3.64
N PHE A 393 -8.01 -17.24 -2.74
CA PHE A 393 -8.97 -18.25 -2.29
C PHE A 393 -9.67 -18.94 -3.48
N PRO A 394 -9.94 -20.26 -3.43
CA PRO A 394 -10.52 -21.04 -4.54
C PRO A 394 -11.87 -20.55 -5.12
N LYS A 395 -12.52 -19.57 -4.48
CA LYS A 395 -13.77 -18.95 -4.89
C LYS A 395 -13.60 -17.44 -5.10
N MET A 396 -14.09 -16.94 -6.24
CA MET A 396 -14.19 -15.50 -6.53
C MET A 396 -15.61 -15.18 -6.98
N GLN A 397 -16.12 -14.00 -6.64
CA GLN A 397 -17.49 -13.58 -6.98
C GLN A 397 -17.50 -12.17 -7.55
N LEU A 398 -18.28 -11.97 -8.62
CA LEU A 398 -18.54 -10.66 -9.20
C LEU A 398 -19.40 -9.83 -8.24
N ASP A 399 -19.25 -8.51 -8.27
CA ASP A 399 -20.16 -7.61 -7.59
C ASP A 399 -21.50 -7.52 -8.37
N PRO A 400 -22.63 -7.93 -7.77
CA PRO A 400 -23.92 -7.99 -8.45
C PRO A 400 -24.59 -6.62 -8.62
N VAL A 401 -24.12 -5.59 -7.90
CA VAL A 401 -24.65 -4.22 -7.97
C VAL A 401 -23.79 -3.36 -8.89
N ASP A 402 -22.47 -3.55 -8.85
CA ASP A 402 -21.49 -2.80 -9.60
C ASP A 402 -20.59 -3.75 -10.39
N SER A 403 -21.11 -4.19 -11.56
CA SER A 403 -20.52 -5.19 -12.44
C SER A 403 -19.15 -4.82 -13.05
N LYS A 404 -18.52 -3.74 -12.58
CA LYS A 404 -17.11 -3.41 -12.84
C LYS A 404 -16.14 -4.05 -11.84
N TYR A 405 -16.62 -4.65 -10.75
CA TYR A 405 -15.77 -5.19 -9.67
C TYR A 405 -15.91 -6.70 -9.43
N ILE A 406 -14.84 -7.28 -8.89
CA ILE A 406 -14.75 -8.68 -8.45
C ILE A 406 -14.19 -8.73 -7.02
N TYR A 407 -14.81 -9.56 -6.17
CA TYR A 407 -14.32 -9.89 -4.84
C TYR A 407 -13.37 -11.08 -4.91
N ILE A 408 -12.16 -10.85 -4.40
CA ILE A 408 -11.17 -11.91 -4.13
C ILE A 408 -10.88 -11.95 -2.64
N ALA A 409 -10.70 -13.15 -2.10
CA ALA A 409 -10.16 -13.35 -0.77
C ALA A 409 -8.71 -13.83 -0.85
N LEU A 410 -7.89 -13.34 0.06
CA LEU A 410 -6.57 -13.84 0.44
C LEU A 410 -6.67 -14.29 1.90
N LYS A 411 -5.62 -14.93 2.44
CA LYS A 411 -5.52 -15.46 3.81
C LYS A 411 -6.49 -14.86 4.84
N ASN A 412 -6.35 -13.58 5.20
CA ASN A 412 -7.24 -12.86 6.12
C ASN A 412 -7.73 -11.51 5.55
N GLN A 413 -7.73 -11.35 4.23
CA GLN A 413 -8.10 -10.09 3.57
C GLN A 413 -9.10 -10.35 2.46
N ILE A 414 -10.21 -9.61 2.46
CA ILE A 414 -11.09 -9.52 1.29
C ILE A 414 -10.81 -8.23 0.52
N ARG A 415 -10.80 -8.31 -0.81
CA ARG A 415 -10.46 -7.20 -1.71
C ARG A 415 -11.50 -7.07 -2.81
N ARG A 416 -11.91 -5.84 -3.09
CA ARG A 416 -12.82 -5.47 -4.18
C ARG A 416 -11.98 -4.88 -5.31
N VAL A 417 -11.69 -5.70 -6.33
CA VAL A 417 -10.75 -5.34 -7.41
C VAL A 417 -11.53 -4.88 -8.65
N PRO A 418 -11.19 -3.75 -9.28
CA PRO A 418 -11.80 -3.34 -10.54
C PRO A 418 -11.34 -4.27 -11.69
N MET A 419 -12.31 -4.84 -12.42
CA MET A 419 -12.11 -5.71 -13.57
C MET A 419 -11.74 -4.94 -14.85
N VAL A 420 -12.03 -3.65 -14.87
CA VAL A 420 -11.81 -2.73 -15.99
C VAL A 420 -11.04 -1.53 -15.46
N GLN A 421 -9.95 -1.19 -16.12
CA GLN A 421 -9.08 -0.07 -15.79
C GLN A 421 -8.56 0.50 -17.11
N CYS A 422 -9.36 1.29 -17.81
CA CYS A 422 -8.95 1.82 -19.11
C CYS A 422 -8.02 3.05 -18.96
N ASP A 423 -8.22 3.83 -17.90
CA ASP A 423 -7.51 5.09 -17.60
C ASP A 423 -5.98 4.98 -17.46
N LYS A 424 -5.45 3.76 -17.32
CA LYS A 424 -4.00 3.50 -17.30
C LYS A 424 -3.35 3.53 -18.69
N TYR A 425 -4.13 3.58 -19.77
CA TYR A 425 -3.65 3.65 -21.16
C TYR A 425 -3.81 5.06 -21.73
N ASN A 426 -2.67 5.73 -21.95
CA ASN A 426 -2.62 7.16 -22.34
C ASN A 426 -2.51 7.41 -23.85
N SER A 427 -2.52 6.36 -24.67
CA SER A 427 -2.52 6.47 -26.13
C SER A 427 -3.45 5.42 -26.76
N LEU A 428 -3.93 5.69 -27.97
CA LEU A 428 -4.71 4.72 -28.75
C LEU A 428 -3.93 3.42 -28.98
N GLY A 429 -2.60 3.51 -29.17
CA GLY A 429 -1.72 2.34 -29.31
C GLY A 429 -1.70 1.46 -28.07
N ASP A 430 -1.51 2.05 -26.89
CA ASP A 430 -1.49 1.33 -25.61
C ASP A 430 -2.89 0.77 -25.26
N CYS A 431 -3.93 1.56 -25.50
CA CYS A 431 -5.33 1.19 -25.29
C CYS A 431 -5.69 -0.04 -26.15
N ARG A 432 -5.27 -0.06 -27.43
CA ARG A 432 -5.40 -1.22 -28.32
C ARG A 432 -4.52 -2.40 -27.91
N ALA A 433 -3.31 -2.15 -27.44
CA ALA A 433 -2.37 -3.19 -27.00
C ALA A 433 -2.83 -3.90 -25.72
N SER A 434 -3.72 -3.27 -24.94
CA SER A 434 -4.34 -3.90 -23.77
C SER A 434 -5.08 -5.20 -24.08
N LEU A 435 -5.66 -5.33 -25.28
CA LEU A 435 -6.57 -6.42 -25.67
C LEU A 435 -7.74 -6.62 -24.68
N ASP A 436 -8.14 -5.57 -23.96
CA ASP A 436 -9.23 -5.60 -22.98
C ASP A 436 -10.57 -5.20 -23.65
N PRO A 437 -11.54 -6.11 -23.84
CA PRO A 437 -12.74 -5.85 -24.64
C PRO A 437 -13.63 -4.77 -24.05
N PHE A 438 -13.47 -4.48 -22.76
CA PHE A 438 -14.18 -3.40 -22.09
C PHE A 438 -13.55 -2.02 -22.31
N CYS A 439 -12.36 -1.94 -22.90
CA CYS A 439 -11.62 -0.69 -23.14
C CYS A 439 -11.53 -0.34 -24.63
N GLY A 440 -11.72 0.95 -24.92
CA GLY A 440 -11.56 1.51 -26.25
C GLY A 440 -11.29 3.01 -26.17
N TRP A 441 -10.78 3.55 -27.26
CA TRP A 441 -10.36 4.94 -27.33
C TRP A 441 -11.55 5.85 -27.64
N CYS A 442 -11.72 6.90 -26.84
CA CYS A 442 -12.78 7.89 -26.94
C CYS A 442 -12.18 9.29 -26.73
N THR A 443 -12.18 10.14 -27.75
CA THR A 443 -11.92 11.58 -27.63
C THR A 443 -10.67 11.94 -26.80
N ASN A 444 -9.55 11.28 -27.12
CA ASN A 444 -8.24 11.38 -26.46
C ASN A 444 -8.07 10.69 -25.09
N VAL A 445 -8.99 9.81 -24.68
CA VAL A 445 -8.89 8.99 -23.45
C VAL A 445 -9.22 7.52 -23.77
N CYS A 446 -8.57 6.56 -23.11
CA CYS A 446 -9.00 5.16 -23.14
C CYS A 446 -10.08 4.95 -22.06
N SER A 447 -11.33 4.68 -22.45
CA SER A 447 -12.48 4.55 -21.55
C SER A 447 -13.29 3.30 -21.83
N SER A 448 -14.22 2.96 -20.94
CA SER A 448 -15.23 1.96 -21.28
C SER A 448 -16.24 2.49 -22.30
N LYS A 449 -16.90 1.57 -23.00
CA LYS A 449 -17.94 1.88 -23.99
C LYS A 449 -19.09 2.71 -23.40
N ASN A 450 -19.45 2.47 -22.14
CA ASN A 450 -20.54 3.17 -21.46
C ASN A 450 -20.18 4.60 -21.04
N GLU A 451 -18.88 4.91 -20.88
CA GLU A 451 -18.40 6.28 -20.65
C GLU A 451 -18.29 7.09 -21.95
N CYS A 452 -18.22 6.42 -23.11
CA CYS A 452 -18.09 7.06 -24.43
C CYS A 452 -19.45 7.30 -25.11
N LEU A 453 -20.20 8.30 -24.63
CA LEU A 453 -21.60 8.50 -25.05
C LEU A 453 -21.79 9.29 -26.37
N ASN A 454 -20.82 10.14 -26.77
CA ASN A 454 -21.00 11.14 -27.83
C ASN A 454 -19.90 11.12 -28.92
N SER A 455 -19.11 10.05 -29.04
CA SER A 455 -17.96 10.01 -29.97
C SER A 455 -17.71 8.61 -30.52
N SER A 456 -16.88 8.50 -31.55
CA SER A 456 -16.41 7.21 -32.07
C SER A 456 -15.58 6.48 -31.01
N TRP A 457 -16.12 5.39 -30.46
CA TRP A 457 -15.38 4.50 -29.58
C TRP A 457 -14.60 3.51 -30.45
N VAL A 458 -13.27 3.56 -30.40
CA VAL A 458 -12.37 2.77 -31.27
C VAL A 458 -11.74 1.65 -30.45
N SER A 459 -12.01 0.40 -30.82
CA SER A 459 -11.55 -0.81 -30.10
C SER A 459 -10.81 -1.78 -31.04
N PHE A 460 -10.40 -2.94 -30.52
CA PHE A 460 -9.93 -4.04 -31.37
C PHE A 460 -11.11 -4.83 -31.98
N PRO A 461 -10.95 -5.37 -33.21
CA PRO A 461 -11.97 -6.22 -33.82
C PRO A 461 -12.08 -7.59 -33.15
N LYS A 462 -13.28 -8.17 -33.22
CA LYS A 462 -13.63 -9.50 -32.68
C LYS A 462 -12.72 -10.65 -33.13
N ASP A 463 -12.27 -10.63 -34.38
CA ASP A 463 -11.42 -11.69 -34.96
C ASP A 463 -9.93 -11.33 -35.03
N SER A 464 -9.42 -10.53 -34.07
CA SER A 464 -8.12 -9.85 -34.22
C SER A 464 -7.23 -9.78 -32.97
N ILE A 465 -7.41 -10.67 -31.99
CA ILE A 465 -6.49 -10.81 -30.86
C ILE A 465 -5.03 -10.98 -31.32
N GLN A 466 -4.80 -11.73 -32.41
CA GLN A 466 -3.47 -12.07 -32.93
C GLN A 466 -2.92 -11.13 -34.01
N LYS A 467 -3.66 -10.08 -34.42
CA LYS A 467 -3.25 -9.19 -35.52
C LYS A 467 -2.51 -7.95 -34.99
N ARG A 468 -1.44 -7.55 -35.67
CA ARG A 468 -0.74 -6.28 -35.42
C ARG A 468 -1.67 -5.09 -35.66
N LEU A 469 -1.48 -4.01 -34.91
CA LEU A 469 -2.25 -2.76 -35.04
C LEU A 469 -2.13 -2.17 -36.45
N LEU A 470 -0.93 -2.19 -37.03
CA LEU A 470 -0.64 -1.75 -38.40
C LEU A 470 -0.07 -2.93 -39.19
N SER A 471 -0.53 -3.09 -40.43
CA SER A 471 0.04 -4.05 -41.38
C SER A 471 0.24 -3.41 -42.75
N PHE A 472 1.47 -3.50 -43.24
CA PHE A 472 1.87 -3.02 -44.56
C PHE A 472 1.84 -4.16 -45.58
N GLN A 473 1.33 -3.86 -46.77
CA GLN A 473 1.47 -4.67 -47.97
C GLN A 473 2.11 -3.79 -49.05
N VAL A 474 3.19 -4.27 -49.66
CA VAL A 474 3.91 -3.57 -50.72
C VAL A 474 3.72 -4.33 -52.02
N THR A 475 3.29 -3.63 -53.07
CA THR A 475 3.11 -4.23 -54.41
C THR A 475 3.75 -3.35 -55.47
N LYS A 476 4.37 -3.95 -56.48
CA LYS A 476 4.91 -3.22 -57.63
C LYS A 476 3.98 -3.42 -58.82
N THR A 477 3.50 -2.31 -59.38
CA THR A 477 2.61 -2.30 -60.54
C THR A 477 3.39 -2.50 -61.84
N SER A 478 2.71 -2.96 -62.90
CA SER A 478 3.30 -3.14 -64.24
C SER A 478 3.81 -1.85 -64.88
N SER A 479 3.38 -0.68 -64.39
CA SER A 479 3.87 0.65 -64.79
C SER A 479 5.12 1.11 -64.02
N GLY A 480 5.66 0.27 -63.12
CA GLY A 480 6.87 0.57 -62.34
C GLY A 480 6.63 1.38 -61.05
N LYS A 481 5.39 1.78 -60.75
CA LYS A 481 5.05 2.40 -59.44
C LYS A 481 4.97 1.37 -58.33
N ILE A 482 5.44 1.76 -57.15
CA ILE A 482 5.35 0.99 -55.91
C ILE A 482 4.14 1.49 -55.12
N ASN A 483 3.18 0.60 -54.86
CA ASN A 483 1.99 0.88 -54.08
C ASN A 483 2.16 0.33 -52.67
N LEU A 484 2.06 1.22 -51.68
CA LEU A 484 2.02 0.89 -50.26
C LEU A 484 0.56 0.85 -49.80
N HIS A 485 0.08 -0.31 -49.38
CA HIS A 485 -1.22 -0.46 -48.72
C HIS A 485 -1.01 -0.66 -47.22
N LEU A 486 -1.71 0.13 -46.40
CA LEU A 486 -1.63 0.10 -44.94
C LEU A 486 -3.03 -0.18 -44.39
N SER A 487 -3.20 -1.28 -43.67
CA SER A 487 -4.45 -1.62 -42.99
C SER A 487 -4.27 -1.63 -41.48
N LEU A 488 -5.27 -1.13 -40.75
CA LEU A 488 -5.30 -1.10 -39.29
C LEU A 488 -6.23 -2.18 -38.72
N SER A 489 -5.79 -2.82 -37.63
CA SER A 489 -6.59 -3.79 -36.87
C SER A 489 -7.41 -3.09 -35.77
N LEU A 490 -8.40 -2.30 -36.20
CA LEU A 490 -9.31 -1.53 -35.37
C LEU A 490 -10.78 -1.66 -35.84
N GLU A 491 -11.72 -1.58 -34.90
CA GLU A 491 -13.17 -1.50 -35.12
C GLU A 491 -13.68 -0.22 -34.44
N SER A 492 -14.78 0.39 -34.91
CA SER A 492 -15.36 1.56 -34.23
C SER A 492 -16.88 1.62 -34.33
N THR A 493 -17.51 2.23 -33.33
CA THR A 493 -18.96 2.44 -33.26
C THR A 493 -19.49 3.47 -34.27
N GLN A 494 -18.63 4.35 -34.78
CA GLN A 494 -18.92 5.38 -35.77
C GLN A 494 -17.71 5.51 -36.72
N THR A 495 -17.81 6.26 -37.82
CA THR A 495 -16.64 6.54 -38.68
C THR A 495 -15.80 7.68 -38.11
N PRO A 496 -14.60 7.43 -37.55
CA PRO A 496 -13.76 8.50 -37.03
C PRO A 496 -13.14 9.33 -38.16
N ALA A 497 -12.73 10.56 -37.85
CA ALA A 497 -11.86 11.35 -38.70
C ALA A 497 -10.52 10.62 -38.86
N PHE A 498 -10.16 10.31 -40.11
CA PHE A 498 -9.05 9.41 -40.42
C PHE A 498 -8.20 9.94 -41.58
N THR A 499 -6.89 10.06 -41.36
CA THR A 499 -5.94 10.48 -42.40
C THR A 499 -4.61 9.73 -42.28
N CYS A 500 -3.88 9.61 -43.39
CA CYS A 500 -2.55 9.01 -43.43
C CYS A 500 -1.56 9.92 -44.17
N ALA A 501 -0.31 9.89 -43.75
CA ALA A 501 0.81 10.54 -44.42
C ALA A 501 2.04 9.62 -44.41
N PHE A 502 2.68 9.44 -45.56
CA PHE A 502 3.90 8.64 -45.69
C PHE A 502 5.07 9.57 -46.00
N LYS A 503 6.09 9.58 -45.14
CA LYS A 503 7.22 10.52 -45.25
C LYS A 503 8.56 9.81 -45.26
N ALA A 504 9.53 10.37 -46.00
CA ALA A 504 10.95 10.07 -45.83
C ALA A 504 11.75 11.37 -45.80
N GLY A 505 12.73 11.48 -44.90
CA GLY A 505 13.51 12.71 -44.72
C GLY A 505 12.67 13.96 -44.41
N GLY A 506 11.45 13.79 -43.88
CA GLY A 506 10.48 14.87 -43.64
C GLY A 506 9.54 15.22 -44.82
N VAL A 507 9.84 14.75 -46.03
CA VAL A 507 9.08 15.05 -47.27
C VAL A 507 7.97 14.02 -47.50
N ASN A 508 6.80 14.44 -47.97
CA ASN A 508 5.70 13.54 -48.35
C ASN A 508 6.07 12.73 -49.61
N LEU A 509 5.80 11.43 -49.59
CA LEU A 509 6.21 10.47 -50.62
C LEU A 509 5.16 10.21 -51.70
N CYS A 510 3.89 10.40 -51.38
CA CYS A 510 2.78 9.95 -52.21
C CYS A 510 2.54 10.85 -53.43
N ASP A 511 2.36 10.24 -54.60
CA ASP A 511 1.95 10.93 -55.83
C ASP A 511 0.45 11.34 -55.74
N THR A 512 0.10 12.55 -56.18
CA THR A 512 -1.31 12.95 -56.33
C THR A 512 -1.84 12.70 -57.74
N PRO A 513 -3.10 12.27 -57.94
CA PRO A 513 -4.13 12.04 -56.91
C PRO A 513 -4.20 10.57 -56.47
N ASP A 514 -3.80 10.29 -55.23
CA ASP A 514 -4.07 9.01 -54.55
C ASP A 514 -5.53 8.95 -54.04
N PRO A 515 -6.10 7.74 -53.83
CA PRO A 515 -7.44 7.59 -53.27
C PRO A 515 -7.53 8.13 -51.83
N ALA A 516 -8.69 8.69 -51.48
CA ALA A 516 -8.95 9.19 -50.13
C ALA A 516 -8.78 8.06 -49.08
N ALA A 517 -8.18 8.39 -47.93
CA ALA A 517 -8.07 7.47 -46.81
C ALA A 517 -9.46 7.11 -46.27
N VAL A 518 -9.75 5.82 -46.09
CA VAL A 518 -11.04 5.33 -45.58
C VAL A 518 -10.77 4.37 -44.44
N PHE A 519 -11.17 4.74 -43.22
CA PHE A 519 -10.94 3.92 -42.03
C PHE A 519 -11.44 2.47 -42.24
N PRO A 520 -10.63 1.42 -42.00
CA PRO A 520 -9.29 1.42 -41.37
C PRO A 520 -8.10 1.26 -42.36
N ASN A 521 -8.25 1.65 -43.64
CA ASN A 521 -7.27 1.40 -44.70
C ASN A 521 -6.75 2.68 -45.40
N CYS A 522 -5.46 2.69 -45.73
CA CYS A 522 -4.78 3.73 -46.46
C CYS A 522 -3.95 3.16 -47.62
N SER A 523 -3.74 3.96 -48.66
CA SER A 523 -2.88 3.61 -49.79
C SER A 523 -2.04 4.81 -50.22
N CYS A 524 -0.84 4.55 -50.74
CA CYS A 524 0.09 5.57 -51.21
C CYS A 524 0.91 5.04 -52.39
N SER A 525 0.99 5.81 -53.48
CA SER A 525 1.71 5.43 -54.71
C SER A 525 3.03 6.19 -54.83
N ILE A 526 4.14 5.49 -55.12
CA ILE A 526 5.49 6.08 -55.19
C ILE A 526 6.20 5.68 -56.50
N THR A 527 6.95 6.62 -57.10
CA THR A 527 7.82 6.39 -58.27
C THR A 527 9.19 5.79 -57.89
N ASP A 528 9.65 4.82 -58.69
CA ASP A 528 10.89 4.02 -58.46
C ASP A 528 12.16 4.88 -58.29
N ASN A 529 12.24 6.04 -58.96
CA ASN A 529 13.39 6.95 -58.97
C ASN A 529 13.76 7.56 -57.59
N ARG A 530 12.98 7.32 -56.53
CA ARG A 530 13.27 7.81 -55.17
C ARG A 530 13.96 6.78 -54.25
N LEU A 531 14.16 5.53 -54.67
CA LEU A 531 14.91 4.55 -53.88
C LEU A 531 16.42 4.67 -54.10
N SER A 532 17.15 5.05 -53.04
CA SER A 532 18.62 5.02 -53.02
C SER A 532 19.15 3.60 -52.78
N THR A 533 20.43 3.36 -53.10
CA THR A 533 21.12 2.08 -52.83
C THR A 533 21.22 1.72 -51.35
N GLY A 534 21.13 2.70 -50.43
CA GLY A 534 21.08 2.46 -48.98
C GLY A 534 19.70 2.02 -48.46
N GLY A 535 18.65 2.19 -49.27
CA GLY A 535 17.25 2.09 -48.83
C GLY A 535 16.60 3.45 -48.55
N LEU A 536 15.30 3.39 -48.28
CA LEU A 536 14.42 4.52 -47.99
C LEU A 536 13.59 4.17 -46.75
N GLU A 537 13.85 4.85 -45.64
CA GLU A 537 13.04 4.74 -44.42
C GLU A 537 11.74 5.54 -44.59
N VAL A 538 10.61 4.84 -44.61
CA VAL A 538 9.27 5.42 -44.74
C VAL A 538 8.59 5.46 -43.38
N LEU A 539 8.44 6.66 -42.83
CA LEU A 539 7.61 6.91 -41.66
C LEU A 539 6.15 7.06 -42.11
N ALA A 540 5.34 6.04 -41.82
CA ALA A 540 3.89 6.12 -41.98
C ALA A 540 3.29 6.73 -40.70
N THR A 541 2.55 7.83 -40.86
CA THR A 541 1.79 8.49 -39.79
C THR A 541 0.31 8.34 -40.08
N VAL A 542 -0.42 7.68 -39.19
CA VAL A 542 -1.88 7.57 -39.22
C VAL A 542 -2.44 8.50 -38.15
N THR A 543 -3.40 9.33 -38.51
CA THR A 543 -4.11 10.20 -37.57
C THR A 543 -5.57 9.75 -37.45
N ILE A 544 -6.01 9.44 -36.24
CA ILE A 544 -7.39 9.08 -35.88
C ILE A 544 -7.86 10.12 -34.86
N GLU A 545 -8.87 10.92 -35.23
CA GLU A 545 -9.22 12.17 -34.53
C GLU A 545 -7.96 13.04 -34.34
N ASP A 546 -7.54 13.33 -33.10
CA ASP A 546 -6.30 14.06 -32.80
C ASP A 546 -5.07 13.14 -32.57
N GLN A 547 -5.27 11.83 -32.41
CA GLN A 547 -4.19 10.90 -32.09
C GLN A 547 -3.37 10.52 -33.31
N LYS A 548 -2.05 10.59 -33.18
CA LYS A 548 -1.09 10.19 -34.22
C LYS A 548 -0.40 8.90 -33.82
N ILE A 549 -0.55 7.86 -34.63
CA ILE A 549 0.22 6.62 -34.55
C ILE A 549 1.26 6.65 -35.66
N THR A 550 2.50 6.31 -35.35
CA THR A 550 3.60 6.23 -36.32
C THR A 550 4.23 4.86 -36.33
N ASP A 551 4.55 4.35 -37.51
CA ASP A 551 5.35 3.14 -37.70
C ASP A 551 6.28 3.30 -38.91
N THR A 552 7.37 2.54 -38.94
CA THR A 552 8.48 2.70 -39.90
C THR A 552 8.62 1.48 -40.80
N LEU A 553 8.57 1.72 -42.11
CA LEU A 553 8.78 0.71 -43.16
C LEU A 553 10.08 0.99 -43.90
N MET A 554 11.04 0.06 -43.85
CA MET A 554 12.26 0.14 -44.65
C MET A 554 12.03 -0.40 -46.06
N LEU A 555 11.95 0.49 -47.05
CA LEU A 555 11.91 0.13 -48.46
C LEU A 555 13.33 0.07 -49.02
N LYS A 556 13.81 -1.10 -49.45
CA LYS A 556 15.05 -1.24 -50.23
C LYS A 556 14.74 -1.66 -51.65
N ASN A 557 15.58 -1.24 -52.59
CA ASN A 557 15.52 -1.80 -53.94
C ASN A 557 16.10 -3.23 -53.88
N CYS A 558 15.29 -4.24 -54.18
CA CYS A 558 15.72 -5.65 -54.18
C CYS A 558 17.04 -5.83 -54.95
N SER A 559 17.13 -5.20 -56.12
CA SER A 559 18.24 -5.36 -57.06
C SER A 559 19.55 -4.67 -56.64
N SER A 560 19.59 -3.93 -55.51
CA SER A 560 20.81 -3.32 -54.98
C SER A 560 21.38 -4.03 -53.74
N ILE A 561 20.83 -5.19 -53.36
CA ILE A 561 21.32 -6.01 -52.25
C ILE A 561 22.48 -6.90 -52.77
N THR A 562 23.69 -6.36 -52.74
CA THR A 562 24.94 -7.04 -53.14
C THR A 562 26.01 -6.86 -52.06
N ASP A 563 26.65 -7.95 -51.67
CA ASP A 563 27.71 -8.01 -50.65
C ASP A 563 28.83 -8.94 -51.13
N ASN A 564 30.09 -8.47 -51.11
CA ASN A 564 31.22 -9.19 -51.70
C ASN A 564 32.01 -10.03 -50.68
N SER A 565 31.44 -10.27 -49.49
CA SER A 565 32.03 -11.07 -48.40
C SER A 565 31.99 -12.59 -48.67
N PRO A 566 32.98 -13.38 -48.19
CA PRO A 566 32.97 -14.85 -48.31
C PRO A 566 31.77 -15.54 -47.62
N ASN A 567 31.12 -14.90 -46.64
CA ASN A 567 29.89 -15.41 -45.99
C ASN A 567 28.59 -14.80 -46.56
N ALA A 568 28.65 -14.03 -47.65
CA ALA A 568 27.56 -13.14 -48.07
C ALA A 568 26.23 -13.83 -48.42
N SER A 569 26.23 -15.12 -48.80
CA SER A 569 25.05 -15.80 -49.34
C SER A 569 23.86 -15.83 -48.36
N TYR A 570 24.10 -16.04 -47.07
CA TYR A 570 23.03 -16.07 -46.06
C TYR A 570 22.57 -14.66 -45.66
N THR A 571 23.50 -13.73 -45.41
CA THR A 571 23.18 -12.34 -45.05
C THR A 571 22.44 -11.61 -46.17
N GLN A 572 22.84 -11.79 -47.43
CA GLN A 572 22.10 -11.28 -48.59
C GLN A 572 20.69 -11.87 -48.69
N CYS A 573 20.55 -13.19 -48.53
CA CYS A 573 19.25 -13.86 -48.60
C CYS A 573 18.30 -13.40 -47.49
N VAL A 574 18.79 -13.32 -46.24
CA VAL A 574 18.04 -12.78 -45.10
C VAL A 574 17.66 -11.32 -45.32
N GLN A 575 18.59 -10.46 -45.77
CA GLN A 575 18.30 -9.07 -46.11
C GLN A 575 17.25 -8.96 -47.24
N CYS A 576 17.34 -9.79 -48.27
CA CYS A 576 16.39 -9.83 -49.38
C CYS A 576 14.97 -10.13 -48.93
N ILE A 577 14.77 -11.24 -48.21
CA ILE A 577 13.43 -11.68 -47.83
C ILE A 577 12.84 -10.79 -46.72
N THR A 578 13.68 -10.22 -45.83
CA THR A 578 13.21 -9.26 -44.80
C THR A 578 12.70 -7.93 -45.35
N VAL A 579 13.10 -7.52 -46.57
CA VAL A 579 12.52 -6.34 -47.24
C VAL A 579 11.36 -6.70 -48.19
N GLY A 580 10.88 -7.95 -48.16
CA GLY A 580 9.73 -8.42 -48.95
C GLY A 580 10.06 -8.80 -50.40
N CYS A 581 11.34 -9.03 -50.71
CA CYS A 581 11.79 -9.42 -52.05
C CYS A 581 11.89 -10.95 -52.19
N HIS A 582 11.93 -11.43 -53.44
CA HIS A 582 12.19 -12.83 -53.78
C HIS A 582 13.70 -13.08 -53.91
N TRP A 583 14.20 -14.15 -53.28
CA TRP A 583 15.59 -14.59 -53.39
C TRP A 583 15.72 -15.76 -54.35
N SER A 584 16.61 -15.62 -55.35
CA SER A 584 16.98 -16.71 -56.25
C SER A 584 18.22 -17.42 -55.73
N SER A 585 18.05 -18.61 -55.13
CA SER A 585 19.16 -19.40 -54.58
C SER A 585 20.14 -19.93 -55.65
N SER A 586 19.71 -20.03 -56.91
CA SER A 586 20.57 -20.43 -58.03
C SER A 586 21.43 -19.29 -58.58
N GLU A 587 20.91 -18.05 -58.61
CA GLU A 587 21.63 -16.87 -59.11
C GLU A 587 22.28 -16.03 -57.99
N LYS A 588 22.04 -16.38 -56.71
CA LYS A 588 22.46 -15.61 -55.51
C LYS A 588 22.11 -14.12 -55.60
N ARG A 589 20.91 -13.82 -56.09
CA ARG A 589 20.39 -12.46 -56.32
C ARG A 589 19.04 -12.24 -55.66
N CYS A 590 18.73 -10.97 -55.45
CA CYS A 590 17.47 -10.50 -54.90
C CYS A 590 16.65 -9.74 -55.95
N ASP A 591 15.39 -10.11 -56.14
CA ASP A 591 14.47 -9.54 -57.15
C ASP A 591 13.09 -9.22 -56.57
N TRP A 592 12.33 -8.39 -57.29
CA TRP A 592 10.94 -8.07 -56.97
C TRP A 592 9.99 -9.23 -57.31
N LEU A 593 9.01 -9.50 -56.43
CA LEU A 593 7.90 -10.43 -56.69
C LEU A 593 7.06 -9.99 -57.90
N ARG A 594 6.73 -10.93 -58.79
CA ARG A 594 5.91 -10.72 -60.00
C ARG A 594 4.54 -11.40 -59.90
N GLY A 595 3.78 -11.14 -58.84
CA GLY A 595 2.41 -11.66 -58.72
C GLY A 595 1.93 -11.77 -57.26
N PRO A 596 0.64 -12.10 -57.05
CA PRO A 596 0.01 -12.19 -55.74
C PRO A 596 0.11 -13.59 -55.11
N GLU A 597 1.30 -14.19 -55.11
CA GLU A 597 1.55 -15.50 -54.46
C GLU A 597 2.36 -15.37 -53.16
N ALA A 598 2.38 -16.46 -52.38
CA ALA A 598 2.52 -16.45 -50.92
C ALA A 598 3.81 -15.82 -50.36
N GLN A 599 3.70 -15.29 -49.12
CA GLN A 599 4.85 -14.89 -48.31
C GLN A 599 5.70 -16.13 -47.97
N PHE A 600 6.92 -16.19 -48.49
CA PHE A 600 7.88 -17.24 -48.18
C PHE A 600 8.53 -17.01 -46.80
N HIS A 601 8.57 -18.04 -45.95
CA HIS A 601 9.35 -17.98 -44.73
C HIS A 601 10.84 -18.11 -45.05
N VAL A 602 11.67 -17.34 -44.34
CA VAL A 602 13.11 -17.21 -44.69
C VAL A 602 13.87 -18.54 -44.54
N GLN A 603 13.39 -19.42 -43.67
CA GLN A 603 13.93 -20.78 -43.45
C GLN A 603 13.70 -21.73 -44.65
N ASP A 604 12.73 -21.45 -45.52
CA ASP A 604 12.46 -22.29 -46.69
C ASP A 604 13.43 -22.02 -47.83
N VAL A 605 13.97 -20.80 -47.90
CA VAL A 605 14.69 -20.25 -49.06
C VAL A 605 16.19 -20.02 -48.79
N CYS A 606 16.55 -19.57 -47.58
CA CYS A 606 17.94 -19.27 -47.21
C CYS A 606 18.63 -20.46 -46.54
N LYS A 607 19.17 -21.38 -47.34
CA LYS A 607 19.93 -22.55 -46.85
C LYS A 607 21.38 -22.51 -47.31
N ASP A 608 22.28 -22.11 -46.41
CA ASP A 608 23.65 -22.63 -46.28
C ASP A 608 24.35 -22.06 -45.02
N ASP A 609 25.16 -22.92 -44.38
CA ASP A 609 26.11 -22.82 -43.24
C ASP A 609 26.06 -21.66 -42.20
N TYR A 610 24.91 -21.01 -42.00
CA TYR A 610 24.71 -20.11 -40.87
C TYR A 610 24.51 -20.89 -39.56
N LYS A 611 25.50 -20.80 -38.67
CA LYS A 611 25.42 -21.39 -37.32
C LYS A 611 24.55 -20.52 -36.40
N GLU A 612 23.27 -20.84 -36.34
CA GLU A 612 22.31 -20.13 -35.49
C GLU A 612 22.75 -20.11 -34.00
N PRO A 613 22.56 -18.98 -33.28
CA PRO A 613 22.74 -18.93 -31.83
C PRO A 613 21.80 -19.92 -31.13
N LYS A 614 22.35 -20.76 -30.24
CA LYS A 614 21.58 -21.69 -29.43
C LYS A 614 21.78 -21.38 -27.95
N ILE A 615 20.68 -21.37 -27.19
CA ILE A 615 20.69 -21.19 -25.75
C ILE A 615 20.69 -22.59 -25.11
N THR A 616 21.63 -22.85 -24.20
CA THR A 616 21.77 -24.12 -23.47
C THR A 616 21.25 -23.98 -22.03
N SER A 617 21.67 -22.94 -21.30
CA SER A 617 21.17 -22.63 -19.95
C SER A 617 21.15 -21.12 -19.67
N ILE A 618 20.35 -20.72 -18.69
CA ILE A 618 20.32 -19.37 -18.10
C ILE A 618 20.43 -19.54 -16.60
N GLU A 619 21.39 -18.88 -15.97
CA GLU A 619 21.73 -19.09 -14.56
C GLU A 619 21.75 -17.77 -13.77
N PRO A 620 20.83 -17.58 -12.79
CA PRO A 620 19.67 -18.45 -12.48
C PRO A 620 18.53 -18.28 -13.49
N ASN A 621 17.75 -19.35 -13.68
CA ASN A 621 16.51 -19.33 -14.49
C ASN A 621 15.27 -18.87 -13.70
N THR A 622 15.37 -18.73 -12.37
CA THR A 622 14.29 -18.28 -11.49
C THR A 622 14.75 -17.04 -10.74
N VAL A 623 13.94 -15.99 -10.77
CA VAL A 623 14.27 -14.66 -10.23
C VAL A 623 13.03 -14.04 -9.57
N SER A 624 13.21 -12.98 -8.78
CA SER A 624 12.07 -12.17 -8.32
C SER A 624 11.47 -11.34 -9.47
N PHE A 625 10.20 -10.91 -9.36
CA PHE A 625 9.56 -9.97 -10.30
C PHE A 625 10.27 -8.61 -10.41
N HIS A 626 11.18 -8.28 -9.47
CA HIS A 626 12.13 -7.16 -9.55
C HIS A 626 13.26 -7.37 -10.58
N GLY A 627 13.35 -8.54 -11.21
CA GLY A 627 14.43 -8.89 -12.13
C GLY A 627 15.68 -9.39 -11.39
N ARG A 628 16.81 -9.43 -12.11
CA ARG A 628 18.12 -9.80 -11.56
C ARG A 628 19.26 -9.24 -12.40
N ASN A 629 20.33 -8.80 -11.72
CA ASN A 629 21.54 -8.32 -12.38
C ASN A 629 22.56 -9.43 -12.66
N ASN A 630 23.40 -9.22 -13.67
CA ASN A 630 24.57 -10.06 -13.98
C ASN A 630 24.25 -11.56 -14.19
N VAL A 631 23.23 -11.85 -14.99
CA VAL A 631 22.79 -13.22 -15.31
C VAL A 631 23.67 -13.81 -16.40
N LEU A 632 24.07 -15.06 -16.23
CA LEU A 632 24.87 -15.81 -17.20
C LEU A 632 23.94 -16.59 -18.14
N LEU A 633 24.16 -16.50 -19.44
CA LEU A 633 23.55 -17.35 -20.46
C LEU A 633 24.66 -18.18 -21.11
N ASN A 634 24.53 -19.50 -21.07
CA ASN A 634 25.43 -20.44 -21.74
C ASN A 634 24.75 -20.99 -23.01
N GLY A 635 25.53 -21.26 -24.05
CA GLY A 635 25.01 -21.56 -25.37
C GLY A 635 26.09 -21.93 -26.39
N SER A 636 25.81 -21.66 -27.66
CA SER A 636 26.80 -21.72 -28.75
C SER A 636 26.48 -20.71 -29.84
N ASN A 637 27.50 -20.27 -30.56
CA ASN A 637 27.45 -19.23 -31.61
C ASN A 637 26.91 -17.86 -31.11
N LEU A 638 27.17 -17.53 -29.84
CA LEU A 638 26.61 -16.36 -29.16
C LEU A 638 27.28 -15.02 -29.52
N GLU A 639 28.39 -15.02 -30.27
CA GLU A 639 29.16 -13.82 -30.63
C GLU A 639 28.34 -12.75 -31.38
N SER A 640 27.42 -13.22 -32.24
CA SER A 640 26.54 -12.41 -33.09
C SER A 640 25.33 -11.80 -32.34
N VAL A 641 25.14 -12.17 -31.07
CA VAL A 641 24.01 -11.71 -30.26
C VAL A 641 24.24 -10.27 -29.81
N THR A 642 23.27 -9.41 -30.07
CA THR A 642 23.31 -7.97 -29.75
C THR A 642 22.56 -7.64 -28.46
N LYS A 643 21.46 -8.36 -28.21
CA LYS A 643 20.54 -8.16 -27.09
C LYS A 643 19.75 -9.43 -26.81
N ILE A 644 19.23 -9.55 -25.60
CA ILE A 644 18.29 -10.62 -25.22
C ILE A 644 16.88 -10.03 -25.22
N ARG A 645 15.92 -10.74 -25.83
CA ARG A 645 14.49 -10.40 -25.79
C ARG A 645 13.79 -11.37 -24.85
N ILE A 646 13.06 -10.82 -23.88
CA ILE A 646 12.28 -11.56 -22.89
C ILE A 646 10.81 -11.19 -23.11
N TYR A 647 9.92 -12.18 -23.21
CA TYR A 647 8.51 -11.95 -23.47
C TYR A 647 7.61 -12.93 -22.73
N GLN A 648 6.45 -12.46 -22.28
CA GLN A 648 5.45 -13.29 -21.58
C GLN A 648 4.40 -13.84 -22.55
N GLY A 649 4.09 -15.13 -22.41
CA GLY A 649 3.19 -15.88 -23.29
C GLY A 649 3.75 -16.13 -24.69
N ASP A 650 3.13 -17.06 -25.42
CA ASP A 650 3.58 -17.46 -26.77
C ASP A 650 3.35 -16.38 -27.83
N LEU A 651 2.40 -15.46 -27.58
CA LEU A 651 2.06 -14.34 -28.46
C LEU A 651 3.04 -13.16 -28.40
N GLY A 652 4.07 -13.18 -27.54
CA GLY A 652 5.05 -12.09 -27.46
C GLY A 652 4.54 -10.80 -26.83
N CYS A 653 3.43 -10.88 -26.09
CA CYS A 653 2.57 -9.78 -25.63
C CYS A 653 3.29 -8.55 -25.06
N ILE A 654 4.23 -8.77 -24.14
CA ILE A 654 5.06 -7.72 -23.54
C ILE A 654 6.51 -8.16 -23.69
N SER A 655 7.19 -7.64 -24.73
CA SER A 655 8.61 -7.93 -24.95
C SER A 655 9.47 -6.83 -24.33
N LYS A 656 10.38 -7.20 -23.42
CA LYS A 656 11.45 -6.34 -22.90
C LYS A 656 12.77 -6.77 -23.53
N GLN A 657 13.64 -5.80 -23.84
CA GLN A 657 14.95 -6.05 -24.44
C GLN A 657 16.04 -5.65 -23.46
N SER A 658 17.07 -6.49 -23.33
CA SER A 658 18.20 -6.28 -22.43
C SER A 658 19.50 -6.30 -23.24
N PRO A 659 20.39 -5.29 -23.09
CA PRO A 659 21.67 -5.28 -23.79
C PRO A 659 22.61 -6.36 -23.23
N VAL A 660 23.45 -6.90 -24.12
CA VAL A 660 24.54 -7.82 -23.75
C VAL A 660 25.82 -7.01 -23.57
N PHE A 661 26.42 -7.09 -22.38
CA PHE A 661 27.64 -6.34 -22.04
C PHE A 661 28.91 -7.18 -22.18
N ASP A 662 28.93 -8.43 -21.68
CA ASP A 662 30.01 -9.40 -21.93
C ASP A 662 29.53 -10.51 -22.85
N ARG A 663 30.34 -10.93 -23.84
CA ARG A 663 30.02 -12.05 -24.74
C ARG A 663 31.25 -12.84 -25.20
N SER A 664 31.02 -14.09 -25.54
CA SER A 664 31.95 -15.06 -26.14
C SER A 664 31.18 -15.99 -27.09
N SER A 665 31.82 -17.00 -27.69
CA SER A 665 31.14 -18.00 -28.51
C SER A 665 30.10 -18.82 -27.73
N ASP A 666 30.40 -19.10 -26.46
CA ASP A 666 29.72 -20.13 -25.66
C ASP A 666 28.97 -19.55 -24.46
N SER A 667 29.23 -18.28 -24.09
CA SER A 667 28.55 -17.60 -22.99
C SER A 667 28.40 -16.09 -23.19
N LEU A 668 27.37 -15.50 -22.58
CA LEU A 668 27.18 -14.06 -22.50
C LEU A 668 26.57 -13.62 -21.15
N ARG A 669 26.67 -12.33 -20.83
CA ARG A 669 26.07 -11.72 -19.63
C ARG A 669 25.10 -10.61 -20.00
N PHE A 670 23.97 -10.58 -19.29
CA PHE A 670 22.88 -9.62 -19.48
C PHE A 670 22.14 -9.37 -18.15
N HIS A 671 21.24 -8.39 -18.13
CA HIS A 671 20.33 -8.15 -16.99
C HIS A 671 18.94 -8.72 -17.29
N ILE A 672 18.29 -9.37 -16.33
CA ILE A 672 16.86 -9.65 -16.41
C ILE A 672 16.13 -8.41 -15.86
N PRO A 673 15.40 -7.63 -16.69
CA PRO A 673 14.70 -6.44 -16.24
C PRO A 673 13.52 -6.80 -15.31
N PRO A 674 13.05 -5.88 -14.46
CA PRO A 674 11.84 -6.10 -13.67
C PRO A 674 10.65 -6.43 -14.59
N SER A 675 9.92 -7.51 -14.31
CA SER A 675 8.67 -7.80 -14.99
C SER A 675 7.53 -6.92 -14.46
N GLY A 676 7.50 -6.73 -13.13
CA GLY A 676 6.36 -6.21 -12.37
C GLY A 676 5.30 -7.27 -12.04
N ASN A 677 5.40 -8.47 -12.64
CA ASN A 677 4.45 -9.57 -12.58
C ASN A 677 5.16 -10.91 -12.34
N LYS A 678 4.54 -11.85 -11.62
CA LYS A 678 5.05 -13.22 -11.49
C LYS A 678 4.68 -14.04 -12.73
N GLY A 679 5.24 -15.23 -12.86
CA GLY A 679 4.98 -16.17 -13.94
C GLY A 679 6.14 -16.36 -14.92
N ILE A 680 5.90 -17.19 -15.93
CA ILE A 680 6.91 -17.64 -16.90
C ILE A 680 7.11 -16.58 -18.00
N ALA A 681 8.35 -16.40 -18.44
CA ALA A 681 8.69 -15.64 -19.63
C ALA A 681 9.64 -16.43 -20.52
N ASN A 682 9.38 -16.38 -21.81
CA ASN A 682 10.26 -16.90 -22.85
C ASN A 682 11.42 -15.93 -23.09
N VAL A 683 12.60 -16.47 -23.36
CA VAL A 683 13.85 -15.74 -23.58
C VAL A 683 14.49 -16.21 -24.88
N CYS A 684 14.86 -15.25 -25.73
CA CYS A 684 15.55 -15.51 -26.99
C CYS A 684 16.70 -14.55 -27.24
N ALA A 685 17.73 -15.04 -27.92
CA ALA A 685 18.89 -14.26 -28.32
C ALA A 685 18.60 -13.51 -29.62
N VAL A 686 18.89 -12.20 -29.67
CA VAL A 686 18.59 -11.35 -30.82
C VAL A 686 19.88 -10.90 -31.51
N THR A 687 20.03 -11.27 -32.79
CA THR A 687 21.16 -10.84 -33.62
C THR A 687 20.89 -9.50 -34.30
N GLN A 688 21.81 -9.04 -35.16
CA GLN A 688 21.67 -7.77 -35.88
C GLN A 688 20.44 -7.71 -36.81
N ASP A 689 19.88 -8.85 -37.23
CA ASP A 689 18.68 -8.92 -38.05
C ASP A 689 17.36 -8.71 -37.27
N GLY A 690 17.43 -8.58 -35.94
CA GLY A 690 16.28 -8.36 -35.06
C GLY A 690 15.44 -9.61 -34.74
N ARG A 691 15.79 -10.78 -35.29
CA ARG A 691 15.11 -12.07 -35.03
C ARG A 691 15.47 -12.65 -33.68
N CYS A 692 14.72 -13.67 -33.27
CA CYS A 692 14.99 -14.42 -32.06
C CYS A 692 15.48 -15.82 -32.39
N HIS A 693 16.62 -16.20 -31.81
CA HIS A 693 17.29 -17.48 -31.97
C HIS A 693 17.51 -18.14 -30.61
N GLY A 694 17.22 -19.44 -30.54
CA GLY A 694 17.10 -20.16 -29.28
C GLY A 694 15.90 -19.68 -28.45
N THR A 695 15.22 -20.63 -27.81
CA THR A 695 14.16 -20.31 -26.84
C THR A 695 14.51 -21.02 -25.54
N SER A 696 14.51 -20.27 -24.44
CA SER A 696 14.63 -20.77 -23.08
C SER A 696 13.57 -20.10 -22.21
N ILE A 697 13.31 -20.64 -21.02
CA ILE A 697 12.31 -20.12 -20.08
C ILE A 697 12.99 -19.57 -18.82
N ILE A 698 12.47 -18.44 -18.33
CA ILE A 698 12.73 -17.94 -16.99
C ILE A 698 11.43 -17.81 -16.21
N THR A 699 11.50 -17.92 -14.89
CA THR A 699 10.35 -17.78 -13.99
C THR A 699 10.53 -16.57 -13.08
N TYR A 700 9.62 -15.59 -13.19
CA TYR A 700 9.49 -14.51 -12.22
C TYR A 700 8.66 -14.98 -11.03
N SER A 701 9.19 -14.84 -9.83
CA SER A 701 8.60 -15.27 -8.56
C SER A 701 8.41 -14.07 -7.62
N SER A 702 7.85 -14.31 -6.44
CA SER A 702 7.69 -13.30 -5.38
C SER A 702 9.00 -12.61 -4.96
N GLN A 703 8.88 -11.51 -4.23
CA GLN A 703 10.03 -10.90 -3.56
C GLN A 703 10.43 -11.74 -2.33
N PRO A 704 11.71 -11.70 -1.90
CA PRO A 704 12.08 -12.28 -0.62
C PRO A 704 11.38 -11.57 0.55
N SER A 705 11.00 -12.34 1.55
CA SER A 705 10.39 -11.81 2.78
C SER A 705 11.17 -12.28 4.01
N CYS A 706 11.45 -11.36 4.94
CA CYS A 706 12.07 -11.71 6.22
C CYS A 706 11.00 -12.17 7.21
N THR A 707 11.20 -13.34 7.84
CA THR A 707 10.28 -13.90 8.83
C THR A 707 10.85 -13.85 10.25
N ASP A 708 12.13 -14.21 10.44
CA ASP A 708 12.84 -14.04 11.71
C ASP A 708 14.34 -13.80 11.49
N LYS A 709 15.04 -13.38 12.53
CA LYS A 709 16.51 -13.28 12.55
C LYS A 709 17.08 -13.76 13.87
N GLN A 710 18.15 -14.55 13.79
CA GLN A 710 18.76 -15.18 14.96
C GLN A 710 20.29 -15.06 14.89
N PRO A 711 20.96 -14.46 15.90
CA PRO A 711 20.39 -13.71 17.03
C PRO A 711 19.79 -12.33 16.63
N LYS A 712 18.98 -11.73 17.51
CA LYS A 712 18.31 -10.43 17.27
C LYS A 712 19.16 -9.20 17.64
N VAL A 713 20.29 -9.43 18.28
CA VAL A 713 21.19 -8.43 18.88
C VAL A 713 22.65 -8.69 18.46
N THR A 714 23.46 -7.64 18.39
CA THR A 714 24.91 -7.70 18.15
C THR A 714 25.65 -6.66 18.99
N TRP A 715 26.97 -6.72 19.01
CA TRP A 715 27.85 -5.82 19.77
C TRP A 715 28.56 -4.80 18.86
N LYS A 716 28.96 -3.67 19.45
CA LYS A 716 29.55 -2.47 18.81
C LYS A 716 30.71 -2.83 17.85
N SER A 717 31.61 -3.72 18.27
CA SER A 717 32.78 -4.11 17.47
C SER A 717 32.48 -5.04 16.28
N GLY A 718 31.26 -5.58 16.15
CA GLY A 718 30.87 -6.39 15.00
C GLY A 718 31.51 -7.78 14.90
N GLY A 719 31.40 -8.39 13.71
CA GLY A 719 31.87 -9.73 13.43
C GLY A 719 30.95 -10.89 13.85
N ARG A 720 29.76 -10.59 14.43
CA ARG A 720 28.76 -11.61 14.75
C ARG A 720 28.11 -12.16 13.48
N MET A 721 27.81 -13.45 13.46
CA MET A 721 27.06 -14.10 12.37
C MET A 721 25.56 -14.10 12.72
N ILE A 722 24.76 -13.44 11.90
CA ILE A 722 23.29 -13.40 12.01
C ILE A 722 22.71 -14.27 10.91
N TYR A 723 21.87 -15.24 11.27
CA TYR A 723 21.04 -15.97 10.33
C TYR A 723 19.73 -15.21 10.12
N ILE A 724 19.43 -14.88 8.87
CA ILE A 724 18.16 -14.26 8.48
C ILE A 724 17.31 -15.35 7.82
N GLN A 725 16.17 -15.66 8.44
CA GLN A 725 15.21 -16.62 7.94
C GLN A 725 14.13 -15.89 7.14
N GLY A 726 13.68 -16.50 6.04
CA GLY A 726 12.71 -15.89 5.16
C GLY A 726 12.14 -16.83 4.12
N THR A 727 11.46 -16.27 3.12
CA THR A 727 11.09 -16.95 1.88
C THR A 727 11.83 -16.34 0.71
N ASN A 728 12.09 -17.12 -0.35
CA ASN A 728 12.68 -16.68 -1.61
C ASN A 728 14.03 -15.95 -1.46
N MET A 729 14.77 -16.23 -0.37
CA MET A 729 15.99 -15.54 0.04
C MET A 729 17.15 -15.72 -0.94
N GLU A 730 17.09 -16.75 -1.80
CA GLU A 730 18.02 -17.00 -2.89
C GLU A 730 18.05 -15.89 -3.95
N PHE A 731 17.02 -15.03 -4.03
CA PHE A 731 16.98 -13.88 -4.92
C PHE A 731 17.75 -12.66 -4.40
N VAL A 732 18.17 -12.65 -3.12
CA VAL A 732 18.95 -11.55 -2.53
C VAL A 732 20.34 -11.48 -3.17
N GLU A 733 20.68 -10.36 -3.79
CA GLU A 733 21.98 -10.13 -4.43
C GLU A 733 23.02 -9.63 -3.40
N SER A 734 22.60 -8.73 -2.50
CA SER A 734 23.42 -8.20 -1.41
C SER A 734 22.56 -7.69 -0.26
N THR A 735 23.20 -7.31 0.85
CA THR A 735 22.53 -6.73 2.01
C THR A 735 23.22 -5.43 2.43
N SER A 736 22.47 -4.53 3.06
CA SER A 736 22.98 -3.25 3.54
C SER A 736 22.40 -2.88 4.91
N LEU A 737 23.25 -2.29 5.75
CA LEU A 737 22.89 -1.65 7.01
C LEU A 737 23.01 -0.14 6.83
N GLU A 738 22.02 0.61 7.29
CA GLU A 738 21.90 2.05 7.08
C GLU A 738 23.13 2.85 7.53
N SER A 739 23.84 2.39 8.57
CA SER A 739 25.04 3.06 9.10
C SER A 739 26.32 2.89 8.27
N SER A 740 26.42 1.93 7.34
CA SER A 740 27.71 1.62 6.69
C SER A 740 27.90 2.25 5.31
N ASN A 741 26.83 2.57 4.58
CA ASN A 741 26.83 2.95 3.15
C ASN A 741 27.67 2.04 2.22
N LYS A 742 28.04 0.84 2.69
CA LYS A 742 29.01 -0.04 2.03
C LYS A 742 28.35 -1.38 1.77
N GLU A 743 28.24 -1.74 0.50
CA GLU A 743 27.60 -2.98 0.08
C GLU A 743 28.36 -4.19 0.62
N LEU A 744 27.65 -5.05 1.35
CA LEU A 744 28.22 -6.28 1.86
C LEU A 744 28.17 -7.32 0.75
N LYS A 745 29.35 -7.89 0.41
CA LYS A 745 29.45 -8.92 -0.64
C LYS A 745 28.54 -10.10 -0.32
N THR A 746 27.93 -10.62 -1.39
CA THR A 746 27.01 -11.76 -1.50
C THR A 746 26.87 -12.61 -0.23
N PRO A 747 25.68 -12.67 0.40
CA PRO A 747 25.46 -13.58 1.51
C PRO A 747 25.71 -15.03 1.11
N CYS A 748 26.21 -15.83 2.05
CA CYS A 748 26.26 -17.29 1.88
C CYS A 748 24.84 -17.86 2.00
N ASN A 749 24.19 -18.11 0.87
CA ASN A 749 22.92 -18.83 0.81
C ASN A 749 23.08 -20.22 1.44
N THR A 750 22.20 -20.58 2.37
CA THR A 750 22.12 -21.95 2.88
C THR A 750 21.09 -22.75 2.10
N SER A 751 21.24 -24.07 2.10
CA SER A 751 20.22 -25.02 1.60
C SER A 751 18.92 -25.02 2.43
N SER A 752 18.83 -24.20 3.47
CA SER A 752 17.72 -24.12 4.44
C SER A 752 16.85 -22.85 4.29
N GLY A 753 16.92 -22.16 3.15
CA GLY A 753 16.04 -21.01 2.85
C GLY A 753 16.37 -19.73 3.63
N GLY A 754 17.62 -19.56 4.06
CA GLY A 754 18.08 -18.38 4.77
C GLY A 754 19.45 -17.90 4.31
N ILE A 755 19.86 -16.74 4.82
CA ILE A 755 21.15 -16.13 4.52
C ILE A 755 21.93 -15.82 5.79
N TRP A 756 23.25 -16.02 5.72
CA TRP A 756 24.18 -15.59 6.78
C TRP A 756 24.73 -14.20 6.50
N LEU A 757 24.61 -13.31 7.48
CA LEU A 757 25.13 -11.95 7.49
C LEU A 757 26.20 -11.80 8.58
N ARG A 758 27.40 -11.31 8.23
CA ARG A 758 28.41 -10.87 9.22
C ARG A 758 28.20 -9.39 9.55
N THR A 759 27.95 -9.07 10.82
CA THR A 759 27.74 -7.67 11.26
C THR A 759 29.03 -6.86 11.15
N GLN A 760 28.92 -5.57 10.84
CA GLN A 760 30.06 -4.65 10.77
C GLN A 760 30.26 -3.93 12.12
N PRO A 761 31.43 -3.35 12.39
CA PRO A 761 31.61 -2.41 13.50
C PRO A 761 30.69 -1.20 13.33
N TYR A 762 30.06 -0.74 14.40
CA TYR A 762 29.20 0.44 14.41
C TYR A 762 29.39 1.21 15.72
N ASP A 763 29.77 2.49 15.64
CA ASP A 763 30.15 3.24 16.82
C ASP A 763 29.01 3.65 17.76
N GLY A 764 27.77 3.67 17.25
CA GLY A 764 26.57 4.00 18.03
C GLY A 764 25.94 2.79 18.75
N SER A 765 24.77 3.00 19.32
CA SER A 765 23.93 1.96 19.94
C SER A 765 22.48 2.10 19.51
N GLY A 766 21.71 1.01 19.60
CA GLY A 766 20.29 0.98 19.22
C GLY A 766 19.99 0.28 17.89
N PRO A 767 18.77 0.47 17.34
CA PRO A 767 18.32 -0.23 16.14
C PRO A 767 19.00 0.27 14.87
N GLN A 768 19.44 -0.66 14.03
CA GLN A 768 19.92 -0.42 12.68
C GLN A 768 19.02 -1.10 11.65
N ASN A 769 18.54 -0.34 10.66
CA ASN A 769 17.69 -0.86 9.61
C ASN A 769 18.49 -1.79 8.68
N LEU A 770 18.06 -3.06 8.61
CA LEU A 770 18.61 -4.05 7.70
C LEU A 770 17.78 -4.07 6.41
N THR A 771 18.46 -3.96 5.27
CA THR A 771 17.86 -3.95 3.93
C THR A 771 18.44 -5.05 3.05
N LEU A 772 17.60 -5.64 2.21
CA LEU A 772 17.97 -6.64 1.20
C LEU A 772 17.94 -5.99 -0.19
N LYS A 773 18.95 -6.23 -1.02
CA LYS A 773 18.95 -5.79 -2.42
C LYS A 773 18.55 -6.94 -3.36
N VAL A 774 17.62 -6.67 -4.26
CA VAL A 774 17.06 -7.64 -5.23
C VAL A 774 16.90 -6.92 -6.57
N GLY A 775 17.72 -7.27 -7.57
CA GLY A 775 17.84 -6.46 -8.77
C GLY A 775 18.15 -4.99 -8.42
N ASN A 776 17.34 -4.07 -8.94
CA ASN A 776 17.47 -2.63 -8.65
C ASN A 776 16.52 -2.15 -7.54
N SER A 777 16.03 -3.04 -6.67
CA SER A 777 15.08 -2.73 -5.60
C SER A 777 15.65 -3.06 -4.22
N THR A 778 15.33 -2.21 -3.24
CA THR A 778 15.74 -2.36 -1.84
C THR A 778 14.54 -2.68 -0.96
N LEU A 779 14.57 -3.81 -0.27
CA LEU A 779 13.49 -4.31 0.57
C LEU A 779 13.86 -4.20 2.04
N ASN A 780 12.95 -3.68 2.86
CA ASN A 780 13.15 -3.58 4.31
C ASN A 780 12.93 -4.95 4.96
N CYS A 781 13.86 -5.35 5.83
CA CYS A 781 13.82 -6.63 6.53
C CYS A 781 13.31 -6.43 7.98
N ALA A 782 14.22 -6.19 8.93
CA ALA A 782 13.88 -5.87 10.32
C ALA A 782 15.10 -5.30 11.05
N ASN A 783 14.88 -4.49 12.09
CA ASN A 783 15.97 -3.74 12.74
C ASN A 783 16.85 -4.66 13.60
N LEU A 784 18.17 -4.56 13.43
CA LEU A 784 19.18 -5.26 14.22
C LEU A 784 19.66 -4.35 15.36
N MET A 785 19.63 -4.82 16.60
CA MET A 785 20.00 -4.01 17.77
C MET A 785 21.51 -4.10 18.05
N TYR A 786 22.20 -2.97 18.06
CA TYR A 786 23.60 -2.85 18.48
C TYR A 786 23.69 -2.44 19.96
N HIS A 787 24.43 -3.22 20.74
CA HIS A 787 24.76 -2.97 22.15
C HIS A 787 26.27 -2.72 22.33
N PRO A 788 26.72 -2.15 23.47
CA PRO A 788 28.14 -2.05 23.80
C PRO A 788 28.83 -3.42 23.86
N ASP A 789 30.15 -3.43 23.68
CA ASP A 789 30.96 -4.64 23.83
C ASP A 789 31.03 -5.09 25.31
N PRO A 790 31.12 -6.41 25.60
CA PRO A 790 31.29 -6.95 26.96
C PRO A 790 32.43 -6.33 27.76
N VAL A 791 32.17 -6.02 29.03
CA VAL A 791 33.19 -5.53 29.97
C VAL A 791 33.63 -6.68 30.88
N PHE A 792 34.94 -6.96 30.92
CA PHE A 792 35.55 -7.99 31.76
C PHE A 792 36.06 -7.39 33.06
N THR A 793 35.68 -7.99 34.20
CA THR A 793 35.95 -7.42 35.53
C THR A 793 37.06 -8.16 36.29
N LYS A 794 37.11 -9.50 36.19
CA LYS A 794 38.00 -10.32 37.01
C LYS A 794 38.29 -11.67 36.36
N ILE A 795 39.50 -12.18 36.56
CA ILE A 795 39.90 -13.55 36.21
C ILE A 795 40.38 -14.28 37.46
N THR A 796 40.06 -15.58 37.50
CA THR A 796 40.57 -16.53 38.50
C THR A 796 40.90 -17.84 37.81
N SER A 797 41.94 -18.53 38.28
CA SER A 797 42.35 -19.83 37.77
C SER A 797 42.50 -20.84 38.91
N SER A 798 41.93 -22.03 38.76
CA SER A 798 42.00 -23.12 39.73
C SER A 798 42.48 -24.42 39.05
N LYS A 799 43.31 -25.19 39.74
CA LYS A 799 43.83 -26.48 39.23
C LYS A 799 42.85 -27.58 39.65
N LEU A 800 42.22 -28.25 38.69
CA LEU A 800 41.20 -29.28 38.94
C LEU A 800 41.55 -30.55 38.16
N SER A 801 41.75 -31.67 38.86
CA SER A 801 41.95 -33.01 38.27
C SER A 801 43.01 -33.11 37.14
N GLY A 802 44.06 -32.28 37.20
CA GLY A 802 45.14 -32.24 36.21
C GLY A 802 44.97 -31.19 35.09
N ASN A 803 43.79 -30.58 34.95
CA ASN A 803 43.53 -29.45 34.04
C ASN A 803 43.64 -28.11 34.78
N LEU A 804 43.83 -27.03 34.02
CA LEU A 804 43.69 -25.66 34.51
C LEU A 804 42.30 -25.13 34.14
N GLN A 805 41.45 -24.90 35.13
CA GLN A 805 40.15 -24.27 34.97
C GLN A 805 40.31 -22.76 35.10
N VAL A 806 39.85 -22.01 34.10
CA VAL A 806 39.87 -20.54 34.05
C VAL A 806 38.43 -20.05 34.14
N THR A 807 38.18 -19.12 35.06
CA THR A 807 36.88 -18.48 35.28
C THR A 807 37.03 -16.97 35.11
N ILE A 808 36.19 -16.41 34.24
CA ILE A 808 36.24 -15.03 33.79
C ILE A 808 34.90 -14.37 34.12
N GLU A 809 34.91 -13.35 34.98
CA GLU A 809 33.74 -12.53 35.31
C GLU A 809 33.60 -11.38 34.28
N MET A 810 32.38 -11.15 33.80
CA MET A 810 32.07 -10.12 32.80
C MET A 810 30.66 -9.53 32.99
N ASN A 811 30.33 -8.50 32.21
CA ASN A 811 28.96 -8.02 32.04
C ASN A 811 28.57 -8.04 30.54
N ALA A 812 27.61 -8.90 30.20
CA ALA A 812 27.07 -9.10 28.86
C ALA A 812 25.56 -9.38 28.85
N GLU A 813 24.80 -8.88 29.84
CA GLU A 813 23.39 -9.23 30.09
C GLU A 813 22.46 -9.16 28.88
N ASN A 814 22.69 -8.19 27.98
CA ASN A 814 21.84 -7.96 26.80
C ASN A 814 22.33 -8.63 25.49
N LEU A 815 23.43 -9.39 25.52
CA LEU A 815 24.06 -9.90 24.30
C LEU A 815 23.72 -11.35 23.94
N ASN A 816 23.22 -12.14 24.90
CA ASN A 816 22.86 -13.57 24.74
C ASN A 816 23.93 -14.36 23.94
N LEU A 817 25.10 -14.53 24.55
CA LEU A 817 26.27 -15.15 23.93
C LEU A 817 26.17 -16.67 23.90
N SER A 818 26.41 -17.28 22.74
CA SER A 818 26.50 -18.73 22.57
C SER A 818 27.93 -19.25 22.70
N ARG A 819 28.11 -20.50 23.17
CA ARG A 819 29.41 -21.17 23.26
C ARG A 819 30.18 -21.18 21.92
N ASN A 820 29.48 -21.20 20.79
CA ASN A 820 30.09 -21.23 19.46
C ASN A 820 30.63 -19.87 18.99
N GLU A 821 30.27 -18.77 19.68
CA GLU A 821 30.64 -17.40 19.29
C GLU A 821 31.90 -16.89 20.01
N VAL A 822 32.31 -17.58 21.08
CA VAL A 822 33.44 -17.22 21.94
C VAL A 822 34.61 -18.19 21.72
N LYS A 823 35.84 -17.67 21.66
CA LYS A 823 37.07 -18.46 21.67
C LYS A 823 38.01 -17.91 22.74
N VAL A 824 38.59 -18.78 23.55
CA VAL A 824 39.49 -18.40 24.65
C VAL A 824 40.82 -19.14 24.49
N PHE A 825 41.92 -18.40 24.60
CA PHE A 825 43.29 -18.90 24.48
C PHE A 825 44.10 -18.47 25.70
N GLY A 826 44.79 -19.39 26.35
CA GLY A 826 45.83 -19.07 27.32
C GLY A 826 47.15 -18.79 26.61
N LEU A 827 47.90 -17.78 27.04
CA LEU A 827 49.22 -17.43 26.54
C LEU A 827 50.28 -17.59 27.63
N LYS A 828 51.40 -18.22 27.28
CA LYS A 828 52.59 -18.34 28.14
C LYS A 828 53.84 -18.41 27.28
N ASP A 829 54.86 -17.60 27.55
CA ASP A 829 56.18 -17.66 26.87
C ASP A 829 56.07 -17.82 25.32
N GLU A 830 55.21 -17.01 24.70
CA GLU A 830 54.81 -17.05 23.27
C GLU A 830 54.00 -18.27 22.77
N GLU A 831 53.82 -19.34 23.55
CA GLU A 831 52.92 -20.45 23.21
C GLU A 831 51.43 -20.12 23.51
N SER A 832 50.55 -20.47 22.56
CA SER A 832 49.10 -20.32 22.72
C SER A 832 48.39 -21.67 22.95
N TYR A 833 47.67 -21.80 24.06
CA TYR A 833 46.89 -22.99 24.40
C TYR A 833 45.39 -22.74 24.26
N VAL A 834 44.68 -23.62 23.54
CA VAL A 834 43.22 -23.53 23.38
C VAL A 834 42.52 -23.89 24.69
N CYS A 835 41.62 -23.02 25.18
CA CYS A 835 40.78 -23.29 26.34
C CYS A 835 39.43 -23.86 25.89
N PHE A 836 39.09 -25.07 26.32
CA PHE A 836 37.83 -25.72 25.99
C PHE A 836 36.71 -25.16 26.87
N LEU A 837 35.74 -24.46 26.28
CA LEU A 837 34.64 -23.84 27.01
C LEU A 837 33.75 -24.87 27.72
N VAL A 838 33.60 -24.72 29.03
CA VAL A 838 32.72 -25.54 29.89
C VAL A 838 31.35 -24.87 30.02
N ASP A 839 31.33 -23.59 30.41
CA ASP A 839 30.09 -22.82 30.63
C ASP A 839 30.24 -21.39 30.09
N VAL A 840 29.15 -20.85 29.55
CA VAL A 840 29.08 -19.48 29.01
C VAL A 840 27.73 -18.90 29.42
N LYS A 841 27.77 -17.91 30.31
CA LYS A 841 26.63 -17.16 30.81
C LYS A 841 26.90 -15.66 30.65
N SER A 842 25.87 -14.84 30.72
CA SER A 842 25.99 -13.39 30.55
C SER A 842 26.92 -12.68 31.55
N THR A 843 27.25 -13.33 32.68
CA THR A 843 28.12 -12.79 33.73
C THR A 843 29.42 -13.56 33.94
N ILE A 844 29.56 -14.76 33.37
CA ILE A 844 30.68 -15.67 33.68
C ILE A 844 30.98 -16.61 32.51
N ILE A 845 32.27 -16.75 32.18
CA ILE A 845 32.79 -17.74 31.23
C ILE A 845 33.72 -18.68 32.01
N THR A 846 33.49 -19.98 31.91
CA THR A 846 34.36 -21.02 32.49
C THR A 846 34.90 -21.91 31.38
N CYS A 847 36.22 -22.12 31.36
CA CYS A 847 36.88 -22.96 30.36
C CYS A 847 38.03 -23.77 30.98
N GLU A 848 38.42 -24.86 30.32
CA GLU A 848 39.50 -25.75 30.77
C GLU A 848 40.61 -25.87 29.73
N ILE A 849 41.85 -25.65 30.16
CA ILE A 849 43.05 -25.96 29.37
C ILE A 849 43.51 -27.36 29.78
N LYS A 850 43.54 -28.28 28.80
CA LYS A 850 43.94 -29.68 29.00
C LYS A 850 45.45 -29.83 28.89
N GLY A 851 46.07 -30.39 29.93
CA GLY A 851 47.51 -30.69 29.95
C GLY A 851 48.10 -30.54 31.35
N THR A 852 48.82 -31.57 31.79
CA THR A 852 49.46 -31.60 33.10
C THR A 852 50.51 -30.50 33.25
N GLU A 853 50.42 -29.77 34.37
CA GLU A 853 51.43 -28.84 34.90
C GLU A 853 51.68 -27.52 34.14
N ARG A 854 50.70 -27.01 33.38
CA ARG A 854 50.83 -25.71 32.71
C ARG A 854 50.26 -24.57 33.55
N THR A 855 51.11 -23.57 33.85
CA THR A 855 50.69 -22.22 34.24
C THR A 855 50.47 -21.37 32.99
N VAL A 856 49.69 -20.31 33.10
CA VAL A 856 49.37 -19.37 32.01
C VAL A 856 49.48 -17.96 32.58
N ASP A 857 50.10 -17.04 31.85
CA ASP A 857 50.38 -15.69 32.36
C ASP A 857 49.27 -14.70 31.98
N SER A 858 48.65 -14.90 30.81
CA SER A 858 47.50 -14.12 30.36
C SER A 858 46.52 -14.95 29.54
N VAL A 859 45.26 -14.49 29.48
CA VAL A 859 44.18 -15.14 28.74
C VAL A 859 43.60 -14.15 27.73
N THR A 860 43.52 -14.57 26.47
CA THR A 860 42.94 -13.80 25.37
C THR A 860 41.56 -14.37 25.00
N ILE A 861 40.56 -13.48 24.97
CA ILE A 861 39.16 -13.78 24.69
C ILE A 861 38.79 -13.11 23.36
N ASN A 862 38.26 -13.88 22.42
CA ASN A 862 37.82 -13.43 21.12
C ASN A 862 36.32 -13.72 20.93
N PHE A 863 35.56 -12.75 20.43
CA PHE A 863 34.18 -12.93 19.97
C PHE A 863 33.88 -12.00 18.79
N GLY A 864 33.42 -12.58 17.67
CA GLY A 864 33.32 -11.84 16.40
C GLY A 864 34.66 -11.26 15.95
N ASP A 865 34.70 -9.95 15.76
CA ASP A 865 35.92 -9.18 15.42
C ASP A 865 36.58 -8.51 16.65
N PHE A 866 36.03 -8.70 17.86
CA PHE A 866 36.62 -8.19 19.10
C PHE A 866 37.61 -9.18 19.72
N SER A 867 38.71 -8.66 20.28
CA SER A 867 39.72 -9.42 21.01
C SER A 867 40.19 -8.65 22.24
N LYS A 868 40.34 -9.33 23.38
CA LYS A 868 40.87 -8.76 24.63
C LYS A 868 41.75 -9.75 25.39
N THR A 869 42.97 -9.33 25.71
CA THR A 869 43.90 -10.04 26.60
C THR A 869 43.81 -9.50 28.02
N LEU A 870 43.93 -10.38 29.01
CA LEU A 870 43.80 -10.11 30.44
C LEU A 870 44.86 -10.92 31.21
N GLU A 871 45.61 -10.27 32.11
CA GLU A 871 46.75 -10.86 32.84
C GLU A 871 46.31 -11.55 34.15
N ILE A 872 47.01 -12.62 34.54
CA ILE A 872 46.78 -13.35 35.80
C ILE A 872 47.78 -12.87 36.86
N THR A 873 47.41 -11.83 37.62
CA THR A 873 48.30 -11.23 38.63
C THR A 873 48.47 -12.13 39.87
N PRO A 874 49.70 -12.51 40.27
CA PRO A 874 49.94 -13.20 41.52
C PRO A 874 49.87 -12.23 42.71
N ASN A 875 49.09 -12.58 43.73
CA ASN A 875 48.91 -11.76 44.92
C ASN A 875 50.15 -11.85 45.83
N ASN A 876 50.96 -10.80 45.92
CA ASN A 876 52.14 -10.77 46.78
C ASN A 876 52.25 -9.47 47.61
N SER A 877 52.34 -9.63 48.93
CA SER A 877 52.24 -8.56 49.91
C SER A 877 53.62 -7.96 50.24
N ASN A 878 53.97 -6.82 49.64
CA ASN A 878 55.18 -6.06 50.04
C ASN A 878 55.11 -4.55 49.73
N LEU A 879 53.96 -3.91 49.98
CA LEU A 879 53.75 -2.47 49.77
C LEU A 879 53.57 -1.66 51.06
N LEU A 880 53.76 -2.25 52.25
CA LEU A 880 53.42 -1.60 53.53
C LEU A 880 54.34 -0.42 53.92
N TYR A 881 55.63 -0.47 53.56
CA TYR A 881 56.62 0.51 54.04
C TYR A 881 56.63 1.85 53.30
N LEU A 882 56.04 1.92 52.09
CA LEU A 882 55.93 3.18 51.34
C LEU A 882 54.76 4.06 51.82
N TYR A 883 53.71 3.44 52.40
CA TYR A 883 52.50 4.14 52.84
C TYR A 883 52.73 4.99 54.11
N ILE A 884 53.72 4.66 54.94
CA ILE A 884 53.95 5.37 56.22
C ILE A 884 54.48 6.80 55.97
N LEU A 885 55.33 6.99 54.96
CA LEU A 885 55.81 8.33 54.59
C LEU A 885 54.74 9.13 53.82
N ALA A 886 53.96 8.46 52.96
CA ALA A 886 52.86 9.07 52.24
C ALA A 886 51.72 9.52 53.18
N ALA A 887 51.42 8.76 54.24
CA ALA A 887 50.34 9.05 55.18
C ALA A 887 50.48 10.41 55.90
N LEU A 888 51.70 10.87 56.17
CA LEU A 888 51.97 12.16 56.81
C LEU A 888 51.63 13.35 55.89
N ILE A 889 51.92 13.22 54.59
CA ILE A 889 51.50 14.18 53.56
C ILE A 889 49.98 14.04 53.32
N LEU A 890 49.48 12.80 53.33
CA LEU A 890 48.06 12.51 53.19
C LEU A 890 47.23 13.11 54.32
N LEU A 891 47.72 13.25 55.55
CA LEU A 891 46.97 13.86 56.65
C LEU A 891 46.71 15.36 56.45
N ILE A 892 47.69 16.10 55.93
CA ILE A 892 47.53 17.53 55.61
C ILE A 892 46.58 17.69 54.41
N ILE A 893 46.73 16.83 53.40
CA ILE A 893 45.80 16.79 52.27
C ILE A 893 44.41 16.29 52.71
N LEU A 894 44.29 15.37 53.67
CA LEU A 894 43.01 14.94 54.25
C LEU A 894 42.36 16.05 55.08
N GLY A 895 43.09 17.01 55.64
CA GLY A 895 42.46 18.18 56.25
C GLY A 895 41.62 18.96 55.23
N SER A 896 42.23 19.33 54.10
CA SER A 896 41.55 20.04 53.02
C SER A 896 40.56 19.15 52.26
N VAL A 897 40.91 17.88 52.02
CA VAL A 897 40.07 16.90 51.33
C VAL A 897 38.93 16.42 52.21
N VAL A 898 39.01 16.35 53.55
CA VAL A 898 37.83 16.08 54.41
C VAL A 898 36.94 17.30 54.51
N GLY A 899 37.47 18.53 54.47
CA GLY A 899 36.63 19.72 54.22
C GLY A 899 35.88 19.60 52.89
N VAL A 900 36.59 19.31 51.81
CA VAL A 900 36.04 19.18 50.45
C VAL A 900 35.24 17.89 50.25
N VAL A 901 35.42 16.82 51.03
CA VAL A 901 34.73 15.52 50.93
C VAL A 901 33.64 15.39 51.97
N PHE A 902 33.64 16.13 53.07
CA PHE A 902 32.42 16.34 53.85
C PHE A 902 31.48 17.26 53.07
N HIS A 903 32.00 18.33 52.45
CA HIS A 903 31.22 19.14 51.52
C HIS A 903 30.77 18.31 50.31
N ARG A 904 31.64 17.58 49.59
CA ARG A 904 31.27 16.74 48.43
C ARG A 904 30.55 15.42 48.78
N ARG A 905 30.66 14.84 49.98
CA ARG A 905 29.77 13.71 50.41
C ARG A 905 28.42 14.23 50.84
N SER A 906 28.36 15.37 51.52
CA SER A 906 27.09 16.05 51.75
C SER A 906 26.46 16.36 50.39
N GLN A 907 27.18 16.98 49.46
CA GLN A 907 26.74 17.26 48.08
C GLN A 907 26.44 15.99 47.26
N LYS A 908 27.16 14.87 47.44
CA LYS A 908 26.86 13.60 46.75
C LYS A 908 25.68 12.86 47.36
N GLN A 909 25.50 12.85 48.68
CA GLN A 909 24.30 12.31 49.30
C GLN A 909 23.09 13.22 49.08
N MET A 910 23.29 14.54 48.96
CA MET A 910 22.27 15.47 48.45
C MET A 910 21.99 15.20 46.98
N ASN A 911 22.98 15.04 46.11
CA ASN A 911 22.76 14.77 44.68
C ASN A 911 22.21 13.36 44.42
N GLU A 912 22.52 12.34 45.21
CA GLU A 912 21.93 11.00 45.07
C GLU A 912 20.50 10.97 45.62
N LYS A 913 20.20 11.70 46.71
CA LYS A 913 18.82 11.91 47.15
C LYS A 913 18.04 12.77 46.16
N MET A 914 18.62 13.86 45.68
CA MET A 914 18.04 14.81 44.75
C MET A 914 17.88 14.20 43.36
N ASN A 915 18.78 13.33 42.89
CA ASN A 915 18.60 12.56 41.65
C ASN A 915 17.56 11.45 41.83
N ASN A 916 17.51 10.75 42.97
CA ASN A 916 16.41 9.80 43.23
C ASN A 916 15.05 10.50 43.37
N GLU A 917 15.01 11.73 43.88
CA GLU A 917 13.81 12.57 43.85
C GLU A 917 13.54 13.13 42.45
N LEU A 918 14.56 13.48 41.66
CA LEU A 918 14.42 13.89 40.26
C LEU A 918 13.86 12.75 39.41
N GLU A 919 14.35 11.52 39.56
CA GLU A 919 13.86 10.32 38.86
C GLU A 919 12.45 9.94 39.34
N LYS A 920 12.12 10.13 40.62
CA LYS A 920 10.74 9.97 41.11
C LYS A 920 9.80 11.04 40.58
N LEU A 921 10.26 12.29 40.44
CA LEU A 921 9.53 13.38 39.79
C LEU A 921 9.38 13.13 38.29
N GLU A 922 10.43 12.68 37.60
CA GLU A 922 10.42 12.35 36.16
C GLU A 922 9.50 11.15 35.89
N MET A 923 9.53 10.10 36.72
CA MET A 923 8.56 9.00 36.67
C MET A 923 7.15 9.46 37.06
N GLY A 924 7.01 10.48 37.92
CA GLY A 924 5.76 11.15 38.21
C GLY A 924 5.18 11.80 36.96
N ILE A 925 5.88 12.80 36.45
CA ILE A 925 5.55 13.55 35.22
C ILE A 925 5.29 12.60 34.05
N ARG A 926 6.12 11.59 33.82
CA ARG A 926 5.94 10.61 32.73
C ARG A 926 4.70 9.72 32.94
N ARG A 927 4.30 9.44 34.17
CA ARG A 927 3.03 8.73 34.48
C ARG A 927 1.84 9.65 34.27
N ASP A 928 1.93 10.90 34.70
CA ASP A 928 0.84 11.85 34.67
C ASP A 928 0.55 12.33 33.23
N ILE A 929 1.60 12.49 32.40
CA ILE A 929 1.47 12.68 30.94
C ILE A 929 0.82 11.45 30.28
N ARG A 930 1.20 10.23 30.66
CA ARG A 930 0.56 9.00 30.15
C ARG A 930 -0.90 8.90 30.57
N GLN A 931 -1.22 9.24 31.81
CA GLN A 931 -2.59 9.25 32.31
C GLN A 931 -3.43 10.30 31.57
N GLY A 932 -2.92 11.53 31.40
CA GLY A 932 -3.60 12.56 30.60
C GLY A 932 -3.83 12.13 29.14
N PHE A 933 -2.95 11.30 28.56
CA PHE A 933 -3.15 10.72 27.23
C PHE A 933 -4.23 9.62 27.20
N VAL A 934 -4.42 8.89 28.31
CA VAL A 934 -5.50 7.91 28.49
C VAL A 934 -6.84 8.63 28.72
N ASP A 935 -6.86 9.65 29.58
CA ASP A 935 -8.06 10.45 29.88
C ASP A 935 -8.58 11.16 28.62
N LEU A 936 -7.68 11.69 27.78
CA LEU A 936 -8.02 12.26 26.46
C LEU A 936 -8.61 11.24 25.47
N GLN A 937 -8.37 9.94 25.65
CA GLN A 937 -8.95 8.88 24.83
C GLN A 937 -10.29 8.38 25.38
N THR A 938 -10.50 8.43 26.69
CA THR A 938 -11.73 7.94 27.35
C THR A 938 -12.82 9.00 27.46
N GLU A 939 -12.50 10.28 27.70
CA GLU A 939 -13.47 11.39 27.79
C GLU A 939 -14.02 11.87 26.43
N LYS A 940 -13.72 11.16 25.33
CA LYS A 940 -14.10 11.56 23.96
C LYS A 940 -15.63 11.73 23.75
N SER A 941 -16.46 11.13 24.60
CA SER A 941 -17.93 11.15 24.45
C SER A 941 -18.52 12.55 24.73
N ASP A 942 -18.17 13.16 25.87
CA ASP A 942 -18.77 14.42 26.33
C ASP A 942 -18.37 15.62 25.47
N LEU A 943 -17.24 15.52 24.77
CA LEU A 943 -16.71 16.55 23.88
C LEU A 943 -17.48 16.66 22.55
N ILE A 944 -18.20 15.60 22.15
CA ILE A 944 -18.94 15.55 20.88
C ILE A 944 -20.33 16.19 21.03
N GLU A 945 -20.95 16.11 22.21
CA GLU A 945 -22.28 16.68 22.46
C GLU A 945 -22.25 18.20 22.71
N ASN A 946 -21.13 18.76 23.19
CA ASN A 946 -21.02 20.14 23.64
C ASN A 946 -20.31 21.10 22.65
N VAL A 947 -19.90 20.61 21.47
CA VAL A 947 -19.26 21.44 20.43
C VAL A 947 -20.32 21.94 19.44
N GLY A 948 -20.59 23.24 19.49
CA GLY A 948 -21.42 23.94 18.51
C GLY A 948 -20.76 24.04 17.13
N ALA A 949 -21.28 24.92 16.27
CA ALA A 949 -20.77 25.09 14.91
C ALA A 949 -19.27 25.45 14.88
N ILE A 950 -18.46 24.61 14.22
CA ILE A 950 -17.00 24.77 14.17
C ILE A 950 -16.65 26.05 13.39
N PRO A 951 -15.89 27.00 13.97
CA PRO A 951 -15.66 28.31 13.38
C PRO A 951 -14.57 28.28 12.28
N PHE A 952 -14.91 27.72 11.13
CA PHE A 952 -14.06 27.75 9.95
C PHE A 952 -13.99 29.17 9.36
N LEU A 953 -12.77 29.67 9.15
CA LEU A 953 -12.54 30.86 8.33
C LEU A 953 -12.84 30.54 6.87
N ASP A 954 -13.47 31.50 6.17
CA ASP A 954 -13.50 31.48 4.71
C ASP A 954 -12.09 31.61 4.12
N TYR A 955 -11.97 31.39 2.81
CA TYR A 955 -10.66 31.37 2.16
C TYR A 955 -9.93 32.71 2.25
N LYS A 956 -10.64 33.84 2.17
CA LYS A 956 -10.05 35.18 2.19
C LYS A 956 -9.47 35.49 3.57
N HIS A 957 -10.23 35.21 4.63
CA HIS A 957 -9.79 35.39 6.01
C HIS A 957 -8.69 34.39 6.41
N PHE A 958 -8.73 33.16 5.89
CA PHE A 958 -7.67 32.17 6.05
C PHE A 958 -6.37 32.63 5.39
N ALA A 959 -6.40 32.93 4.10
CA ALA A 959 -5.22 33.35 3.33
C ALA A 959 -4.60 34.64 3.91
N SER A 960 -5.43 35.63 4.26
CA SER A 960 -4.98 36.87 4.91
C SER A 960 -4.19 36.60 6.20
N ARG A 961 -4.68 35.71 7.09
CA ARG A 961 -3.96 35.36 8.34
C ARG A 961 -2.67 34.56 8.11
N ILE A 962 -2.60 33.73 7.07
CA ILE A 962 -1.39 32.95 6.74
C ILE A 962 -0.30 33.85 6.13
N PHE A 963 -0.69 34.77 5.24
CA PHE A 963 0.24 35.67 4.55
C PHE A 963 0.72 36.80 5.47
N PHE A 964 -0.16 37.34 6.34
CA PHE A 964 0.13 38.51 7.18
C PHE A 964 -0.29 38.30 8.66
N PRO A 965 0.34 37.37 9.40
CA PRO A 965 -0.06 37.03 10.77
C PRO A 965 0.13 38.16 11.80
N GLU A 966 1.07 39.09 11.55
CA GLU A 966 1.32 40.25 12.43
C GLU A 966 0.49 41.50 12.05
N GLY A 967 -0.15 41.48 10.88
CA GLY A 967 -1.03 42.56 10.44
C GLY A 967 -2.36 42.48 11.17
N GLY A 968 -2.52 43.27 12.24
CA GLY A 968 -3.79 43.36 12.98
C GLY A 968 -4.98 43.74 12.10
N GLN A 969 -6.20 43.70 12.67
CA GLN A 969 -7.51 43.80 11.97
C GLN A 969 -7.65 44.92 10.91
N GLN A 970 -6.82 45.97 10.96
CA GLN A 970 -6.71 47.01 9.95
C GLN A 970 -6.13 46.48 8.62
N ALA A 971 -4.96 45.84 8.64
CA ALA A 971 -4.23 45.43 7.43
C ALA A 971 -4.93 44.29 6.67
N SER A 972 -5.61 43.40 7.40
CA SER A 972 -6.44 42.37 6.79
C SER A 972 -7.62 42.95 6.01
N LYS A 973 -8.21 44.06 6.48
CA LYS A 973 -9.44 44.62 5.89
C LYS A 973 -9.25 45.13 4.46
N ASP A 974 -8.13 45.79 4.20
CA ASP A 974 -7.84 46.36 2.87
C ASP A 974 -7.46 45.25 1.87
N MET A 975 -6.64 44.26 2.28
CA MET A 975 -6.18 43.17 1.40
C MET A 975 -7.16 42.00 1.24
N ILE A 976 -8.17 41.86 2.09
CA ILE A 976 -9.25 40.85 1.91
C ILE A 976 -10.08 41.12 0.64
N LYS A 977 -10.10 42.36 0.12
CA LYS A 977 -10.76 42.67 -1.15
C LYS A 977 -10.15 41.89 -2.32
N ASP A 978 -8.82 41.82 -2.39
CA ASP A 978 -8.09 41.36 -3.59
C ASP A 978 -8.00 39.83 -3.75
N ILE A 979 -8.33 39.05 -2.70
CA ILE A 979 -8.19 37.58 -2.66
C ILE A 979 -9.49 36.88 -3.19
N GLY A 980 -10.29 37.56 -4.02
CA GLY A 980 -11.54 37.04 -4.60
C GLY A 980 -11.47 36.80 -6.11
N GLN A 981 -12.42 36.01 -6.63
CA GLN A 981 -12.69 35.98 -8.08
C GLN A 981 -13.37 37.27 -8.56
N ASP A 982 -14.06 37.99 -7.66
CA ASP A 982 -14.72 39.28 -7.91
C ASP A 982 -13.84 40.49 -7.55
N SER A 983 -12.54 40.43 -7.87
CA SER A 983 -11.67 41.61 -7.73
C SER A 983 -12.02 42.62 -8.84
N GLU A 984 -12.71 43.71 -8.46
CA GLU A 984 -13.00 44.82 -9.38
C GLU A 984 -11.69 45.33 -10.01
N LEU A 985 -11.68 45.39 -11.34
CA LEU A 985 -10.56 45.85 -12.16
C LEU A 985 -10.32 47.36 -11.95
N THR A 986 -9.71 47.68 -10.82
CA THR A 986 -9.09 48.99 -10.57
C THR A 986 -8.03 49.19 -11.64
N MET A 987 -8.10 50.27 -12.41
CA MET A 987 -7.14 50.53 -13.49
C MET A 987 -5.72 50.59 -12.93
N MET A 988 -4.92 49.55 -13.21
CA MET A 988 -3.51 49.54 -12.84
C MET A 988 -2.77 50.62 -13.64
N ASP A 989 -1.90 51.36 -12.96
CA ASP A 989 -0.95 52.27 -13.62
C ASP A 989 -0.10 51.50 -14.63
N GLU A 990 0.29 52.15 -15.73
CA GLU A 990 1.06 51.57 -16.83
C GLU A 990 2.37 50.95 -16.32
N LYS A 991 2.96 51.56 -15.28
CA LYS A 991 4.14 51.04 -14.56
C LYS A 991 3.86 49.76 -13.78
N CYS A 992 2.70 49.66 -13.13
CA CYS A 992 2.27 48.45 -12.42
C CYS A 992 2.02 47.30 -13.41
N GLN A 993 1.45 47.60 -14.59
CA GLN A 993 1.25 46.62 -15.65
C GLN A 993 2.57 46.13 -16.25
N ALA A 994 3.55 47.03 -16.45
CA ALA A 994 4.91 46.67 -16.85
C ALA A 994 5.59 45.77 -15.80
N PHE A 995 5.50 46.12 -14.51
CA PHE A 995 6.07 45.31 -13.43
C PHE A 995 5.39 43.94 -13.26
N ALA A 996 4.06 43.86 -13.40
CA ALA A 996 3.34 42.59 -13.41
C ALA A 996 3.77 41.68 -14.59
N THR A 997 4.13 42.29 -15.72
CA THR A 997 4.68 41.56 -16.88
C THR A 997 6.10 41.03 -16.59
N LEU A 998 6.92 41.78 -15.85
CA LEU A 998 8.24 41.33 -15.39
C LEU A 998 8.15 40.18 -14.37
N ILE A 999 7.24 40.25 -13.39
CA ILE A 999 7.02 39.15 -12.43
C ILE A 999 6.60 37.85 -13.14
N ARG A 1000 5.87 37.94 -14.26
CA ARG A 1000 5.49 36.80 -15.13
C ARG A 1000 6.61 36.32 -16.05
N ASN A 1001 7.81 36.90 -15.99
CA ASN A 1001 9.00 36.39 -16.68
C ASN A 1001 9.84 35.54 -15.71
N LYS A 1002 9.98 34.25 -16.04
CA LYS A 1002 10.69 33.26 -15.20
C LYS A 1002 12.12 33.68 -14.86
N GLN A 1003 12.87 34.16 -15.85
CA GLN A 1003 14.27 34.57 -15.65
C GLN A 1003 14.36 35.80 -14.72
N PHE A 1004 13.49 36.80 -14.91
CA PHE A 1004 13.47 37.98 -14.06
C PHE A 1004 13.12 37.63 -12.61
N LEU A 1005 12.06 36.86 -12.39
CA LEU A 1005 11.58 36.57 -11.04
C LEU A 1005 12.58 35.72 -10.23
N THR A 1006 13.20 34.71 -10.85
CA THR A 1006 14.26 33.92 -10.21
C THR A 1006 15.47 34.79 -9.84
N CYS A 1007 15.97 35.62 -10.77
CA CYS A 1007 17.07 36.55 -10.48
C CYS A 1007 16.70 37.60 -9.41
N PHE A 1008 15.45 38.08 -9.39
CA PHE A 1008 14.96 39.04 -8.40
C PHE A 1008 14.93 38.44 -6.99
N VAL A 1009 14.48 37.20 -6.83
CA VAL A 1009 14.48 36.52 -5.52
C VAL A 1009 15.91 36.27 -5.03
N HIS A 1010 16.83 35.80 -5.89
CA HIS A 1010 18.23 35.61 -5.49
C HIS A 1010 18.91 36.93 -5.07
N ALA A 1011 18.67 38.03 -5.80
CA ALA A 1011 19.22 39.33 -5.44
C ALA A 1011 18.71 39.86 -4.08
N LEU A 1012 17.45 39.55 -3.71
CA LEU A 1012 16.90 39.88 -2.39
C LEU A 1012 17.38 38.94 -1.28
N GLU A 1013 17.71 37.68 -1.59
CA GLU A 1013 18.27 36.75 -0.62
C GLU A 1013 19.69 37.12 -0.19
N GLU A 1014 20.53 37.48 -1.16
CA GLU A 1014 21.94 37.85 -0.94
C GLU A 1014 22.11 39.22 -0.26
N HIS A 1015 21.07 40.06 -0.23
CA HIS A 1015 21.14 41.41 0.34
C HIS A 1015 21.11 41.40 1.87
N LYS A 1016 22.23 41.78 2.50
CA LYS A 1016 22.42 41.67 3.97
C LYS A 1016 21.52 42.56 4.82
N ASP A 1017 21.11 43.72 4.30
CA ASP A 1017 20.23 44.65 5.04
C ASP A 1017 18.74 44.25 4.96
N PHE A 1018 18.41 43.15 4.28
CA PHE A 1018 17.04 42.69 4.07
C PHE A 1018 16.63 41.69 5.15
N SER A 1019 15.76 42.11 6.08
CA SER A 1019 15.48 41.31 7.29
C SER A 1019 14.60 40.09 6.98
N ILE A 1020 14.59 39.10 7.89
CA ILE A 1020 13.72 37.92 7.80
C ILE A 1020 12.23 38.33 7.66
N LYS A 1021 11.83 39.44 8.29
CA LYS A 1021 10.47 39.97 8.20
C LYS A 1021 10.17 40.57 6.81
N ASP A 1022 11.14 41.23 6.19
CA ASP A 1022 11.01 41.78 4.83
C ASP A 1022 11.00 40.65 3.78
N LYS A 1023 11.87 39.64 3.95
CA LYS A 1023 11.87 38.39 3.17
C LYS A 1023 10.52 37.70 3.23
N CYS A 1024 9.95 37.55 4.44
CA CYS A 1024 8.62 36.96 4.60
C CYS A 1024 7.51 37.80 3.97
N SER A 1025 7.62 39.12 4.03
CA SER A 1025 6.64 40.05 3.44
C SER A 1025 6.66 40.01 1.92
N VAL A 1026 7.85 39.98 1.29
CA VAL A 1026 7.99 39.81 -0.16
C VAL A 1026 7.44 38.45 -0.61
N ALA A 1027 7.75 37.36 0.10
CA ALA A 1027 7.18 36.05 -0.22
C ALA A 1027 5.64 36.05 -0.18
N SER A 1028 5.03 36.66 0.83
CA SER A 1028 3.57 36.82 0.93
C SER A 1028 2.98 37.69 -0.18
N LEU A 1029 3.63 38.81 -0.53
CA LEU A 1029 3.18 39.69 -1.63
C LEU A 1029 3.32 39.03 -3.00
N LEU A 1030 4.41 38.30 -3.26
CA LEU A 1030 4.60 37.51 -4.47
C LEU A 1030 3.56 36.38 -4.57
N THR A 1031 3.25 35.71 -3.46
CA THR A 1031 2.18 34.70 -3.41
C THR A 1031 0.84 35.31 -3.82
N LEU A 1032 0.52 36.49 -3.30
CA LEU A 1032 -0.74 37.19 -3.59
C LEU A 1032 -0.80 37.67 -5.05
N ALA A 1033 0.29 38.26 -5.58
CA ALA A 1033 0.39 38.71 -6.97
C ALA A 1033 0.32 37.57 -8.00
N LEU A 1034 0.79 36.36 -7.63
CA LEU A 1034 0.79 35.16 -8.47
C LEU A 1034 -0.36 34.19 -8.16
N HIS A 1035 -1.26 34.54 -7.23
CA HIS A 1035 -2.36 33.67 -6.79
C HIS A 1035 -3.27 33.21 -7.94
N GLY A 1036 -3.51 34.08 -8.91
CA GLY A 1036 -4.29 33.77 -10.12
C GLY A 1036 -3.63 32.80 -11.10
N ASP A 1037 -2.34 32.48 -10.93
CA ASP A 1037 -1.61 31.48 -11.73
C ASP A 1037 -0.70 30.61 -10.85
N LEU A 1038 -1.33 29.77 -10.02
CA LEU A 1038 -0.64 28.82 -9.15
C LEU A 1038 0.26 27.83 -9.91
N ILE A 1039 0.04 27.61 -11.22
CA ILE A 1039 0.89 26.73 -12.03
C ILE A 1039 2.25 27.41 -12.23
N TYR A 1040 2.27 28.67 -12.66
CA TYR A 1040 3.50 29.45 -12.76
C TYR A 1040 4.21 29.60 -11.40
N LEU A 1041 3.46 29.87 -10.32
CA LEU A 1041 4.04 29.93 -8.97
C LEU A 1041 4.71 28.61 -8.55
N THR A 1042 4.14 27.47 -8.93
CA THR A 1042 4.71 26.14 -8.64
C THR A 1042 6.02 25.93 -9.43
N GLU A 1043 6.03 26.26 -10.73
CA GLU A 1043 7.23 26.13 -11.59
C GLU A 1043 8.38 27.08 -11.17
N ILE A 1044 8.07 28.23 -10.56
CA ILE A 1044 9.06 29.14 -9.95
C ILE A 1044 9.58 28.60 -8.61
N MET A 1045 8.68 28.05 -7.79
CA MET A 1045 9.03 27.47 -6.49
C MET A 1045 9.93 26.23 -6.64
N GLU A 1046 9.68 25.37 -7.64
CA GLU A 1046 10.52 24.21 -7.96
C GLU A 1046 11.96 24.63 -8.30
N ASP A 1047 12.15 25.59 -9.22
CA ASP A 1047 13.47 26.12 -9.59
C ASP A 1047 14.20 26.77 -8.38
N LEU A 1048 13.49 27.58 -7.60
CA LEU A 1048 14.09 28.26 -6.43
C LEU A 1048 14.47 27.27 -5.32
N LEU A 1049 13.66 26.23 -5.08
CA LEU A 1049 14.00 25.16 -4.13
C LEU A 1049 15.19 24.33 -4.61
N GLN A 1050 15.29 24.05 -5.91
CA GLN A 1050 16.45 23.37 -6.47
C GLN A 1050 17.74 24.17 -6.24
N SER A 1051 17.72 25.48 -6.53
CA SER A 1051 18.86 26.36 -6.26
C SER A 1051 19.21 26.45 -4.76
N LEU A 1052 18.20 26.50 -3.88
CA LEU A 1052 18.39 26.48 -2.43
C LEU A 1052 19.06 25.17 -1.95
N MET A 1053 18.68 24.02 -2.54
CA MET A 1053 19.31 22.73 -2.24
C MET A 1053 20.77 22.71 -2.67
N ASP A 1054 21.08 23.15 -3.90
CA ASP A 1054 22.45 23.17 -4.44
C ASP A 1054 23.39 24.08 -3.62
N GLN A 1055 22.90 25.26 -3.18
CA GLN A 1055 23.65 26.18 -2.32
C GLN A 1055 23.86 25.66 -0.88
N SER A 1056 22.96 24.83 -0.35
CA SER A 1056 22.98 24.36 1.06
C SER A 1056 24.06 23.33 1.40
N SER A 1057 24.87 22.93 0.42
CA SER A 1057 25.77 21.75 0.42
C SER A 1057 26.87 21.70 1.50
N ASN A 1058 27.00 22.71 2.37
CA ASN A 1058 27.95 22.74 3.49
C ASN A 1058 27.32 22.86 4.89
N THR A 1059 26.00 22.84 5.04
CA THR A 1059 25.33 22.91 6.37
C THR A 1059 24.17 21.94 6.49
N ASN A 1060 24.14 21.19 7.61
CA ASN A 1060 23.14 20.17 7.98
C ASN A 1060 21.80 20.23 7.21
N PRO A 1061 21.59 19.41 6.15
CA PRO A 1061 20.36 19.45 5.35
C PRO A 1061 19.11 19.07 6.17
N LYS A 1062 19.26 18.39 7.32
CA LYS A 1062 18.19 18.13 8.29
C LYS A 1062 17.65 19.38 8.99
N LEU A 1063 18.25 20.56 8.79
CA LEU A 1063 17.78 21.84 9.31
C LEU A 1063 17.20 22.77 8.23
N MET A 1064 17.37 22.42 6.96
CA MET A 1064 16.76 23.11 5.83
C MET A 1064 15.23 23.08 5.95
N LEU A 1065 14.54 24.19 5.66
CA LEU A 1065 13.09 24.35 5.84
C LEU A 1065 12.58 24.34 7.31
N ARG A 1066 13.45 24.18 8.32
CA ARG A 1066 13.02 24.10 9.74
C ARG A 1066 12.62 25.47 10.33
N ARG A 1067 13.11 26.55 9.75
CA ARG A 1067 12.77 27.93 10.13
C ARG A 1067 12.57 28.71 8.83
N THR A 1068 11.51 29.50 8.73
CA THR A 1068 11.27 30.36 7.56
C THR A 1068 12.16 31.59 7.63
N GLU A 1069 13.45 31.41 7.35
CA GLU A 1069 14.47 32.47 7.34
C GLU A 1069 14.69 33.04 5.92
N SER A 1070 14.22 32.31 4.88
CA SER A 1070 14.25 32.72 3.46
C SER A 1070 12.87 33.02 2.86
N ILE A 1071 12.87 33.82 1.78
CA ILE A 1071 11.77 34.07 0.84
C ILE A 1071 11.27 32.74 0.27
N VAL A 1072 12.18 31.83 -0.11
CA VAL A 1072 11.85 30.54 -0.73
C VAL A 1072 11.09 29.63 0.25
N GLU A 1073 11.54 29.54 1.50
CA GLU A 1073 10.83 28.80 2.56
C GLU A 1073 9.45 29.41 2.85
N LYS A 1074 9.34 30.74 2.93
CA LYS A 1074 8.05 31.39 3.15
C LYS A 1074 7.10 31.21 1.95
N LEU A 1075 7.60 31.27 0.71
CA LEU A 1075 6.83 30.94 -0.50
C LEU A 1075 6.28 29.51 -0.45
N LEU A 1076 7.12 28.53 -0.09
CA LEU A 1076 6.71 27.14 0.06
C LEU A 1076 5.62 26.96 1.13
N THR A 1077 5.77 27.56 2.31
CA THR A 1077 4.73 27.48 3.37
C THR A 1077 3.41 28.16 2.96
N ASN A 1078 3.48 29.27 2.24
CA ASN A 1078 2.30 29.96 1.70
C ASN A 1078 1.59 29.12 0.62
N TRP A 1079 2.34 28.58 -0.35
CA TRP A 1079 1.84 27.68 -1.39
C TRP A 1079 1.19 26.42 -0.80
N MET A 1080 1.86 25.77 0.16
CA MET A 1080 1.34 24.57 0.82
C MET A 1080 0.04 24.87 1.57
N SER A 1081 -0.05 26.04 2.22
CA SER A 1081 -1.27 26.48 2.91
C SER A 1081 -2.44 26.73 1.94
N ILE A 1082 -2.18 27.26 0.75
CA ILE A 1082 -3.19 27.40 -0.32
C ILE A 1082 -3.68 26.01 -0.76
N CYS A 1083 -2.76 25.12 -1.14
CA CYS A 1083 -3.07 23.78 -1.64
C CYS A 1083 -3.81 22.93 -0.61
N LEU A 1084 -3.45 23.06 0.68
CA LEU A 1084 -4.09 22.33 1.76
C LEU A 1084 -5.42 22.91 2.25
N TYR A 1085 -5.81 24.15 1.92
CA TYR A 1085 -7.00 24.79 2.50
C TYR A 1085 -8.28 23.93 2.38
N GLY A 1086 -8.56 23.36 1.21
CA GLY A 1086 -9.72 22.48 1.01
C GLY A 1086 -9.68 21.23 1.88
N PHE A 1087 -8.50 20.61 2.02
CA PHE A 1087 -8.29 19.46 2.90
C PHE A 1087 -8.38 19.84 4.40
N LEU A 1088 -7.80 20.99 4.78
CA LEU A 1088 -7.86 21.53 6.14
C LEU A 1088 -9.30 21.87 6.55
N ARG A 1089 -10.12 22.41 5.65
CA ARG A 1089 -11.52 22.73 5.95
C ARG A 1089 -12.44 21.51 5.94
N GLU A 1090 -12.30 20.63 4.96
CA GLU A 1090 -13.29 19.57 4.68
C GLU A 1090 -12.92 18.17 5.21
N SER A 1091 -11.66 17.93 5.61
CA SER A 1091 -11.19 16.58 5.96
C SER A 1091 -10.57 16.50 7.35
N VAL A 1092 -9.62 17.37 7.68
CA VAL A 1092 -8.90 17.31 8.98
C VAL A 1092 -9.30 18.40 9.95
N GLY A 1093 -10.04 19.43 9.52
CA GLY A 1093 -10.40 20.58 10.34
C GLY A 1093 -11.23 20.24 11.57
N GLN A 1094 -12.25 19.39 11.44
CA GLN A 1094 -13.03 18.90 12.57
C GLN A 1094 -12.19 18.03 13.53
N PRO A 1095 -11.45 17.00 13.07
CA PRO A 1095 -10.51 16.27 13.93
C PRO A 1095 -9.48 17.15 14.65
N LEU A 1096 -8.89 18.14 13.97
CA LEU A 1096 -7.94 19.08 14.55
C LEU A 1096 -8.59 20.03 15.56
N PHE A 1097 -9.80 20.53 15.27
CA PHE A 1097 -10.54 21.38 16.20
C PHE A 1097 -10.95 20.60 17.46
N LEU A 1098 -11.41 19.35 17.32
CA LEU A 1098 -11.72 18.48 18.45
C LEU A 1098 -10.46 18.16 19.27
N LEU A 1099 -9.32 17.90 18.63
CA LEU A 1099 -8.04 17.69 19.32
C LEU A 1099 -7.61 18.94 20.10
N VAL A 1100 -7.63 20.13 19.48
CA VAL A 1100 -7.30 21.39 20.15
C VAL A 1100 -8.27 21.69 21.30
N SER A 1101 -9.56 21.41 21.12
CA SER A 1101 -10.58 21.58 22.17
C SER A 1101 -10.34 20.63 23.35
N ALA A 1102 -10.05 19.36 23.09
CA ALA A 1102 -9.72 18.37 24.11
C ALA A 1102 -8.43 18.72 24.87
N LEU A 1103 -7.38 19.15 24.16
CA LEU A 1103 -6.14 19.64 24.78
C LEU A 1103 -6.38 20.87 25.65
N THR A 1104 -7.18 21.83 25.17
CA THR A 1104 -7.53 23.05 25.92
C THR A 1104 -8.33 22.71 27.18
N GLN A 1105 -9.28 21.76 27.08
CA GLN A 1105 -10.04 21.25 28.21
C GLN A 1105 -9.14 20.57 29.24
N GLN A 1106 -8.23 19.69 28.81
CA GLN A 1106 -7.29 19.00 29.70
C GLN A 1106 -6.33 19.97 30.40
N ILE A 1107 -5.80 20.97 29.67
CA ILE A 1107 -5.01 22.06 30.24
C ILE A 1107 -5.82 22.83 31.31
N SER A 1108 -7.09 23.15 31.03
CA SER A 1108 -7.94 23.94 31.92
C SER A 1108 -8.34 23.26 33.24
N LYS A 1109 -8.18 21.93 33.34
CA LYS A 1109 -8.36 21.16 34.59
C LYS A 1109 -7.25 21.40 35.62
N GLY A 1110 -6.08 21.90 35.19
CA GLY A 1110 -4.91 22.11 36.02
C GLY A 1110 -4.50 23.58 36.09
N PRO A 1111 -3.60 23.95 37.03
CA PRO A 1111 -3.07 25.29 37.13
C PRO A 1111 -2.27 25.67 35.87
N VAL A 1112 -2.50 26.90 35.42
CA VAL A 1112 -1.76 27.57 34.36
C VAL A 1112 -1.22 28.87 34.92
N ASP A 1113 0.08 29.10 34.80
CA ASP A 1113 0.71 30.34 35.25
C ASP A 1113 0.39 31.47 34.27
N SER A 1114 -0.27 32.53 34.76
CA SER A 1114 -0.81 33.60 33.91
C SER A 1114 0.25 34.55 33.32
N VAL A 1115 1.53 34.40 33.66
CA VAL A 1115 2.62 35.29 33.21
C VAL A 1115 3.57 34.57 32.26
N THR A 1116 3.92 33.32 32.58
CA THR A 1116 4.79 32.45 31.78
C THR A 1116 4.04 31.56 30.81
N GLU A 1117 2.70 31.52 30.90
CA GLU A 1117 1.79 30.67 30.11
C GLU A 1117 2.07 29.16 30.22
N LYS A 1118 2.85 28.73 31.24
CA LYS A 1118 3.14 27.32 31.51
C LYS A 1118 2.00 26.64 32.25
N ALA A 1119 1.74 25.38 31.92
CA ALA A 1119 0.61 24.62 32.45
C ALA A 1119 1.05 23.30 33.10
N LEU A 1120 0.34 22.86 34.14
CA LEU A 1120 0.61 21.58 34.79
C LEU A 1120 0.18 20.40 33.90
N TYR A 1121 -0.98 20.48 33.25
CA TYR A 1121 -1.52 19.44 32.38
C TYR A 1121 -1.26 19.73 30.89
N THR A 1122 0.01 19.94 30.55
CA THR A 1122 0.49 20.08 29.17
C THR A 1122 1.08 18.78 28.63
N LEU A 1123 1.04 18.59 27.31
CA LEU A 1123 1.78 17.52 26.62
C LEU A 1123 3.19 17.95 26.19
N ASN A 1124 3.59 19.20 26.44
CA ASN A 1124 4.89 19.74 26.03
C ASN A 1124 5.78 20.06 27.24
N GLU A 1125 6.88 19.33 27.36
CA GLU A 1125 7.88 19.43 28.44
C GLU A 1125 8.46 20.86 28.59
N ASP A 1126 8.74 21.57 27.49
CA ASP A 1126 9.25 22.96 27.52
C ASP A 1126 8.28 23.91 28.28
N TRP A 1127 6.97 23.61 28.25
CA TRP A 1127 5.89 24.44 28.79
C TRP A 1127 5.29 23.85 30.08
N LEU A 1128 5.91 22.83 30.66
CA LEU A 1128 5.44 22.19 31.88
C LEU A 1128 5.64 23.12 33.09
N LEU A 1129 4.59 23.27 33.90
CA LEU A 1129 4.64 23.97 35.17
C LEU A 1129 5.12 23.00 36.28
N CYS A 1130 6.44 22.89 36.45
CA CYS A 1130 7.06 21.92 37.36
C CYS A 1130 6.82 22.16 38.86
N GLN A 1131 6.19 23.28 39.25
CA GLN A 1131 5.87 23.60 40.64
C GLN A 1131 4.42 24.11 40.73
N ALA A 1132 3.53 23.26 41.23
CA ALA A 1132 2.19 23.64 41.68
C ALA A 1132 1.95 22.98 43.04
N GLN A 1133 1.70 23.78 44.08
CA GLN A 1133 1.34 23.31 45.41
C GLN A 1133 -0.06 23.82 45.78
N ASP A 1134 -0.87 22.92 46.34
CA ASP A 1134 -2.14 23.17 47.02
C ASP A 1134 -3.15 24.04 46.24
N PHE A 1135 -3.68 23.46 45.15
CA PHE A 1135 -4.86 23.95 44.43
C PHE A 1135 -6.03 22.98 44.58
N GLU A 1136 -7.25 23.51 44.55
CA GLU A 1136 -8.51 22.76 44.64
C GLU A 1136 -9.47 23.25 43.55
N ALA A 1137 -10.35 22.37 43.07
CA ALA A 1137 -11.38 22.72 42.10
C ALA A 1137 -12.62 23.30 42.81
N VAL A 1138 -13.18 24.37 42.24
CA VAL A 1138 -14.27 25.17 42.80
C VAL A 1138 -15.35 25.33 41.73
N LYS A 1139 -16.60 24.99 42.05
CA LYS A 1139 -17.76 25.23 41.19
C LYS A 1139 -18.39 26.58 41.53
N LEU A 1140 -18.38 27.48 40.57
CA LEU A 1140 -18.91 28.83 40.69
C LEU A 1140 -20.31 28.90 40.08
N LYS A 1141 -21.26 29.52 40.78
CA LYS A 1141 -22.62 29.80 40.31
C LYS A 1141 -22.65 31.20 39.71
N VAL A 1142 -22.49 31.27 38.40
CA VAL A 1142 -22.25 32.52 37.68
C VAL A 1142 -23.56 33.09 37.13
N LEU A 1143 -23.76 34.38 37.36
CA LEU A 1143 -25.00 35.11 37.12
C LEU A 1143 -24.74 36.33 36.26
N PHE A 1144 -25.31 36.38 35.06
CA PHE A 1144 -25.18 37.54 34.16
C PHE A 1144 -26.31 38.54 34.44
N ALA A 1145 -25.98 39.82 34.60
CA ALA A 1145 -26.99 40.88 34.69
C ALA A 1145 -27.68 41.09 33.34
N VAL A 1146 -29.02 41.07 33.32
CA VAL A 1146 -29.83 41.25 32.10
C VAL A 1146 -30.74 42.47 32.28
N GLY A 1147 -30.63 43.43 31.35
CA GLY A 1147 -31.46 44.65 31.36
C GLY A 1147 -31.02 45.72 32.37
N THR A 1148 -31.88 46.72 32.56
CA THR A 1148 -31.65 47.85 33.47
C THR A 1148 -32.11 47.59 34.90
N ASP A 1149 -32.98 46.60 35.10
CA ASP A 1149 -33.88 46.53 36.26
C ASP A 1149 -33.45 45.44 37.28
N GLY A 1150 -32.22 44.95 37.15
CA GLY A 1150 -31.60 44.03 38.11
C GLY A 1150 -31.99 42.55 37.94
N GLU A 1151 -32.77 42.21 36.92
CA GLU A 1151 -33.02 40.82 36.55
C GLU A 1151 -31.72 40.10 36.16
N VAL A 1152 -31.70 38.79 36.44
CA VAL A 1152 -30.48 37.99 36.38
C VAL A 1152 -30.73 36.74 35.56
N SER A 1153 -29.78 36.43 34.67
CA SER A 1153 -29.78 35.22 33.84
C SER A 1153 -29.87 33.94 34.68
N GLU A 1154 -30.35 32.87 34.05
CA GLU A 1154 -30.20 31.50 34.55
C GLU A 1154 -28.74 31.23 34.98
N VAL A 1155 -28.58 30.51 36.09
CA VAL A 1155 -27.27 30.16 36.67
C VAL A 1155 -26.43 29.38 35.66
N LEU A 1156 -25.20 29.86 35.44
CA LEU A 1156 -24.17 29.15 34.70
C LEU A 1156 -23.19 28.53 35.71
N GLU A 1157 -23.12 27.20 35.78
CA GLU A 1157 -22.09 26.53 36.57
C GLU A 1157 -20.74 26.57 35.84
N VAL A 1158 -19.70 27.10 36.49
CA VAL A 1158 -18.35 27.25 35.93
C VAL A 1158 -17.33 26.61 36.85
N ASN A 1159 -16.54 25.66 36.33
CA ASN A 1159 -15.43 25.06 37.06
C ASN A 1159 -14.20 25.99 37.00
N ALA A 1160 -13.68 26.37 38.16
CA ALA A 1160 -12.42 27.12 38.33
C ALA A 1160 -11.51 26.43 39.34
N LEU A 1161 -10.29 26.93 39.52
CA LEU A 1161 -9.33 26.47 40.52
C LEU A 1161 -9.07 27.58 41.53
N THR A 1162 -8.82 27.23 42.79
CA THR A 1162 -8.50 28.22 43.84
C THR A 1162 -7.29 29.10 43.47
N CYS A 1163 -6.35 28.59 42.68
CA CYS A 1163 -5.18 29.31 42.19
C CYS A 1163 -5.38 30.10 40.88
N ASP A 1164 -6.55 30.03 40.23
CA ASP A 1164 -6.81 30.84 39.03
C ASP A 1164 -6.78 32.34 39.37
N SER A 1165 -6.13 33.13 38.51
CA SER A 1165 -6.20 34.60 38.56
C SER A 1165 -7.59 35.10 38.15
N ILE A 1166 -7.95 36.33 38.53
CA ILE A 1166 -9.26 36.90 38.19
C ILE A 1166 -9.48 36.98 36.66
N HIS A 1167 -8.42 37.20 35.88
CA HIS A 1167 -8.46 37.16 34.42
C HIS A 1167 -8.80 35.76 33.89
N GLN A 1168 -8.13 34.72 34.42
CA GLN A 1168 -8.38 33.33 34.03
C GLN A 1168 -9.79 32.87 34.42
N VAL A 1169 -10.32 33.34 35.57
CA VAL A 1169 -11.73 33.11 35.95
C VAL A 1169 -12.68 33.74 34.93
N LYS A 1170 -12.43 34.99 34.50
CA LYS A 1170 -13.24 35.63 33.43
C LYS A 1170 -13.17 34.87 32.10
N GLU A 1171 -12.00 34.35 31.71
CA GLU A 1171 -11.89 33.48 30.53
C GLU A 1171 -12.73 32.20 30.67
N LYS A 1172 -12.62 31.47 31.80
CA LYS A 1172 -13.39 30.25 32.06
C LYS A 1172 -14.91 30.51 32.05
N ILE A 1173 -15.35 31.66 32.59
CA ILE A 1173 -16.75 32.10 32.52
C ILE A 1173 -17.20 32.27 31.07
N LEU A 1174 -16.45 33.04 30.26
CA LEU A 1174 -16.82 33.35 28.88
C LEU A 1174 -16.80 32.11 27.97
N GLN A 1175 -15.81 31.22 28.14
CA GLN A 1175 -15.77 29.96 27.42
C GLN A 1175 -16.94 29.04 27.78
N THR A 1176 -17.32 28.98 29.06
CA THR A 1176 -18.45 28.14 29.51
C THR A 1176 -19.79 28.72 29.04
N PHE A 1177 -19.93 30.05 28.98
CA PHE A 1177 -21.07 30.72 28.35
C PHE A 1177 -21.16 30.35 26.86
N GLN A 1178 -20.05 30.47 26.12
CA GLN A 1178 -20.02 30.13 24.69
C GLN A 1178 -20.37 28.65 24.43
N ARG A 1179 -19.93 27.73 25.31
CA ARG A 1179 -20.31 26.31 25.22
C ARG A 1179 -21.80 26.07 25.49
N LYS A 1180 -22.38 26.66 26.55
CA LYS A 1180 -23.81 26.47 26.90
C LYS A 1180 -24.76 27.10 25.88
N PHE A 1181 -24.43 28.28 25.34
CA PHE A 1181 -25.35 29.07 24.50
C PHE A 1181 -24.99 29.09 23.01
N GLY A 1182 -23.82 28.59 22.61
CA GLY A 1182 -23.42 28.45 21.19
C GLY A 1182 -22.91 29.73 20.51
N PHE A 1183 -22.91 30.88 21.19
CA PHE A 1183 -22.39 32.16 20.68
C PHE A 1183 -21.51 32.87 21.71
N GLN A 1184 -20.65 33.77 21.25
CA GLN A 1184 -19.79 34.56 22.13
C GLN A 1184 -20.59 35.63 22.89
N TYR A 1185 -20.28 35.82 24.17
CA TYR A 1185 -20.80 36.96 24.93
C TYR A 1185 -20.39 38.27 24.24
N THR A 1186 -21.30 39.25 24.19
CA THR A 1186 -21.17 40.41 23.30
C THR A 1186 -20.14 41.45 23.72
N GLN A 1187 -19.66 41.41 24.97
CA GLN A 1187 -18.65 42.32 25.50
C GLN A 1187 -17.28 41.66 25.57
N ASN A 1188 -16.22 42.46 25.38
CA ASN A 1188 -14.85 41.99 25.47
C ASN A 1188 -14.48 41.66 26.94
N ILE A 1189 -13.56 40.72 27.17
CA ILE A 1189 -13.10 40.36 28.53
C ILE A 1189 -12.58 41.55 29.35
N ARG A 1190 -12.07 42.61 28.69
CA ARG A 1190 -11.59 43.85 29.33
C ARG A 1190 -12.73 44.75 29.83
N ASP A 1191 -13.91 44.61 29.25
CA ASP A 1191 -15.11 45.40 29.53
C ASP A 1191 -16.05 44.69 30.53
N ILE A 1192 -15.59 43.56 31.08
CA ILE A 1192 -16.32 42.72 32.01
C ILE A 1192 -15.69 42.76 33.40
N GLU A 1193 -16.54 42.91 34.40
CA GLU A 1193 -16.22 42.94 35.83
C GLU A 1193 -16.98 41.81 36.51
N ILE A 1194 -16.42 41.26 37.60
CA ILE A 1194 -17.05 40.18 38.35
C ILE A 1194 -17.06 40.49 39.84
N GLU A 1195 -18.16 40.19 40.51
CA GLU A 1195 -18.36 40.39 41.95
C GLU A 1195 -18.66 39.05 42.63
N TYR A 1196 -18.09 38.82 43.81
CA TYR A 1196 -18.32 37.63 44.64
C TYR A 1196 -19.15 37.97 45.86
N GLU A 1197 -20.17 37.15 46.15
CA GLU A 1197 -21.00 37.29 47.35
C GLU A 1197 -20.31 36.72 48.60
N LYS A 1198 -19.92 37.59 49.54
CA LYS A 1198 -19.34 37.24 50.83
C LYS A 1198 -20.21 37.79 51.96
N ALA A 1199 -20.78 36.90 52.78
CA ALA A 1199 -21.61 37.22 53.94
C ALA A 1199 -22.77 38.21 53.68
N GLY A 1200 -23.44 38.10 52.52
CA GLY A 1200 -24.56 38.97 52.12
C GLY A 1200 -24.15 40.32 51.53
N SER A 1201 -22.86 40.50 51.19
CA SER A 1201 -22.33 41.67 50.49
C SER A 1201 -21.55 41.25 49.24
N PHE A 1202 -21.63 42.02 48.17
CA PHE A 1202 -20.87 41.77 46.94
C PHE A 1202 -19.53 42.50 46.97
N ILE A 1203 -18.45 41.77 46.73
CA ILE A 1203 -17.08 42.28 46.68
C ILE A 1203 -16.58 42.16 45.24
N MET A 1204 -16.13 43.27 44.65
CA MET A 1204 -15.56 43.29 43.30
C MET A 1204 -14.21 42.58 43.27
N LEU A 1205 -14.05 41.61 42.35
CA LEU A 1205 -12.78 40.92 42.16
C LEU A 1205 -11.97 41.64 41.08
N GLN A 1206 -10.75 42.07 41.44
CA GLN A 1206 -9.79 42.70 40.53
C GLN A 1206 -8.50 41.89 40.44
N GLU A 1207 -7.74 42.09 39.36
CA GLU A 1207 -6.47 41.38 39.11
C GLU A 1207 -5.37 41.81 40.09
N VAL A 1208 -5.37 43.11 40.41
CA VAL A 1208 -4.52 43.77 41.41
C VAL A 1208 -5.39 44.84 42.07
N ASP A 1209 -5.34 44.93 43.39
CA ASP A 1209 -6.04 45.94 44.20
C ASP A 1209 -5.19 46.34 45.41
N ASP A 1210 -5.73 47.19 46.30
CA ASP A 1210 -5.05 47.65 47.51
C ASP A 1210 -4.75 46.52 48.52
N THR A 1211 -5.23 45.29 48.28
CA THR A 1211 -5.00 44.11 49.13
C THR A 1211 -3.97 43.13 48.56
N SER A 1212 -3.47 43.36 47.34
CA SER A 1212 -2.53 42.45 46.65
C SER A 1212 -1.20 42.23 47.41
N GLU A 1213 -0.75 40.97 47.47
CA GLU A 1213 0.52 40.62 48.12
C GLU A 1213 1.73 41.09 47.29
N VAL A 1214 2.61 41.90 47.89
CA VAL A 1214 3.86 42.35 47.25
C VAL A 1214 5.05 41.55 47.79
N ARG A 1215 5.74 40.81 46.91
CA ARG A 1215 6.95 40.05 47.24
C ARG A 1215 8.19 40.71 46.64
N GLY A 1216 8.89 41.51 47.45
CA GLY A 1216 10.08 42.22 47.02
C GLY A 1216 9.74 43.30 45.98
N HIS A 1217 10.12 43.08 44.72
CA HIS A 1217 9.84 43.99 43.60
C HIS A 1217 8.70 43.54 42.69
N VAL A 1218 8.04 42.42 42.98
CA VAL A 1218 6.91 41.90 42.18
C VAL A 1218 5.61 41.89 43.00
N THR A 1219 4.52 42.34 42.36
CA THR A 1219 3.16 42.24 42.91
C THR A 1219 2.55 40.93 42.44
N MET A 1220 1.99 40.15 43.35
CA MET A 1220 1.27 38.92 43.03
C MET A 1220 -0.11 39.27 42.46
N LEU A 1221 -0.56 38.52 41.45
CA LEU A 1221 -1.93 38.66 40.93
C LEU A 1221 -2.92 38.04 41.92
N ASN A 1222 -4.05 38.70 42.14
CA ASN A 1222 -5.08 38.19 43.05
C ASN A 1222 -5.78 36.97 42.42
N THR A 1223 -6.04 35.95 43.26
CA THR A 1223 -6.62 34.66 42.87
C THR A 1223 -7.91 34.37 43.64
N LEU A 1224 -8.67 33.33 43.27
CA LEU A 1224 -9.85 32.91 44.05
C LEU A 1224 -9.49 32.58 45.53
N LYS A 1225 -8.30 32.02 45.78
CA LYS A 1225 -7.74 31.75 47.12
C LYS A 1225 -7.49 33.03 47.92
N HIS A 1226 -7.04 34.10 47.27
CA HIS A 1226 -6.82 35.42 47.89
C HIS A 1226 -8.12 35.99 48.50
N TYR A 1227 -9.21 35.99 47.72
CA TYR A 1227 -10.52 36.47 48.19
C TYR A 1227 -11.28 35.45 49.07
N GLN A 1228 -10.74 34.23 49.21
CA GLN A 1228 -11.31 33.09 49.94
C GLN A 1228 -12.66 32.61 49.36
N VAL A 1229 -12.74 32.48 48.03
CA VAL A 1229 -13.93 32.01 47.33
C VAL A 1229 -14.09 30.50 47.54
N THR A 1230 -15.25 30.09 48.07
CA THR A 1230 -15.57 28.68 48.41
C THR A 1230 -16.33 27.96 47.29
N ASP A 1231 -16.40 26.63 47.36
CA ASP A 1231 -17.25 25.83 46.46
C ASP A 1231 -18.72 26.24 46.54
N GLY A 1232 -19.40 26.27 45.39
CA GLY A 1232 -20.78 26.74 45.25
C GLY A 1232 -20.98 28.26 45.31
N ALA A 1233 -19.90 29.06 45.41
CA ALA A 1233 -19.94 30.52 45.50
C ALA A 1233 -20.71 31.18 44.35
N CYS A 1234 -21.49 32.22 44.66
CA CYS A 1234 -22.16 33.03 43.65
C CYS A 1234 -21.25 34.14 43.12
N ILE A 1235 -21.13 34.24 41.80
CA ILE A 1235 -20.41 35.32 41.10
C ILE A 1235 -21.35 36.05 40.15
N LYS A 1236 -21.42 37.37 40.26
CA LYS A 1236 -22.18 38.23 39.36
C LYS A 1236 -21.27 38.81 38.27
N VAL A 1237 -21.68 38.73 37.02
CA VAL A 1237 -20.98 39.29 35.86
C VAL A 1237 -21.62 40.62 35.48
N LEU A 1238 -20.81 41.68 35.54
CA LEU A 1238 -21.18 43.04 35.20
C LEU A 1238 -20.45 43.50 33.94
N THR A 1239 -21.07 44.43 33.21
CA THR A 1239 -20.49 45.04 32.01
C THR A 1239 -20.24 46.51 32.27
N LYS A 1240 -19.05 47.00 31.91
CA LYS A 1240 -18.67 48.41 32.05
C LYS A 1240 -19.58 49.26 31.17
N ARG A 1241 -20.57 49.93 31.77
CA ARG A 1241 -21.37 50.93 31.06
C ARG A 1241 -20.47 52.11 30.69
N PHE A 1242 -20.23 52.30 29.41
CA PHE A 1242 -19.76 53.57 28.86
C PHE A 1242 -20.85 54.63 29.06
N HIS A 1243 -20.90 55.24 30.24
CA HIS A 1243 -21.60 56.50 30.43
C HIS A 1243 -20.81 57.59 29.69
N ALA A 1244 -21.33 57.99 28.52
CA ALA A 1244 -20.97 59.28 27.95
C ALA A 1244 -21.26 60.38 28.99
N PRO A 1245 -20.34 61.33 29.24
CA PRO A 1245 -20.51 62.33 30.28
C PRO A 1245 -21.54 63.37 29.86
N LEU A 1246 -22.81 63.10 30.14
CA LEU A 1246 -23.89 64.09 30.05
C LEU A 1246 -23.72 65.14 31.15
N ARG A 1247 -22.97 66.20 30.80
CA ARG A 1247 -22.97 67.47 31.54
C ARG A 1247 -24.40 67.99 31.69
N SER A 1248 -24.87 68.15 32.92
CA SER A 1248 -25.80 69.23 33.27
C SER A 1248 -25.01 70.43 33.78
N GLN A 1249 -25.45 71.65 33.42
CA GLN A 1249 -24.72 72.88 33.75
C GLN A 1249 -25.14 73.47 35.10
N SER A 1250 -24.15 73.89 35.89
CA SER A 1250 -24.09 75.23 36.53
C SER A 1250 -22.68 75.41 37.12
N SER A 1251 -21.90 76.37 36.62
CA SER A 1251 -21.61 77.67 37.27
C SER A 1251 -20.99 77.49 38.68
N VAL A 1252 -19.75 77.92 38.98
CA VAL A 1252 -19.20 79.29 38.86
C VAL A 1252 -17.64 79.32 38.86
N LYS A 1253 -17.05 80.17 38.00
CA LYS A 1253 -15.72 80.88 38.02
C LYS A 1253 -14.47 80.28 38.73
N GLY A 1254 -13.31 80.32 38.03
CA GLY A 1254 -12.00 80.50 38.70
C GLY A 1254 -10.68 80.28 37.91
N ARG A 1255 -10.25 81.26 37.06
CA ARG A 1255 -8.86 81.58 36.59
C ARG A 1255 -7.93 80.46 36.01
N GLN A 1256 -7.55 80.57 34.73
CA GLN A 1256 -6.20 80.92 34.17
C GLN A 1256 -5.07 79.90 34.49
N GLY A 1257 -4.36 79.25 33.54
CA GLY A 1257 -4.32 79.29 32.05
C GLY A 1257 -3.84 77.95 31.44
N LEU A 1258 -3.18 77.84 30.27
CA LEU A 1258 -2.67 78.87 29.33
C LEU A 1258 -2.70 78.43 27.82
N LEU A 1259 -1.54 78.23 27.16
CA LEU A 1259 -1.30 77.95 25.70
C LEU A 1259 -0.67 76.53 25.49
N CYS A 1260 -0.60 75.89 24.30
CA CYS A 1260 -0.72 76.36 22.91
C CYS A 1260 -1.15 75.26 21.90
N GLN A 1261 -1.55 75.65 20.69
CA GLN A 1261 -1.67 74.80 19.48
C GLN A 1261 -0.30 74.54 18.82
N VAL A 1262 -0.21 73.59 17.85
CA VAL A 1262 0.15 73.83 16.43
C VAL A 1262 0.20 72.53 15.60
N LEU A 1263 -0.12 72.64 14.29
CA LEU A 1263 -0.12 71.60 13.23
C LEU A 1263 1.25 71.48 12.52
N PRO A 1264 1.48 70.55 11.57
CA PRO A 1264 2.82 69.95 11.35
C PRO A 1264 3.68 70.58 10.24
N SER A 1265 4.97 70.18 10.21
CA SER A 1265 5.81 70.26 9.01
C SER A 1265 7.01 69.30 9.03
N GLY A 1266 7.23 68.58 7.92
CA GLY A 1266 8.58 68.42 7.33
C GLY A 1266 9.51 67.28 7.78
N SER A 1267 9.54 66.22 6.96
CA SER A 1267 10.74 65.64 6.29
C SER A 1267 12.01 65.20 7.05
N ARG A 1268 12.55 64.05 6.61
CA ARG A 1268 13.85 63.41 6.92
C ARG A 1268 13.90 62.76 8.31
N HIS A 1269 14.47 61.56 8.50
CA HIS A 1269 15.23 60.70 7.58
C HIS A 1269 14.63 59.28 7.49
#